data_AF-A0A3M7JB98-F1
#
_entry.id   AF-A0A3M7JB98-F1
#
_cell.length_a   1.000
_cell.length_b   1.000
_cell.length_c   1.000
_cell.angle_alpha   90.00
_cell.angle_beta   90.00
_cell.angle_gamma   90.00
#
_symmetry.space_group_name_H-M   'P 1'
#
loop_
_entity.id
_entity.type
_entity.pdbx_description
1 polymer ?
#
loop_
_entity_poly.entity_id
_entity_poly.type
_entity_poly.pdbx_seq_one_letter_code
_entity_poly.pdbx_strand_id
1 'polypeptide(L)'
;MGRTSTTERPSLERLKGLNSLSTLPAQLDEAKQLCTHRARADMITKWLLEKLKSSDEALIDPASWRLLTDASRLLAPERLANLFGQHDLLSVVQKAVTQPALDLETTATIKKLFDVILDLSEGPRGAALKAFLSVDAARAVAFTGAWLISLTDTVNRRPDCVSSLVDCGLLRPAVKVWELRKHGADENDLFATHCLMPITHLLCLLPQTDVHTSAKRKRGNMDDSSSDISLESMLAKHIILPARATFSRVENTSSRIGELKTRLQKLKEFNAEIATFPHDDQTKRLATRLKEKPWVEGIFAALLDCLPSNPPAHSRVLIDMLDIIQKHASLSKETLAQLSEQYSGLSKLGEESGSNLTVNWDLIAKIADLDANVYAEVERAGDMFEVLSNANRDLMKGEQAPASRLEEDVYTLWKARIIIPVMRAFARNRDIKSFVEIWRNELEVEFEGITRFVWLEIDQEFAQLVQPFMTDEQVTDMASFHCNRIKDAVESGKSSFNLQPVRSSAVVLCASFMGLRDDGLIGKMHPIISDVFNDLIRIFDNQLVSKSSADFAHFWKLLRVSLEIWFPLWAEQQDDKSAIHDRLKAISQSHAVKKASSLVQQSGSTEDTVPAEATRFLGMLLGLTHAYGLSGLSISDGTQKIYLENPALIGTLDEKSRKAVLSAIVDGNQMAGLDVQLDVVVNGIVEAGGATLDETVHLIVKRLEGKRSVGALNALETMSPSMLSSGQRERILDSLCASEELRKHAPARQLAAIVRMLELPCPNAGLFKDTSILWNLAATPKSLDEADGPRMLKLLECLTSLVVKYSAKRLAREDESSALTDLGKKIDHHIKKTAGKGNFADNAGIVTIISTVLADVRTSPDETTRQLVKPSRLQVYAQALLREAVELQSSSSSERGMQTLLDAMIALPDSVVRRAAEEEQPAFKSLDAALERIAEGSPSNDAAIDSTYFQLACTLKTSQDERSLMAMAANALESELQPKDHVAILDALHKRYKNKSDCRSRALQSLVIEKRDVRAAELVVLRTLLPSIKEEDLLEGGHSPQSILYTSLRLADNSSIAICRRALDCVGCILREKPFMTNQSTIESTLTTIQVLLKKHHDEAVFMDCCRTFNILLQQYRSRLKDRMNLVVAVLQRFVTSLFECNLGSRHATALSRNLELLCNPPQLRSKRHQNTTTSLVDEARKAQGHVGQYVQYILHHYCAQILRSPPAEGARESLMPGLWMTIAAIEVNDTDGMKVLSAAMNNSERAVLRSVYDDYKSFGKWQGG
;
A
#
# COMPACT_ATOMS: atom_id res chain seq x y z
N MET A 1 -35.89 55.19 53.59
CA MET A 1 -35.03 56.37 53.85
C MET A 1 -33.59 55.86 53.87
N GLY A 2 -32.61 56.30 53.07
CA GLY A 2 -32.53 57.43 52.14
C GLY A 2 -31.58 57.12 50.95
N ARG A 3 -31.78 57.88 49.88
CA ARG A 3 -30.93 57.95 48.67
C ARG A 3 -29.57 58.56 49.01
N THR A 4 -28.49 57.92 48.59
CA THR A 4 -27.23 58.62 48.27
C THR A 4 -27.08 58.60 46.75
N SER A 5 -27.61 59.63 46.12
CA SER A 5 -27.41 59.95 44.71
C SER A 5 -25.99 60.48 44.51
N THR A 6 -25.05 59.62 44.13
CA THR A 6 -23.86 60.07 43.40
C THR A 6 -24.31 60.36 41.97
N THR A 7 -24.41 61.65 41.64
CA THR A 7 -24.63 62.12 40.27
C THR A 7 -23.51 61.60 39.38
N GLU A 8 -23.76 60.53 38.63
CA GLU A 8 -22.85 60.12 37.55
C GLU A 8 -22.73 61.29 36.57
N ARG A 9 -21.49 61.75 36.35
CA ARG A 9 -21.21 62.77 35.33
C ARG A 9 -21.78 62.31 33.99
N PRO A 10 -22.34 63.21 33.15
CA PRO A 10 -22.84 62.85 31.83
C PRO A 10 -21.80 62.04 31.03
N SER A 11 -22.23 61.00 30.32
CA SER A 11 -21.33 60.10 29.59
C SER A 11 -20.36 60.81 28.62
N LEU A 12 -20.71 62.00 28.14
CA LEU A 12 -19.87 62.81 27.26
C LEU A 12 -18.74 63.54 28.02
N GLU A 13 -18.95 63.94 29.28
CA GLU A 13 -17.91 64.51 30.14
C GLU A 13 -16.94 63.42 30.60
N ARG A 14 -17.46 62.23 30.92
CA ARG A 14 -16.65 61.05 31.25
C ARG A 14 -15.73 60.66 30.09
N LEU A 15 -16.23 60.70 28.84
CA LEU A 15 -15.45 60.40 27.64
C LEU A 15 -14.37 61.46 27.37
N LYS A 16 -14.69 62.75 27.53
CA LYS A 16 -13.69 63.84 27.43
C LYS A 16 -12.62 63.78 28.54
N GLY A 17 -12.96 63.17 29.68
CA GLY A 17 -12.08 62.98 30.83
C GLY A 17 -11.24 61.70 30.81
N LEU A 18 -11.24 60.87 29.76
CA LEU A 18 -10.50 59.61 29.75
C LEU A 18 -9.01 59.79 30.07
N ASN A 19 -8.35 60.79 29.45
CA ASN A 19 -6.93 61.07 29.72
C ASN A 19 -6.65 61.65 31.11
N SER A 20 -7.68 61.99 31.91
CA SER A 20 -7.52 62.45 33.29
C SER A 20 -7.41 61.31 34.32
N LEU A 21 -7.67 60.07 33.90
CA LEU A 21 -7.44 58.88 34.72
C LEU A 21 -5.95 58.49 34.71
N SER A 22 -5.42 58.06 35.86
CA SER A 22 -3.97 57.93 36.09
C SER A 22 -3.33 56.68 35.50
N THR A 23 -4.08 55.63 35.15
CA THR A 23 -3.53 54.36 34.64
C THR A 23 -4.24 53.90 33.37
N LEU A 24 -3.50 53.25 32.46
CA LEU A 24 -4.05 52.74 31.20
C LEU A 24 -5.23 51.75 31.42
N PRO A 25 -5.19 50.80 32.36
CA PRO A 25 -6.34 49.93 32.64
C PRO A 25 -7.60 50.70 33.08
N ALA A 26 -7.45 51.72 33.93
CA ALA A 26 -8.58 52.56 34.34
C ALA A 26 -9.16 53.36 33.16
N GLN A 27 -8.30 53.83 32.25
CA GLN A 27 -8.72 54.49 31.00
C GLN A 27 -9.53 53.53 30.11
N LEU A 28 -9.07 52.29 29.94
CA LEU A 28 -9.70 51.29 29.09
C LEU A 28 -11.01 50.76 29.66
N ASP A 29 -11.09 50.51 30.97
CA ASP A 29 -12.31 50.04 31.64
C ASP A 29 -13.43 51.07 31.57
N GLU A 30 -13.10 52.34 31.82
CA GLU A 30 -14.03 53.46 31.68
C GLU A 30 -14.50 53.61 30.23
N ALA A 31 -13.58 53.54 29.26
CA ALA A 31 -13.93 53.61 27.84
C ALA A 31 -14.82 52.42 27.40
N LYS A 32 -14.55 51.21 27.91
CA LYS A 32 -15.35 50.01 27.64
C LYS A 32 -16.79 50.15 28.15
N GLN A 33 -17.01 50.67 29.36
CA GLN A 33 -18.35 50.93 29.89
C GLN A 33 -19.13 51.96 29.04
N LEU A 34 -18.43 52.94 28.46
CA LEU A 34 -19.02 53.98 27.62
C LEU A 34 -19.26 53.53 26.16
N CYS A 35 -18.67 52.41 25.72
CA CYS A 35 -18.74 51.88 24.36
C CYS A 35 -20.05 51.11 24.08
N THR A 36 -21.19 51.78 24.20
CA THR A 36 -22.53 51.16 24.04
C THR A 36 -23.38 51.78 22.92
N HIS A 37 -22.95 52.91 22.36
CA HIS A 37 -23.68 53.61 21.29
C HIS A 37 -22.72 54.12 20.21
N ARG A 38 -23.16 54.09 18.94
CA ARG A 38 -22.35 54.42 17.75
C ARG A 38 -21.57 55.73 17.84
N ALA A 39 -22.18 56.80 18.35
CA ALA A 39 -21.51 58.10 18.51
C ALA A 39 -20.36 58.09 19.54
N ARG A 40 -20.50 57.31 20.62
CA ARG A 40 -19.44 57.15 21.62
C ARG A 40 -18.35 56.21 21.14
N ALA A 41 -18.72 55.12 20.45
CA ALA A 41 -17.77 54.25 19.79
C ALA A 41 -16.87 55.02 18.81
N ASP A 42 -17.42 55.96 18.02
CA ASP A 42 -16.63 56.80 17.11
C ASP A 42 -15.59 57.66 17.84
N MET A 43 -15.95 58.24 18.99
CA MET A 43 -15.02 59.03 19.81
C MET A 43 -13.96 58.14 20.48
N ILE A 44 -14.35 56.97 20.97
CA ILE A 44 -13.45 56.00 21.61
C ILE A 44 -12.46 55.44 20.60
N THR A 45 -12.90 55.07 19.38
CA THR A 45 -12.01 54.58 18.31
C THR A 45 -10.95 55.61 17.94
N LYS A 46 -11.31 56.89 17.82
CA LYS A 46 -10.32 57.98 17.55
C LYS A 46 -9.31 58.11 18.68
N TRP A 47 -9.80 58.21 19.91
CA TRP A 47 -8.95 58.32 21.10
C TRP A 47 -7.98 57.13 21.20
N LEU A 48 -8.48 55.92 20.97
CA LEU A 48 -7.70 54.69 21.09
C LEU A 48 -6.68 54.54 19.95
N LEU A 49 -7.01 54.94 18.71
CA LEU A 49 -6.04 54.96 17.61
C LEU A 49 -4.92 56.00 17.83
N GLU A 50 -5.24 57.18 18.39
CA GLU A 50 -4.21 58.15 18.79
C GLU A 50 -3.35 57.63 19.95
N LYS A 51 -3.96 56.93 20.91
CA LYS A 51 -3.26 56.31 22.04
C LYS A 51 -2.32 55.19 21.58
N LEU A 52 -2.78 54.27 20.72
CA LEU A 52 -1.95 53.20 20.15
C LEU A 52 -0.78 53.76 19.33
N LYS A 53 -0.97 54.88 18.64
CA LYS A 53 0.11 55.53 17.89
C LYS A 53 1.17 56.18 18.79
N SER A 54 0.79 56.66 19.97
CA SER A 54 1.65 57.47 20.85
C SER A 54 2.21 56.72 22.07
N SER A 55 1.63 55.59 22.48
CA SER A 55 1.94 54.89 23.73
C SER A 55 2.34 53.44 23.47
N ASP A 56 3.60 53.09 23.74
CA ASP A 56 4.08 51.71 23.57
C ASP A 56 3.43 50.75 24.57
N GLU A 57 3.07 51.22 25.78
CA GLU A 57 2.29 50.45 26.78
C GLU A 57 0.93 50.00 26.23
N ALA A 58 0.31 50.79 25.35
CA ALA A 58 -0.98 50.46 24.74
C ALA A 58 -0.82 49.49 23.55
N LEU A 59 0.35 49.48 22.89
CA LEU A 59 0.62 48.59 21.75
C LEU A 59 0.76 47.12 22.17
N ILE A 60 1.31 46.88 23.37
CA ILE A 60 1.54 45.55 23.93
C ILE A 60 0.42 45.08 24.88
N ASP A 61 -0.59 45.92 25.14
CA ASP A 61 -1.70 45.58 26.03
C ASP A 61 -2.88 44.96 25.24
N PRO A 62 -3.32 43.74 25.57
CA PRO A 62 -4.38 43.06 24.81
C PRO A 62 -5.77 43.70 25.04
N ALA A 63 -6.00 44.40 26.15
CA ALA A 63 -7.27 45.09 26.41
C ALA A 63 -7.49 46.28 25.46
N SER A 64 -6.42 46.98 25.08
CA SER A 64 -6.44 48.06 24.08
C SER A 64 -6.94 47.57 22.73
N TRP A 65 -6.43 46.44 22.23
CA TRP A 65 -6.86 45.87 20.95
C TRP A 65 -8.26 45.25 20.98
N ARG A 66 -8.67 44.68 22.13
CA ARG A 66 -10.06 44.20 22.34
C ARG A 66 -11.06 45.34 22.30
N LEU A 67 -10.79 46.44 22.99
CA LEU A 67 -11.67 47.60 22.98
C LEU A 67 -11.79 48.20 21.58
N LEU A 68 -10.70 48.23 20.81
CA LEU A 68 -10.72 48.67 19.40
C LEU A 68 -11.59 47.74 18.55
N THR A 69 -11.51 46.43 18.78
CA THR A 69 -12.34 45.42 18.09
C THR A 69 -13.82 45.59 18.42
N ASP A 70 -14.17 45.75 19.69
CA ASP A 70 -15.55 45.94 20.15
C ASP A 70 -16.15 47.25 19.63
N ALA A 71 -15.39 48.35 19.68
CA ALA A 71 -15.82 49.62 19.12
C ALA A 71 -16.01 49.54 17.59
N SER A 72 -15.16 48.78 16.91
CA SER A 72 -15.25 48.61 15.45
C SER A 72 -16.56 47.93 15.02
N ARG A 73 -17.09 46.99 15.80
CA ARG A 73 -18.37 46.31 15.50
C ARG A 73 -19.58 47.24 15.52
N LEU A 74 -19.47 48.41 16.17
CA LEU A 74 -20.56 49.39 16.29
C LEU A 74 -20.54 50.48 15.22
N LEU A 75 -19.50 50.53 14.38
CA LEU A 75 -19.28 51.56 13.38
C LEU A 75 -19.57 51.04 11.96
N ALA A 76 -19.99 51.93 11.06
CA ALA A 76 -20.20 51.57 9.67
C ALA A 76 -18.86 51.40 8.93
N PRO A 77 -18.74 50.46 7.97
CA PRO A 77 -17.50 50.20 7.25
C PRO A 77 -16.84 51.43 6.61
N GLU A 78 -17.63 52.34 6.05
CA GLU A 78 -17.13 53.57 5.40
C GLU A 78 -16.50 54.51 6.43
N ARG A 79 -17.04 54.53 7.65
CA ARG A 79 -16.48 55.33 8.74
C ARG A 79 -15.20 54.70 9.28
N LEU A 80 -15.16 53.38 9.43
CA LEU A 80 -13.97 52.65 9.87
C LEU A 80 -12.82 52.80 8.88
N ALA A 81 -13.07 52.66 7.59
CA ALA A 81 -12.07 52.85 6.54
C ALA A 81 -11.43 54.25 6.62
N ASN A 82 -12.25 55.28 6.86
CA ASN A 82 -11.75 56.65 7.04
C ASN A 82 -10.90 56.79 8.31
N LEU A 83 -11.34 56.24 9.45
CA LEU A 83 -10.58 56.33 10.70
C LEU A 83 -9.26 55.55 10.63
N PHE A 84 -9.29 54.30 10.15
CA PHE A 84 -8.10 53.48 10.01
C PHE A 84 -7.13 54.04 8.97
N GLY A 85 -7.63 54.64 7.88
CA GLY A 85 -6.82 55.35 6.90
C GLY A 85 -6.17 56.62 7.46
N GLN A 86 -6.91 57.43 8.23
CA GLN A 86 -6.38 58.67 8.84
C GLN A 86 -5.28 58.40 9.87
N HIS A 87 -5.40 57.30 10.63
CA HIS A 87 -4.43 56.96 11.68
C HIS A 87 -3.37 55.94 11.23
N ASP A 88 -3.45 55.42 10.00
CA ASP A 88 -2.57 54.40 9.41
C ASP A 88 -2.44 53.14 10.26
N LEU A 89 -3.57 52.45 10.47
CA LEU A 89 -3.63 51.26 11.34
C LEU A 89 -2.59 50.17 10.99
N LEU A 90 -2.25 50.00 9.70
CA LEU A 90 -1.27 48.98 9.28
C LEU A 90 0.14 49.27 9.82
N SER A 91 0.56 50.54 9.83
CA SER A 91 1.86 50.91 10.42
C SER A 91 1.85 50.86 11.95
N VAL A 92 0.71 51.16 12.58
CA VAL A 92 0.52 50.98 14.02
C VAL A 92 0.65 49.50 14.42
N VAL A 93 0.02 48.59 13.66
CA VAL A 93 0.13 47.14 13.89
C VAL A 93 1.54 46.65 13.59
N GLN A 94 2.17 47.11 12.51
CA GLN A 94 3.55 46.77 12.18
C GLN A 94 4.49 47.16 13.33
N LYS A 95 4.33 48.37 13.90
CA LYS A 95 5.08 48.82 15.07
C LYS A 95 4.83 47.93 16.29
N ALA A 96 3.60 47.45 16.49
CA ALA A 96 3.25 46.54 17.58
C ALA A 96 3.96 45.18 17.45
N VAL A 97 3.91 44.54 16.28
CA VAL A 97 4.51 43.20 16.06
C VAL A 97 6.04 43.18 16.08
N THR A 98 6.67 44.34 15.86
CA THR A 98 8.11 44.50 16.02
C THR A 98 8.54 44.73 17.48
N GLN A 99 7.62 44.88 18.44
CA GLN A 99 7.98 45.06 19.84
C GLN A 99 8.49 43.74 20.44
N PRO A 100 9.69 43.72 21.07
CA PRO A 100 10.23 42.50 21.67
C PRO A 100 9.36 41.92 22.79
N ALA A 101 8.52 42.74 23.43
CA ALA A 101 7.68 42.37 24.57
C ALA A 101 6.25 41.93 24.16
N LEU A 102 5.95 41.81 22.86
CA LEU A 102 4.62 41.39 22.41
C LEU A 102 4.38 39.92 22.77
N ASP A 103 3.27 39.63 23.43
CA ASP A 103 2.87 38.27 23.79
C ASP A 103 1.91 37.64 22.75
N LEU A 104 1.74 36.32 22.85
CA LEU A 104 0.85 35.56 21.98
C LEU A 104 -0.62 36.00 22.14
N GLU A 105 -1.01 36.40 23.36
CA GLU A 105 -2.36 36.87 23.67
C GLU A 105 -2.68 38.18 22.93
N THR A 106 -1.76 39.15 22.94
CA THR A 106 -1.93 40.41 22.22
C THR A 106 -1.92 40.18 20.72
N THR A 107 -1.02 39.34 20.21
CA THR A 107 -1.00 38.92 18.80
C THR A 107 -2.35 38.31 18.36
N ALA A 108 -2.94 37.45 19.19
CA ALA A 108 -4.25 36.87 18.95
C ALA A 108 -5.39 37.91 18.99
N THR A 109 -5.32 38.92 19.86
CA THR A 109 -6.30 40.03 19.89
C THR A 109 -6.19 40.94 18.67
N ILE A 110 -4.98 41.22 18.19
CA ILE A 110 -4.76 41.95 16.94
C ILE A 110 -5.33 41.14 15.77
N LYS A 111 -5.11 39.83 15.73
CA LYS A 111 -5.72 38.94 14.72
C LYS A 111 -7.25 39.03 14.73
N LYS A 112 -7.90 39.03 15.90
CA LYS A 112 -9.36 39.20 16.03
C LYS A 112 -9.86 40.53 15.48
N LEU A 113 -9.08 41.62 15.61
CA LEU A 113 -9.40 42.89 14.96
C LEU A 113 -9.40 42.74 13.43
N PHE A 114 -8.38 42.08 12.88
CA PHE A 114 -8.32 41.81 11.43
C PHE A 114 -9.45 40.91 10.95
N ASP A 115 -9.86 39.89 11.71
CA ASP A 115 -11.04 39.08 11.37
C ASP A 115 -12.30 39.95 11.25
N VAL A 116 -12.55 40.83 12.23
CA VAL A 116 -13.70 41.75 12.19
C VAL A 116 -13.61 42.70 11.00
N ILE A 117 -12.43 43.24 10.68
CA ILE A 117 -12.23 44.13 9.52
C ILE A 117 -12.51 43.37 8.22
N LEU A 118 -12.01 42.14 8.09
CA LEU A 118 -12.19 41.29 6.91
C LEU A 118 -13.66 40.90 6.74
N ASP A 119 -14.34 40.46 7.79
CA ASP A 119 -15.76 40.10 7.77
C ASP A 119 -16.64 41.29 7.35
N LEU A 120 -16.35 42.49 7.89
CA LEU A 120 -17.04 43.73 7.51
C LEU A 120 -16.71 44.17 6.09
N SER A 121 -15.54 43.81 5.56
CA SER A 121 -15.13 44.12 4.17
C SER A 121 -15.84 43.25 3.13
N GLU A 122 -16.32 42.06 3.51
CA GLU A 122 -17.07 41.14 2.63
C GLU A 122 -18.57 41.47 2.55
N GLY A 123 -19.09 42.28 3.48
CA GLY A 123 -20.47 42.73 3.49
C GLY A 123 -20.83 43.75 2.38
N PRO A 124 -22.13 44.05 2.16
CA PRO A 124 -22.61 44.89 1.06
C PRO A 124 -22.13 46.35 1.10
N ARG A 125 -21.60 46.82 2.24
CA ARG A 125 -21.01 48.16 2.44
C ARG A 125 -19.50 48.12 2.67
N GLY A 126 -18.88 46.95 2.52
CA GLY A 126 -17.48 46.69 2.87
C GLY A 126 -16.44 47.21 1.88
N ALA A 127 -16.85 47.74 0.73
CA ALA A 127 -15.94 48.19 -0.33
C ALA A 127 -14.90 49.23 0.14
N ALA A 128 -15.28 50.13 1.05
CA ALA A 128 -14.38 51.13 1.62
C ALA A 128 -13.28 50.49 2.49
N LEU A 129 -13.61 49.47 3.28
CA LEU A 129 -12.64 48.72 4.09
C LEU A 129 -11.72 47.87 3.22
N LYS A 130 -12.27 47.24 2.16
CA LYS A 130 -11.48 46.51 1.19
C LYS A 130 -10.47 47.42 0.48
N ALA A 131 -10.89 48.63 0.11
CA ALA A 131 -10.00 49.64 -0.48
C ALA A 131 -8.91 50.11 0.48
N PHE A 132 -9.19 50.20 1.80
CA PHE A 132 -8.20 50.49 2.83
C PHE A 132 -7.14 49.37 2.94
N LEU A 133 -7.56 48.10 2.93
CA LEU A 133 -6.64 46.96 2.98
C LEU A 133 -5.84 46.76 1.69
N SER A 134 -6.33 47.24 0.54
CA SER A 134 -5.63 47.20 -0.75
C SER A 134 -4.53 48.26 -0.89
N VAL A 135 -3.44 48.06 -0.12
CA VAL A 135 -2.20 48.87 -0.17
C VAL A 135 -1.26 48.42 -1.29
N ASP A 136 -0.25 49.23 -1.63
CA ASP A 136 0.79 48.85 -2.60
C ASP A 136 1.64 47.65 -2.11
N ALA A 137 2.29 46.96 -3.05
CA ALA A 137 3.06 45.75 -2.77
C ALA A 137 4.20 45.96 -1.75
N ALA A 138 4.84 47.15 -1.73
CA ALA A 138 5.93 47.44 -0.79
C ALA A 138 5.41 47.57 0.65
N ARG A 139 4.27 48.24 0.85
CA ARG A 139 3.62 48.30 2.17
C ARG A 139 3.05 46.94 2.61
N ALA A 140 2.43 46.20 1.68
CA ALA A 140 1.89 44.87 1.97
C ALA A 140 2.99 43.89 2.41
N VAL A 141 4.14 43.86 1.71
CA VAL A 141 5.23 42.95 2.05
C VAL A 141 5.92 43.34 3.36
N ALA A 142 6.08 44.64 3.64
CA ALA A 142 6.70 45.10 4.89
C ALA A 142 5.88 44.66 6.11
N PHE A 143 4.55 44.78 6.02
CA PHE A 143 3.63 44.26 7.03
C PHE A 143 3.70 42.73 7.14
N THR A 144 3.60 42.03 6.01
CA THR A 144 3.59 40.55 5.95
C THR A 144 4.88 39.97 6.52
N GLY A 145 6.03 40.51 6.12
CA GLY A 145 7.34 40.08 6.63
C GLY A 145 7.50 40.34 8.12
N ALA A 146 7.16 41.55 8.61
CA ALA A 146 7.25 41.87 10.03
C ALA A 146 6.34 40.99 10.90
N TRP A 147 5.14 40.67 10.42
CA TRP A 147 4.23 39.75 11.08
C TRP A 147 4.81 38.34 11.17
N LEU A 148 5.32 37.80 10.05
CA LEU A 148 5.89 36.45 10.02
C LEU A 148 7.16 36.33 10.88
N ILE A 149 8.03 37.35 10.87
CA ILE A 149 9.22 37.40 11.74
C ILE A 149 8.81 37.38 13.22
N SER A 150 7.81 38.17 13.61
CA SER A 150 7.29 38.19 14.98
C SER A 150 6.78 36.82 15.46
N LEU A 151 6.10 36.09 14.57
CA LEU A 151 5.66 34.72 14.84
C LEU A 151 6.86 33.76 14.99
N THR A 152 7.84 33.84 14.09
CA THR A 152 9.07 33.05 14.16
C THR A 152 9.83 33.28 15.46
N ASP A 153 10.00 34.54 15.88
CA ASP A 153 10.66 34.91 17.13
C ASP A 153 9.89 34.40 18.35
N THR A 154 8.56 34.45 18.32
CA THR A 154 7.70 33.94 19.39
C THR A 154 7.85 32.42 19.55
N VAL A 155 7.88 31.68 18.43
CA VAL A 155 8.10 30.23 18.43
C VAL A 155 9.51 29.88 18.91
N ASN A 156 10.53 30.57 18.42
CA ASN A 156 11.91 30.32 18.83
C ASN A 156 12.11 30.52 20.35
N ARG A 157 11.37 31.46 20.96
CA ARG A 157 11.38 31.65 22.43
C ARG A 157 10.55 30.62 23.18
N ARG A 158 9.52 30.03 22.55
CA ARG A 158 8.61 29.04 23.16
C ARG A 158 8.20 27.96 22.14
N PRO A 159 9.02 26.91 21.93
CA PRO A 159 8.74 25.87 20.94
C PRO A 159 7.39 25.16 21.15
N ASP A 160 6.90 25.11 22.40
CA ASP A 160 5.61 24.50 22.75
C ASP A 160 4.38 25.23 22.17
N CYS A 161 4.53 26.47 21.67
CA CYS A 161 3.42 27.26 21.14
C CYS A 161 3.15 27.06 19.64
N VAL A 162 3.89 26.18 18.95
CA VAL A 162 3.70 25.89 17.52
C VAL A 162 2.29 25.40 17.21
N SER A 163 1.71 24.51 18.02
CA SER A 163 0.32 24.05 17.86
C SER A 163 -0.66 25.21 17.98
N SER A 164 -0.42 26.12 18.92
CA SER A 164 -1.25 27.31 19.14
C SER A 164 -1.21 28.30 17.96
N LEU A 165 -0.13 28.34 17.16
CA LEU A 165 -0.08 29.15 15.94
C LEU A 165 -1.13 28.71 14.91
N VAL A 166 -1.24 27.39 14.73
CA VAL A 166 -2.16 26.76 13.78
C VAL A 166 -3.60 26.87 14.31
N ASP A 167 -3.82 26.51 15.58
CA ASP A 167 -5.13 26.52 16.22
C ASP A 167 -5.75 27.92 16.31
N CYS A 168 -4.92 28.96 16.51
CA CYS A 168 -5.38 30.34 16.61
C CYS A 168 -5.47 31.06 15.24
N GLY A 169 -5.05 30.42 14.15
CA GLY A 169 -5.08 31.00 12.80
C GLY A 169 -4.24 32.26 12.66
N LEU A 170 -3.08 32.34 13.34
CA LEU A 170 -2.29 33.57 13.44
C LEU A 170 -1.59 33.97 12.14
N LEU A 171 -1.56 33.10 11.13
CA LEU A 171 -1.02 33.42 9.80
C LEU A 171 -2.03 34.17 8.91
N ARG A 172 -3.33 34.13 9.26
CA ARG A 172 -4.42 34.70 8.43
C ARG A 172 -4.24 36.20 8.13
N PRO A 173 -3.83 37.08 9.06
CA PRO A 173 -3.62 38.50 8.76
C PRO A 173 -2.53 38.74 7.70
N ALA A 174 -1.38 38.07 7.82
CA ALA A 174 -0.27 38.18 6.87
C ALA A 174 -0.67 37.70 5.47
N VAL A 175 -1.34 36.54 5.38
CA VAL A 175 -1.82 35.99 4.11
C VAL A 175 -2.85 36.92 3.45
N LYS A 176 -3.85 37.40 4.21
CA LYS A 176 -4.95 38.21 3.66
C LYS A 176 -4.53 39.60 3.22
N VAL A 177 -3.64 40.26 3.97
CA VAL A 177 -3.08 41.56 3.57
C VAL A 177 -2.25 41.41 2.29
N TRP A 178 -1.46 40.34 2.15
CA TRP A 178 -0.73 40.07 0.92
C TRP A 178 -1.66 39.76 -0.27
N GLU A 179 -2.76 39.02 -0.07
CA GLU A 179 -3.75 38.71 -1.12
C GLU A 179 -4.51 39.95 -1.63
N LEU A 180 -4.78 40.92 -0.76
CA LEU A 180 -5.56 42.12 -1.10
C LEU A 180 -4.74 43.26 -1.72
N ARG A 181 -3.41 43.12 -1.80
CA ARG A 181 -2.50 44.17 -2.29
C ARG A 181 -2.82 44.64 -3.71
N LYS A 182 -2.39 45.86 -4.03
CA LYS A 182 -2.27 46.36 -5.40
C LYS A 182 -0.99 45.80 -6.02
N HIS A 183 -1.13 45.17 -7.18
CA HIS A 183 -0.02 44.56 -7.89
C HIS A 183 0.92 45.66 -8.42
N GLY A 184 2.22 45.48 -8.19
CA GLY A 184 3.28 46.41 -8.61
C GLY A 184 4.37 45.72 -9.43
N ALA A 185 5.20 46.51 -10.12
CA ALA A 185 6.46 46.00 -10.67
C ALA A 185 7.36 45.53 -9.51
N ASP A 186 8.12 44.45 -9.74
CA ASP A 186 9.11 43.90 -8.79
C ASP A 186 8.55 43.32 -7.47
N GLU A 187 7.22 43.11 -7.37
CA GLU A 187 6.58 42.62 -6.15
C GLU A 187 7.09 41.26 -5.66
N ASN A 188 7.51 40.38 -6.58
CA ASN A 188 8.04 39.05 -6.24
C ASN A 188 9.45 39.15 -5.62
N ASP A 189 10.24 40.14 -6.03
CA ASP A 189 11.60 40.35 -5.52
C ASP A 189 11.55 41.02 -4.14
N LEU A 190 10.61 41.95 -3.96
CA LEU A 190 10.25 42.48 -2.64
C LEU A 190 9.74 41.36 -1.72
N PHE A 191 8.89 40.46 -2.22
CA PHE A 191 8.41 39.29 -1.47
C PHE A 191 9.55 38.36 -1.04
N ALA A 192 10.46 38.00 -1.96
CA ALA A 192 11.65 37.21 -1.66
C ALA A 192 12.51 37.86 -0.57
N THR A 193 12.69 39.18 -0.64
CA THR A 193 13.54 39.96 0.26
C THR A 193 13.07 39.93 1.72
N HIS A 194 11.75 39.90 1.94
CA HIS A 194 11.13 40.08 3.27
C HIS A 194 10.42 38.84 3.82
N CYS A 195 9.98 37.91 2.96
CA CYS A 195 9.13 36.78 3.36
C CYS A 195 9.77 35.40 3.14
N LEU A 196 10.79 35.26 2.29
CA LEU A 196 11.39 33.93 1.99
C LEU A 196 11.90 33.23 3.25
N MET A 197 12.78 33.90 3.99
CA MET A 197 13.41 33.39 5.21
C MET A 197 12.41 33.03 6.33
N PRO A 198 11.51 33.93 6.78
CA PRO A 198 10.60 33.60 7.86
C PRO A 198 9.58 32.51 7.47
N ILE A 199 9.18 32.42 6.19
CA ILE A 199 8.30 31.34 5.72
C ILE A 199 9.04 30.00 5.74
N THR A 200 10.27 29.92 5.24
CA THR A 200 11.05 28.68 5.29
C THR A 200 11.32 28.22 6.71
N HIS A 201 11.61 29.14 7.64
CA HIS A 201 11.82 28.81 9.04
C HIS A 201 10.56 28.23 9.68
N LEU A 202 9.40 28.88 9.49
CA LEU A 202 8.13 28.38 10.03
C LEU A 202 7.77 27.00 9.47
N LEU A 203 8.00 26.76 8.18
CA LEU A 203 7.77 25.45 7.56
C LEU A 203 8.64 24.33 8.14
N CYS A 204 9.88 24.64 8.58
CA CYS A 204 10.73 23.67 9.26
C CYS A 204 10.26 23.35 10.70
N LEU A 205 9.54 24.26 11.34
CA LEU A 205 9.09 24.11 12.73
C LEU A 205 7.67 23.52 12.86
N LEU A 206 6.86 23.58 11.80
CA LEU A 206 5.49 23.08 11.81
C LEU A 206 5.46 21.54 11.73
N PRO A 207 4.62 20.84 12.53
CA PRO A 207 4.56 19.38 12.54
C PRO A 207 4.12 18.84 11.17
N GLN A 208 4.92 17.98 10.55
CA GLN A 208 4.55 17.40 9.26
C GLN A 208 3.43 16.37 9.40
N THR A 209 2.37 16.53 8.62
CA THR A 209 1.32 15.51 8.49
C THR A 209 1.83 14.28 7.74
N ASP A 210 1.64 13.11 8.35
CA ASP A 210 2.11 11.83 7.85
C ASP A 210 1.54 11.50 6.45
N VAL A 211 2.43 11.09 5.55
CA VAL A 211 2.22 11.14 4.09
C VAL A 211 1.33 10.00 3.54
N HIS A 212 0.86 9.08 4.38
CA HIS A 212 -0.03 8.00 3.94
C HIS A 212 -1.47 8.45 3.62
N THR A 213 -1.80 9.73 3.80
CA THR A 213 -3.09 10.32 3.38
C THR A 213 -2.91 11.55 2.49
N SER A 214 -2.22 11.40 1.36
CA SER A 214 -2.24 12.43 0.31
C SER A 214 -3.58 12.42 -0.44
N ALA A 215 -4.61 12.99 0.18
CA ALA A 215 -5.84 13.39 -0.49
C ALA A 215 -5.49 14.47 -1.53
N LYS A 216 -5.60 14.15 -2.81
CA LYS A 216 -5.36 15.11 -3.89
C LYS A 216 -6.40 16.24 -3.81
N ARG A 217 -5.90 17.48 -3.71
CA ARG A 217 -6.64 18.73 -3.48
C ARG A 217 -7.87 18.91 -4.39
N LYS A 218 -9.04 18.96 -3.74
CA LYS A 218 -10.31 19.58 -4.12
C LYS A 218 -10.19 21.11 -3.99
N ARG A 219 -10.51 21.90 -5.03
CA ARG A 219 -10.51 23.38 -4.91
C ARG A 219 -11.96 23.88 -4.80
N GLY A 220 -12.46 23.93 -3.58
CA GLY A 220 -13.82 24.41 -3.31
C GLY A 220 -14.31 24.08 -1.89
N ASN A 221 -13.74 24.77 -0.90
CA ASN A 221 -14.45 25.32 0.26
C ASN A 221 -13.45 26.13 1.08
N MET A 222 -13.83 27.37 1.41
CA MET A 222 -13.13 28.20 2.37
C MET A 222 -13.54 27.71 3.76
N ASP A 223 -12.72 26.87 4.38
CA ASP A 223 -12.68 26.73 5.82
C ASP A 223 -11.25 26.39 6.26
N ASP A 224 -10.88 26.97 7.38
CA ASP A 224 -9.57 27.49 7.77
C ASP A 224 -8.53 26.44 8.23
N SER A 225 -8.53 25.22 7.67
CA SER A 225 -7.61 24.15 8.10
C SER A 225 -6.46 23.93 7.12
N SER A 226 -5.37 24.69 7.28
CA SER A 226 -3.96 24.25 7.15
C SER A 226 -3.07 25.48 6.84
N SER A 227 -2.50 26.07 7.88
CA SER A 227 -1.43 27.08 7.82
C SER A 227 -0.34 26.74 6.80
N ASP A 228 0.06 25.47 6.76
CA ASP A 228 1.24 24.98 6.05
C ASP A 228 1.04 25.06 4.53
N ILE A 229 -0.17 24.73 4.07
CA ILE A 229 -0.58 24.83 2.66
C ILE A 229 -0.57 26.28 2.16
N SER A 230 -0.86 27.24 3.03
CA SER A 230 -0.87 28.66 2.67
C SER A 230 0.56 29.20 2.45
N LEU A 231 1.48 28.82 3.34
CA LEU A 231 2.89 29.19 3.29
C LEU A 231 3.60 28.56 2.09
N GLU A 232 3.41 27.25 1.87
CA GLU A 232 3.89 26.57 0.66
C GLU A 232 3.34 27.21 -0.61
N SER A 233 2.05 27.56 -0.63
CA SER A 233 1.43 28.22 -1.78
C SER A 233 2.02 29.61 -2.02
N MET A 234 2.43 30.33 -0.98
CA MET A 234 3.05 31.65 -1.11
C MET A 234 4.45 31.53 -1.72
N LEU A 235 5.28 30.57 -1.25
CA LEU A 235 6.59 30.29 -1.85
C LEU A 235 6.46 29.85 -3.31
N ALA A 236 5.50 28.96 -3.61
CA ALA A 236 5.27 28.51 -4.98
C ALA A 236 4.90 29.67 -5.91
N LYS A 237 3.96 30.53 -5.49
CA LYS A 237 3.45 31.64 -6.32
C LYS A 237 4.43 32.78 -6.53
N HIS A 238 5.21 33.12 -5.51
CA HIS A 238 6.01 34.35 -5.50
C HIS A 238 7.52 34.12 -5.61
N ILE A 239 7.99 32.88 -5.42
CA ILE A 239 9.41 32.53 -5.54
C ILE A 239 9.61 31.56 -6.71
N ILE A 240 8.98 30.38 -6.66
CA ILE A 240 9.24 29.30 -7.62
C ILE A 240 8.69 29.60 -9.02
N LEU A 241 7.42 29.98 -9.14
CA LEU A 241 6.80 30.26 -10.44
C LEU A 241 7.43 31.46 -11.16
N PRO A 242 7.73 32.60 -10.48
CA PRO A 242 8.45 33.70 -11.11
C PRO A 242 9.88 33.33 -11.51
N ALA A 243 10.61 32.61 -10.65
CA ALA A 243 11.96 32.13 -10.98
C ALA A 243 11.96 31.21 -12.21
N ARG A 244 10.96 30.31 -12.32
CA ARG A 244 10.76 29.44 -13.49
C ARG A 244 10.46 30.24 -14.76
N ALA A 245 9.62 31.27 -14.66
CA ALA A 245 9.26 32.12 -15.77
C ALA A 245 10.48 32.92 -16.29
N THR A 246 11.34 33.40 -15.38
CA THR A 246 12.59 34.08 -15.73
C THR A 246 13.61 33.11 -16.34
N PHE A 247 13.80 31.93 -15.72
CA PHE A 247 14.71 30.90 -16.22
C PHE A 247 14.38 30.47 -17.65
N SER A 248 13.10 30.38 -17.99
CA SER A 248 12.62 29.98 -19.32
C SER A 248 12.81 31.06 -20.39
N ARG A 249 13.06 32.32 -20.02
CA ARG A 249 13.21 33.46 -20.95
C ARG A 249 14.66 33.77 -21.32
N VAL A 250 15.61 33.43 -20.45
CA VAL A 250 17.04 33.71 -20.67
C VAL A 250 17.61 32.62 -21.58
N GLU A 251 18.43 32.95 -22.58
CA GLU A 251 18.94 31.97 -23.57
C GLU A 251 20.21 31.23 -23.12
N ASN A 252 21.06 31.86 -22.29
CA ASN A 252 22.37 31.30 -21.87
C ASN A 252 22.32 30.64 -20.46
N THR A 253 22.94 29.46 -20.31
CA THR A 253 22.92 28.64 -19.08
C THR A 253 23.61 29.32 -17.90
N SER A 254 24.71 30.05 -18.11
CA SER A 254 25.43 30.73 -17.02
C SER A 254 24.64 31.91 -16.45
N SER A 255 23.96 32.69 -17.30
CA SER A 255 23.11 33.81 -16.88
C SER A 255 21.79 33.34 -16.27
N ARG A 256 21.24 32.20 -16.71
CA ARG A 256 20.10 31.52 -16.05
C ARG A 256 20.40 31.16 -14.59
N ILE A 257 21.59 30.62 -14.34
CA ILE A 257 22.03 30.21 -12.99
C ILE A 257 22.36 31.44 -12.13
N GLY A 258 22.99 32.47 -12.71
CA GLY A 258 23.31 33.72 -12.00
C GLY A 258 22.08 34.43 -11.42
N GLU A 259 21.02 34.59 -12.19
CA GLU A 259 19.78 35.26 -11.74
C GLU A 259 19.06 34.46 -10.63
N LEU A 260 19.10 33.13 -10.72
CA LEU A 260 18.54 32.23 -9.70
C LEU A 260 19.35 32.30 -8.40
N LYS A 261 20.69 32.35 -8.50
CA LYS A 261 21.59 32.56 -7.37
C LYS A 261 21.32 33.90 -6.68
N THR A 262 21.15 34.99 -7.44
CA THR A 262 20.81 36.32 -6.89
C THR A 262 19.49 36.31 -6.10
N ARG A 263 18.46 35.60 -6.60
CA ARG A 263 17.15 35.48 -5.93
C ARG A 263 17.19 34.62 -4.66
N LEU A 264 18.09 33.63 -4.59
CA LEU A 264 18.27 32.75 -3.44
C LEU A 264 19.36 33.21 -2.47
N GLN A 265 20.10 34.28 -2.79
CA GLN A 265 21.25 34.78 -2.02
C GLN A 265 20.94 35.02 -0.53
N LYS A 266 19.71 35.41 -0.17
CA LYS A 266 19.32 35.61 1.24
C LYS A 266 19.18 34.31 2.06
N LEU A 267 18.98 33.15 1.42
CA LEU A 267 19.05 31.84 2.10
C LEU A 267 20.49 31.52 2.53
N LYS A 268 21.48 31.97 1.75
CA LYS A 268 22.91 31.80 2.05
C LYS A 268 23.34 32.61 3.29
N GLU A 269 22.80 33.81 3.46
CA GLU A 269 23.06 34.67 4.63
C GLU A 269 22.50 34.07 5.93
N PHE A 270 21.34 33.40 5.84
CA PHE A 270 20.65 32.78 6.98
C PHE A 270 21.29 31.46 7.46
N ASN A 271 21.79 30.62 6.55
CA ASN A 271 22.46 29.37 6.89
C ASN A 271 23.76 29.56 7.69
N ALA A 272 24.36 30.76 7.65
CA ALA A 272 25.54 31.09 8.45
C ALA A 272 25.24 31.27 9.96
N GLU A 273 23.98 31.56 10.34
CA GLU A 273 23.58 31.80 11.74
C GLU A 273 23.07 30.54 12.48
N ILE A 274 22.65 29.48 11.76
CA ILE A 274 21.95 28.30 12.34
C ILE A 274 22.89 27.13 12.70
N ALA A 275 24.21 27.26 12.54
CA ALA A 275 25.17 26.17 12.72
C ALA A 275 25.32 25.57 14.15
N THR A 276 24.36 25.78 15.07
CA THR A 276 24.40 25.33 16.48
C THR A 276 23.21 24.46 16.96
N PHE A 277 22.29 24.02 16.09
CA PHE A 277 21.20 23.11 16.51
C PHE A 277 21.33 21.69 15.94
N PRO A 278 21.15 20.62 16.75
CA PRO A 278 21.12 19.25 16.26
C PRO A 278 19.76 18.99 15.61
N HIS A 279 19.74 18.83 14.29
CA HIS A 279 18.52 18.58 13.54
C HIS A 279 18.47 17.16 12.99
N ASP A 280 17.39 16.50 13.41
CA ASP A 280 16.96 15.18 13.01
C ASP A 280 16.18 15.24 11.69
N ASP A 281 16.14 14.07 11.07
CA ASP A 281 15.76 13.69 9.72
C ASP A 281 14.36 14.19 9.30
N GLN A 282 14.24 14.96 8.20
CA GLN A 282 13.06 15.01 7.31
C GLN A 282 13.17 16.10 6.23
N THR A 283 13.42 15.72 4.98
CA THR A 283 12.96 16.49 3.81
C THR A 283 12.48 15.56 2.69
N LYS A 284 11.18 15.58 2.43
CA LYS A 284 10.56 14.87 1.29
C LYS A 284 9.70 15.83 0.47
N ARG A 285 9.91 15.73 -0.85
CA ARG A 285 9.06 16.07 -2.01
C ARG A 285 9.16 17.46 -2.62
N LEU A 286 9.46 17.47 -3.93
CA LEU A 286 8.64 18.08 -4.98
C LEU A 286 9.09 17.51 -6.34
N ALA A 287 8.13 17.22 -7.23
CA ALA A 287 8.34 16.53 -8.49
C ALA A 287 7.81 17.34 -9.67
N THR A 288 8.52 17.30 -10.82
CA THR A 288 7.95 17.06 -12.16
C THR A 288 9.00 16.88 -13.28
N ARG A 289 9.05 15.67 -13.85
CA ARG A 289 9.19 15.25 -15.26
C ARG A 289 10.05 16.06 -16.27
N LEU A 290 11.16 15.42 -16.67
CA LEU A 290 11.87 15.27 -17.98
C LEU A 290 11.99 16.43 -19.00
N LYS A 291 11.09 17.42 -19.09
CA LYS A 291 11.35 18.69 -19.81
C LYS A 291 12.06 19.72 -18.92
N GLU A 292 12.22 19.41 -17.65
CA GLU A 292 12.74 20.30 -16.61
C GLU A 292 14.20 20.04 -16.27
N LYS A 293 14.93 19.16 -16.99
CA LYS A 293 16.30 18.78 -16.63
C LYS A 293 17.25 19.99 -16.42
N PRO A 294 17.32 20.99 -17.32
CA PRO A 294 18.15 22.17 -17.10
C PRO A 294 17.67 23.05 -15.92
N TRP A 295 16.36 23.09 -15.67
CA TRP A 295 15.77 23.84 -14.56
C TRP A 295 16.08 23.18 -13.21
N VAL A 296 15.99 21.86 -13.14
CA VAL A 296 16.36 21.06 -11.96
C VAL A 296 17.86 21.18 -11.71
N GLU A 297 18.70 21.07 -12.74
CA GLU A 297 20.16 21.28 -12.62
C GLU A 297 20.49 22.71 -12.17
N GLY A 298 19.77 23.71 -12.68
CA GLY A 298 19.94 25.11 -12.27
C GLY A 298 19.57 25.37 -10.82
N ILE A 299 18.43 24.84 -10.34
CA ILE A 299 18.04 24.92 -8.93
C ILE A 299 19.04 24.17 -8.06
N PHE A 300 19.42 22.95 -8.46
CA PHE A 300 20.35 22.12 -7.71
C PHE A 300 21.70 22.85 -7.55
N ALA A 301 22.23 23.44 -8.62
CA ALA A 301 23.46 24.24 -8.57
C ALA A 301 23.32 25.49 -7.68
N ALA A 302 22.16 26.17 -7.71
CA ALA A 302 21.92 27.34 -6.87
C ALA A 302 21.78 26.97 -5.38
N LEU A 303 21.21 25.81 -5.06
CA LEU A 303 21.12 25.29 -3.69
C LEU A 303 22.47 24.77 -3.18
N LEU A 304 23.25 24.12 -4.05
CA LEU A 304 24.61 23.66 -3.73
C LEU A 304 25.51 24.84 -3.29
N ASP A 305 25.38 25.98 -3.95
CA ASP A 305 26.06 27.25 -3.61
C ASP A 305 25.65 27.86 -2.25
N CYS A 306 24.52 27.40 -1.69
CA CYS A 306 23.97 27.85 -0.41
C CYS A 306 24.34 26.92 0.76
N LEU A 307 25.04 25.81 0.50
CA LEU A 307 25.47 24.88 1.55
C LEU A 307 26.58 25.49 2.42
N PRO A 308 26.59 25.20 3.73
CA PRO A 308 27.64 25.68 4.63
C PRO A 308 29.00 25.10 4.25
N SER A 309 30.08 25.83 4.54
CA SER A 309 31.45 25.41 4.26
C SER A 309 31.94 24.24 5.13
N ASN A 310 31.09 23.68 6.01
CA ASN A 310 31.44 22.57 6.90
C ASN A 310 31.32 21.21 6.16
N PRO A 311 32.45 20.50 5.87
CA PRO A 311 32.46 19.35 4.97
C PRO A 311 31.55 18.17 5.35
N PRO A 312 31.49 17.66 6.61
CA PRO A 312 30.60 16.55 6.97
C PRO A 312 29.11 16.90 6.91
N ALA A 313 28.72 18.14 7.26
CA ALA A 313 27.34 18.60 7.12
C ALA A 313 26.97 18.79 5.64
N HIS A 314 27.92 19.27 4.84
CA HIS A 314 27.76 19.47 3.40
C HIS A 314 27.48 18.14 2.68
N SER A 315 28.26 17.08 2.94
CA SER A 315 28.04 15.79 2.28
C SER A 315 26.71 15.15 2.64
N ARG A 316 26.23 15.31 3.88
CA ARG A 316 24.94 14.78 4.32
C ARG A 316 23.79 15.43 3.55
N VAL A 317 23.75 16.76 3.55
CA VAL A 317 22.72 17.51 2.82
C VAL A 317 22.80 17.22 1.31
N LEU A 318 23.99 17.06 0.75
CA LEU A 318 24.17 16.68 -0.65
C LEU A 318 23.57 15.30 -0.95
N ILE A 319 23.79 14.30 -0.09
CA ILE A 319 23.20 12.97 -0.26
C ILE A 319 21.67 13.07 -0.20
N ASP A 320 21.11 13.82 0.76
CA ASP A 320 19.66 14.02 0.88
C ASP A 320 19.07 14.72 -0.36
N MET A 321 19.77 15.72 -0.90
CA MET A 321 19.40 16.39 -2.15
C MET A 321 19.39 15.41 -3.33
N LEU A 322 20.40 14.55 -3.45
CA LEU A 322 20.47 13.50 -4.49
C LEU A 322 19.38 12.44 -4.30
N ASP A 323 19.00 12.16 -3.06
CA ASP A 323 17.92 11.24 -2.68
C ASP A 323 16.55 11.75 -3.15
N ILE A 324 16.30 13.05 -2.98
CA ILE A 324 15.12 13.74 -3.50
C ILE A 324 15.13 13.71 -5.04
N ILE A 325 16.28 13.96 -5.65
CA ILE A 325 16.43 13.92 -7.11
C ILE A 325 16.13 12.53 -7.65
N GLN A 326 16.73 11.46 -7.11
CA GLN A 326 16.51 10.09 -7.60
C GLN A 326 15.02 9.72 -7.69
N LYS A 327 14.21 10.20 -6.73
CA LYS A 327 12.77 9.93 -6.67
C LYS A 327 11.95 10.74 -7.68
N HIS A 328 12.48 11.87 -8.19
CA HIS A 328 11.66 12.89 -8.83
C HIS A 328 12.24 13.51 -10.11
N ALA A 329 13.53 13.36 -10.40
CA ALA A 329 14.26 13.94 -11.53
C ALA A 329 15.55 13.16 -11.87
N SER A 330 16.37 13.67 -12.80
CA SER A 330 17.66 13.09 -13.19
C SER A 330 18.67 14.20 -13.48
N LEU A 331 19.93 14.03 -13.05
CA LEU A 331 21.05 14.91 -13.41
C LEU A 331 21.78 14.42 -14.68
N SER A 332 22.59 15.27 -15.30
CA SER A 332 23.50 14.89 -16.39
C SER A 332 24.72 14.11 -15.86
N LYS A 333 25.34 13.30 -16.73
CA LYS A 333 26.57 12.58 -16.42
C LYS A 333 27.68 13.57 -16.05
N GLU A 334 27.73 14.72 -16.72
CA GLU A 334 28.70 15.80 -16.48
C GLU A 334 28.52 16.42 -15.09
N THR A 335 27.29 16.73 -14.68
CA THR A 335 27.02 17.27 -13.34
C THR A 335 27.38 16.25 -12.25
N LEU A 336 27.02 14.98 -12.43
CA LEU A 336 27.36 13.92 -11.47
C LEU A 336 28.88 13.68 -11.38
N ALA A 337 29.58 13.75 -12.52
CA ALA A 337 31.04 13.67 -12.55
C ALA A 337 31.70 14.83 -11.78
N GLN A 338 31.23 16.07 -11.98
CA GLN A 338 31.72 17.25 -11.24
C GLN A 338 31.46 17.13 -9.74
N LEU A 339 30.29 16.62 -9.34
CA LEU A 339 29.98 16.39 -7.93
C LEU A 339 30.92 15.35 -7.31
N SER A 340 31.18 14.26 -8.03
CA SER A 340 32.14 13.25 -7.59
C SER A 340 33.52 13.89 -7.44
N GLU A 341 34.02 14.60 -8.44
CA GLU A 341 35.35 15.21 -8.42
C GLU A 341 35.52 16.23 -7.29
N GLN A 342 34.49 17.03 -7.00
CA GLN A 342 34.59 18.10 -6.00
C GLN A 342 34.37 17.61 -4.55
N TYR A 343 33.49 16.63 -4.35
CA TYR A 343 32.96 16.30 -3.01
C TYR A 343 33.20 14.86 -2.54
N SER A 344 33.61 13.92 -3.42
CA SER A 344 33.87 12.53 -3.00
C SER A 344 35.20 12.35 -2.26
N GLY A 345 36.15 13.27 -2.47
CA GLY A 345 37.53 13.15 -1.98
C GLY A 345 38.47 12.35 -2.88
N LEU A 346 37.98 11.78 -4.00
CA LEU A 346 38.80 10.97 -4.92
C LEU A 346 39.93 11.76 -5.63
N SER A 347 39.71 13.06 -5.92
CA SER A 347 40.63 13.92 -6.68
C SER A 347 41.75 14.56 -5.86
N LYS A 348 41.60 14.64 -4.53
CA LYS A 348 42.49 15.40 -3.62
C LYS A 348 43.61 14.56 -2.99
N LEU A 349 43.74 13.29 -3.37
CA LEU A 349 44.76 12.39 -2.85
C LEU A 349 46.17 12.68 -3.40
N GLY A 350 46.28 13.48 -4.48
CA GLY A 350 47.55 13.79 -5.16
C GLY A 350 48.29 15.05 -4.71
N GLU A 351 47.65 15.98 -3.99
CA GLU A 351 48.26 17.26 -3.59
C GLU A 351 48.03 17.53 -2.09
N GLU A 352 49.14 17.55 -1.34
CA GLU A 352 49.28 17.90 0.08
C GLU A 352 48.86 16.84 1.11
N SER A 353 49.85 16.03 1.52
CA SER A 353 49.85 15.27 2.76
C SER A 353 49.67 16.19 3.97
N GLY A 354 48.42 16.39 4.41
CA GLY A 354 48.12 17.25 5.56
C GLY A 354 46.66 17.20 6.00
N SER A 355 46.30 16.16 6.77
CA SER A 355 45.12 16.06 7.64
C SER A 355 43.70 15.98 7.02
N ASN A 356 43.04 14.84 7.26
CA ASN A 356 41.58 14.63 7.32
C ASN A 356 40.72 14.77 6.04
N LEU A 357 41.16 14.28 4.88
CA LEU A 357 40.26 14.03 3.74
C LEU A 357 39.87 12.53 3.69
N THR A 358 38.79 12.19 4.38
CA THR A 358 38.18 10.85 4.33
C THR A 358 37.32 10.72 3.07
N VAL A 359 37.53 9.68 2.27
CA VAL A 359 36.72 9.37 1.09
C VAL A 359 35.26 9.17 1.49
N ASN A 360 34.33 9.81 0.76
CA ASN A 360 32.91 9.69 1.03
C ASN A 360 32.26 8.58 0.18
N TRP A 361 32.24 7.36 0.72
CA TRP A 361 31.69 6.17 0.06
C TRP A 361 30.17 6.26 -0.18
N ASP A 362 29.43 6.87 0.74
CA ASP A 362 27.97 7.04 0.60
C ASP A 362 27.64 7.92 -0.61
N LEU A 363 28.42 8.99 -0.85
CA LEU A 363 28.25 9.84 -2.02
C LEU A 363 28.58 9.10 -3.32
N ILE A 364 29.66 8.33 -3.36
CA ILE A 364 30.06 7.54 -4.54
C ILE A 364 28.98 6.51 -4.87
N ALA A 365 28.50 5.78 -3.87
CA ALA A 365 27.39 4.82 -4.01
C ALA A 365 26.12 5.51 -4.52
N LYS A 366 25.80 6.70 -3.98
CA LYS A 366 24.63 7.48 -4.42
C LYS A 366 24.74 7.94 -5.88
N ILE A 367 25.93 8.35 -6.31
CA ILE A 367 26.18 8.74 -7.71
C ILE A 367 26.10 7.52 -8.64
N ALA A 368 26.67 6.38 -8.24
CA ALA A 368 26.60 5.13 -9.00
C ALA A 368 25.14 4.61 -9.14
N ASP A 369 24.32 4.79 -8.10
CA ASP A 369 22.89 4.49 -8.12
C ASP A 369 22.08 5.36 -9.09
N LEU A 370 22.50 6.61 -9.28
CA LEU A 370 21.87 7.54 -10.22
C LEU A 370 22.30 7.24 -11.66
N ASP A 371 23.61 7.15 -11.90
CA ASP A 371 24.18 6.77 -13.20
C ASP A 371 25.61 6.23 -13.05
N ALA A 372 25.75 4.91 -13.05
CA ALA A 372 27.04 4.23 -12.99
C ALA A 372 27.96 4.53 -14.20
N ASN A 373 27.45 5.08 -15.31
CA ASN A 373 28.29 5.47 -16.45
C ASN A 373 29.23 6.64 -16.15
N VAL A 374 29.03 7.35 -15.03
CA VAL A 374 29.94 8.37 -14.51
C VAL A 374 31.33 7.79 -14.22
N TYR A 375 31.37 6.53 -13.76
CA TYR A 375 32.58 5.80 -13.38
C TYR A 375 33.01 4.75 -14.41
N ALA A 376 32.23 4.51 -15.47
CA ALA A 376 32.51 3.48 -16.49
C ALA A 376 33.52 3.96 -17.55
N GLU A 377 34.65 4.50 -17.10
CA GLU A 377 35.80 4.93 -17.89
C GLU A 377 37.05 4.33 -17.24
N VAL A 378 37.98 3.79 -18.04
CA VAL A 378 39.09 2.96 -17.54
C VAL A 378 39.92 3.67 -16.47
N GLU A 379 40.32 4.92 -16.71
CA GLU A 379 41.12 5.71 -15.76
C GLU A 379 40.36 5.98 -14.45
N ARG A 380 39.13 6.49 -14.55
CA ARG A 380 38.29 6.81 -13.36
C ARG A 380 37.93 5.59 -12.55
N ALA A 381 37.62 4.48 -13.21
CA ALA A 381 37.32 3.21 -12.55
C ALA A 381 38.57 2.68 -11.85
N GLY A 382 39.72 2.71 -12.52
CA GLY A 382 41.02 2.32 -11.95
C GLY A 382 41.35 3.09 -10.68
N ASP A 383 41.35 4.42 -10.75
CA ASP A 383 41.68 5.28 -9.60
C ASP A 383 40.72 5.04 -8.42
N MET A 384 39.42 4.95 -8.69
CA MET A 384 38.40 4.71 -7.66
C MET A 384 38.55 3.32 -7.02
N PHE A 385 38.80 2.29 -7.84
CA PHE A 385 38.93 0.91 -7.37
C PHE A 385 40.24 0.67 -6.62
N GLU A 386 41.34 1.33 -7.01
CA GLU A 386 42.59 1.30 -6.26
C GLU A 386 42.39 1.88 -4.85
N VAL A 387 41.72 3.04 -4.74
CA VAL A 387 41.39 3.66 -3.45
C VAL A 387 40.48 2.76 -2.62
N LEU A 388 39.51 2.08 -3.24
CA LEU A 388 38.62 1.12 -2.58
C LEU A 388 39.39 -0.09 -2.05
N SER A 389 40.29 -0.67 -2.86
CA SER A 389 41.15 -1.78 -2.47
C SER A 389 42.07 -1.42 -1.31
N ASN A 390 42.59 -0.20 -1.28
CA ASN A 390 43.38 0.32 -0.16
C ASN A 390 42.54 0.46 1.12
N ALA A 391 41.35 1.08 1.04
CA ALA A 391 40.45 1.18 2.19
C ALA A 391 40.02 -0.19 2.73
N ASN A 392 39.78 -1.15 1.83
CA ASN A 392 39.46 -2.52 2.20
C ASN A 392 40.63 -3.22 2.92
N ARG A 393 41.87 -2.90 2.56
CA ARG A 393 43.08 -3.39 3.22
C ARG A 393 43.25 -2.83 4.63
N ASP A 394 42.97 -1.54 4.80
CA ASP A 394 43.07 -0.89 6.10
C ASP A 394 42.03 -1.43 7.08
N LEU A 395 40.81 -1.73 6.60
CA LEU A 395 39.80 -2.50 7.34
C LEU A 395 40.31 -3.89 7.76
N MET A 396 40.95 -4.63 6.85
CA MET A 396 41.52 -5.95 7.17
C MET A 396 42.63 -5.87 8.24
N LYS A 397 43.31 -4.73 8.38
CA LYS A 397 44.31 -4.47 9.44
C LYS A 397 43.69 -4.06 10.78
N GLY A 398 42.36 -3.98 10.87
CA GLY A 398 41.62 -3.61 12.08
C GLY A 398 41.42 -2.11 12.26
N GLU A 399 41.58 -1.30 11.21
CA GLU A 399 41.20 0.11 11.26
C GLU A 399 39.66 0.26 11.34
N GLN A 400 39.20 1.39 11.90
CA GLN A 400 37.77 1.63 12.07
C GLN A 400 37.07 1.71 10.72
N ALA A 401 35.95 1.00 10.61
CA ALA A 401 35.12 1.06 9.42
C ALA A 401 34.61 2.49 9.18
N PRO A 402 34.68 2.98 7.92
CA PRO A 402 34.09 4.26 7.59
C PRO A 402 32.58 4.20 7.88
N ALA A 403 32.06 5.18 8.61
CA ALA A 403 30.64 5.23 8.93
C ALA A 403 29.82 5.39 7.63
N SER A 404 28.91 4.44 7.36
CA SER A 404 27.93 4.51 6.26
C SER A 404 26.52 4.68 6.81
N ARG A 405 25.70 5.46 6.10
CA ARG A 405 24.26 5.60 6.35
C ARG A 405 23.39 4.70 5.47
N LEU A 406 23.93 4.24 4.34
CA LEU A 406 23.17 3.53 3.31
C LEU A 406 23.09 2.03 3.57
N GLU A 407 24.14 1.45 4.15
CA GLU A 407 24.23 0.03 4.48
C GLU A 407 24.84 -0.13 5.88
N GLU A 408 24.41 -1.14 6.65
CA GLU A 408 25.03 -1.47 7.95
C GLU A 408 26.48 -1.95 7.78
N ASP A 409 26.79 -2.49 6.60
CA ASP A 409 28.06 -3.12 6.27
C ASP A 409 28.71 -2.48 5.03
N VAL A 410 29.90 -1.91 5.21
CA VAL A 410 30.67 -1.20 4.17
C VAL A 410 31.04 -2.11 3.01
N TYR A 411 31.24 -3.41 3.25
CA TYR A 411 31.51 -4.39 2.19
C TYR A 411 30.32 -4.55 1.24
N THR A 412 29.11 -4.54 1.80
CA THR A 412 27.86 -4.60 1.01
C THR A 412 27.68 -3.33 0.19
N LEU A 413 28.00 -2.16 0.76
CA LEU A 413 28.02 -0.88 0.05
C LEU A 413 28.95 -0.94 -1.18
N TRP A 414 30.21 -1.34 -0.98
CA TRP A 414 31.20 -1.44 -2.05
C TRP A 414 30.79 -2.44 -3.13
N LYS A 415 30.36 -3.64 -2.74
CA LYS A 415 29.96 -4.68 -3.70
C LYS A 415 28.70 -4.29 -4.48
N ALA A 416 27.59 -4.06 -3.76
CA ALA A 416 26.26 -3.97 -4.35
C ALA A 416 25.94 -2.60 -4.95
N ARG A 417 26.52 -1.52 -4.39
CA ARG A 417 26.16 -0.14 -4.77
C ARG A 417 27.24 0.55 -5.61
N ILE A 418 28.47 0.03 -5.64
CA ILE A 418 29.57 0.61 -6.46
C ILE A 418 30.03 -0.38 -7.53
N ILE A 419 30.66 -1.50 -7.14
CA ILE A 419 31.36 -2.40 -8.07
C ILE A 419 30.38 -3.04 -9.08
N ILE A 420 29.29 -3.65 -8.61
CA ILE A 420 28.31 -4.32 -9.50
C ILE A 420 27.67 -3.35 -10.51
N PRO A 421 27.17 -2.15 -10.10
CA PRO A 421 26.66 -1.16 -11.04
C PRO A 421 27.68 -0.73 -12.09
N VAL A 422 28.93 -0.47 -11.70
CA VAL A 422 30.00 -0.04 -12.62
C VAL A 422 30.37 -1.18 -13.58
N MET A 423 30.52 -2.42 -13.09
CA MET A 423 30.75 -3.61 -13.93
C MET A 423 29.65 -3.77 -15.00
N ARG A 424 28.38 -3.61 -14.61
CA ARG A 424 27.24 -3.67 -15.56
C ARG A 424 27.25 -2.51 -16.55
N ALA A 425 27.78 -1.34 -16.16
CA ALA A 425 27.94 -0.21 -17.07
C ALA A 425 29.02 -0.50 -18.14
N PHE A 426 30.18 -1.03 -17.77
CA PHE A 426 31.18 -1.52 -18.74
C PHE A 426 30.61 -2.56 -19.71
N ALA A 427 29.80 -3.50 -19.21
CA ALA A 427 29.12 -4.49 -20.05
C ALA A 427 28.15 -3.85 -21.06
N ARG A 428 27.31 -2.90 -20.61
CA ARG A 428 26.38 -2.14 -21.48
C ARG A 428 27.12 -1.33 -22.53
N ASN A 429 28.31 -0.82 -22.19
CA ASN A 429 29.18 -0.05 -23.09
C ASN A 429 30.02 -0.94 -24.02
N ARG A 430 29.84 -2.27 -23.99
CA ARG A 430 30.58 -3.27 -24.78
C ARG A 430 32.09 -3.27 -24.52
N ASP A 431 32.50 -2.84 -23.33
CA ASP A 431 33.89 -2.74 -22.90
C ASP A 431 34.17 -3.56 -21.63
N ILE A 432 33.54 -4.74 -21.54
CA ILE A 432 33.69 -5.64 -20.40
C ILE A 432 35.13 -6.16 -20.25
N LYS A 433 35.92 -6.19 -21.34
CA LYS A 433 37.34 -6.58 -21.31
C LYS A 433 38.17 -5.66 -20.42
N SER A 434 38.00 -4.34 -20.57
CA SER A 434 38.73 -3.36 -19.75
C SER A 434 38.38 -3.51 -18.28
N PHE A 435 37.12 -3.82 -17.94
CA PHE A 435 36.75 -4.13 -16.56
C PHE A 435 37.46 -5.39 -16.03
N VAL A 436 37.55 -6.46 -16.82
CA VAL A 436 38.27 -7.69 -16.42
C VAL A 436 39.75 -7.40 -16.15
N GLU A 437 40.38 -6.53 -16.95
CA GLU A 437 41.76 -6.12 -16.72
C GLU A 437 41.92 -5.35 -15.41
N ILE A 438 41.02 -4.40 -15.12
CA ILE A 438 41.02 -3.66 -13.84
C ILE A 438 40.79 -4.64 -12.67
N TRP A 439 39.76 -5.48 -12.75
CA TRP A 439 39.45 -6.45 -11.70
C TRP A 439 40.62 -7.41 -11.43
N ARG A 440 41.29 -7.88 -12.49
CA ARG A 440 42.50 -8.71 -12.37
C ARG A 440 43.61 -7.96 -11.62
N ASN A 441 43.85 -6.69 -11.95
CA ASN A 441 44.88 -5.89 -11.28
C ASN A 441 44.56 -5.72 -9.78
N GLU A 442 43.29 -5.46 -9.44
CA GLU A 442 42.84 -5.36 -8.04
C GLU A 442 42.98 -6.68 -7.27
N LEU A 443 42.85 -7.83 -7.95
CA LEU A 443 43.06 -9.16 -7.38
C LEU A 443 44.54 -9.54 -7.19
N GLU A 444 45.47 -8.86 -7.85
CA GLU A 444 46.91 -9.11 -7.72
C GLU A 444 47.54 -8.36 -6.54
N VAL A 445 46.76 -7.54 -5.86
CA VAL A 445 47.16 -6.80 -4.66
C VAL A 445 47.46 -7.75 -3.48
N GLU A 446 48.57 -7.50 -2.76
CA GLU A 446 49.01 -8.31 -1.62
C GLU A 446 48.19 -8.04 -0.34
N PHE A 447 47.72 -9.09 0.33
CA PHE A 447 47.09 -8.98 1.65
C PHE A 447 47.29 -10.27 2.48
N GLU A 448 47.44 -10.13 3.80
CA GLU A 448 47.62 -11.22 4.77
C GLU A 448 46.44 -11.24 5.78
N GLY A 449 45.91 -12.42 6.13
CA GLY A 449 44.91 -12.57 7.19
C GLY A 449 43.43 -12.71 6.76
N ILE A 450 42.55 -12.78 7.75
CA ILE A 450 41.11 -13.17 7.70
C ILE A 450 40.24 -12.04 7.12
N THR A 451 39.16 -12.22 6.35
CA THR A 451 38.70 -13.18 5.31
C THR A 451 37.55 -12.50 4.53
N ARG A 452 37.66 -11.20 4.21
CA ARG A 452 36.66 -10.53 3.37
C ARG A 452 37.33 -9.51 2.47
N PHE A 453 37.57 -9.89 1.21
CA PHE A 453 38.09 -9.00 0.18
C PHE A 453 37.06 -8.89 -0.94
N VAL A 454 36.50 -7.69 -1.16
CA VAL A 454 35.30 -7.51 -1.98
C VAL A 454 35.44 -8.08 -3.41
N TRP A 455 36.65 -7.98 -3.98
CA TRP A 455 36.96 -8.47 -5.32
C TRP A 455 36.91 -10.00 -5.46
N LEU A 456 36.95 -10.74 -4.35
CA LEU A 456 36.77 -12.19 -4.33
C LEU A 456 35.28 -12.60 -4.41
N GLU A 457 34.35 -11.67 -4.19
CA GLU A 457 32.92 -11.99 -4.04
C GLU A 457 32.05 -11.61 -5.27
N ILE A 458 32.64 -11.10 -6.35
CA ILE A 458 31.88 -10.62 -7.53
C ILE A 458 31.78 -11.63 -8.68
N ASP A 459 32.29 -12.84 -8.48
CA ASP A 459 32.41 -13.86 -9.53
C ASP A 459 31.05 -14.37 -10.05
N GLN A 460 30.05 -14.49 -9.18
CA GLN A 460 28.69 -14.89 -9.57
C GLN A 460 28.00 -13.84 -10.44
N GLU A 461 28.12 -12.56 -10.07
CA GLU A 461 27.53 -11.45 -10.81
C GLU A 461 28.24 -11.23 -12.15
N PHE A 462 29.55 -11.44 -12.21
CA PHE A 462 30.30 -11.44 -13.47
C PHE A 462 29.90 -12.60 -14.39
N ALA A 463 29.72 -13.82 -13.86
CA ALA A 463 29.33 -15.00 -14.63
C ALA A 463 28.03 -14.78 -15.43
N GLN A 464 27.09 -13.98 -14.90
CA GLN A 464 25.84 -13.62 -15.58
C GLN A 464 26.04 -12.71 -16.81
N LEU A 465 27.20 -12.04 -16.93
CA LEU A 465 27.51 -11.11 -18.01
C LEU A 465 28.33 -11.76 -19.14
N VAL A 466 28.96 -12.90 -18.90
CA VAL A 466 29.89 -13.55 -19.84
C VAL A 466 29.24 -13.79 -21.20
N GLN A 467 28.17 -14.59 -21.29
CA GLN A 467 27.54 -14.87 -22.59
C GLN A 467 26.68 -13.74 -23.17
N PRO A 468 25.97 -12.92 -22.38
CA PRO A 468 25.19 -11.82 -22.94
C PRO A 468 26.04 -10.66 -23.52
N PHE A 469 27.29 -10.48 -23.04
CA PHE A 469 28.11 -9.31 -23.38
C PHE A 469 29.51 -9.63 -23.95
N MET A 470 29.95 -10.89 -23.98
CA MET A 470 31.21 -11.32 -24.61
C MET A 470 30.96 -12.26 -25.79
N THR A 471 31.87 -12.25 -26.78
CA THR A 471 31.84 -13.24 -27.87
C THR A 471 32.59 -14.52 -27.51
N ASP A 472 32.27 -15.64 -28.16
CA ASP A 472 32.97 -16.93 -27.99
C ASP A 472 34.50 -16.82 -28.04
N GLU A 473 35.01 -16.04 -29.00
CA GLU A 473 36.45 -15.80 -29.18
C GLU A 473 37.03 -15.05 -27.98
N GLN A 474 36.35 -14.01 -27.51
CA GLN A 474 36.78 -13.24 -26.35
C GLN A 474 36.83 -14.09 -25.07
N VAL A 475 35.87 -15.00 -24.88
CA VAL A 475 35.85 -15.93 -23.75
C VAL A 475 37.00 -16.94 -23.84
N THR A 476 37.22 -17.50 -25.04
CA THR A 476 38.28 -18.49 -25.29
C THR A 476 39.67 -17.89 -25.11
N ASP A 477 39.91 -16.68 -25.63
CA ASP A 477 41.18 -15.96 -25.49
C ASP A 477 41.49 -15.63 -24.03
N MET A 478 40.49 -15.11 -23.30
CA MET A 478 40.61 -14.78 -21.89
C MET A 478 40.92 -16.03 -21.05
N ALA A 479 40.18 -17.12 -21.28
CA ALA A 479 40.42 -18.37 -20.56
C ALA A 479 41.80 -18.97 -20.88
N SER A 480 42.24 -18.92 -22.14
CA SER A 480 43.57 -19.36 -22.55
C SER A 480 44.68 -18.55 -21.89
N PHE A 481 44.53 -17.22 -21.85
CA PHE A 481 45.46 -16.33 -21.17
C PHE A 481 45.65 -16.69 -19.70
N HIS A 482 44.55 -16.86 -18.95
CA HIS A 482 44.62 -17.19 -17.53
C HIS A 482 45.05 -18.65 -17.28
N CYS A 483 44.68 -19.59 -18.15
CA CYS A 483 45.14 -20.98 -18.09
C CYS A 483 46.67 -21.07 -18.20
N ASN A 484 47.27 -20.37 -19.16
CA ASN A 484 48.73 -20.35 -19.33
C ASN A 484 49.43 -19.78 -18.09
N ARG A 485 48.88 -18.75 -17.44
CA ARG A 485 49.46 -18.20 -16.20
C ARG A 485 49.45 -19.21 -15.04
N ILE A 486 48.40 -20.02 -14.91
CA ILE A 486 48.36 -21.09 -13.90
C ILE A 486 49.39 -22.17 -14.24
N LYS A 487 49.47 -22.56 -15.52
CA LYS A 487 50.43 -23.56 -16.01
C LYS A 487 51.88 -23.14 -15.80
N ASP A 488 52.23 -21.90 -16.14
CA ASP A 488 53.57 -21.33 -15.92
C ASP A 488 53.96 -21.37 -14.43
N ALA A 489 52.99 -21.13 -13.54
CA ALA A 489 53.21 -21.24 -12.10
C ALA A 489 53.49 -22.69 -11.67
N VAL A 490 52.75 -23.67 -12.21
CA VAL A 490 53.00 -25.10 -11.96
C VAL A 490 54.38 -25.53 -12.44
N GLU A 491 54.83 -25.04 -13.61
CA GLU A 491 56.13 -25.39 -14.20
C GLU A 491 57.32 -24.70 -13.52
N SER A 492 57.13 -23.49 -12.98
CA SER A 492 58.17 -22.68 -12.32
C SER A 492 58.43 -23.01 -10.84
N GLY A 493 57.75 -24.02 -10.28
CA GLY A 493 57.71 -24.41 -8.86
C GLY A 493 59.01 -24.86 -8.17
N LYS A 494 60.19 -24.32 -8.53
CA LYS A 494 61.49 -24.52 -7.85
C LYS A 494 62.07 -23.26 -7.20
N SER A 495 61.46 -22.09 -7.37
CA SER A 495 61.84 -20.82 -6.74
C SER A 495 60.59 -20.04 -6.29
N SER A 496 60.72 -19.22 -5.25
CA SER A 496 59.64 -18.46 -4.55
C SER A 496 58.38 -18.19 -5.41
N PHE A 497 57.32 -18.95 -5.13
CA PHE A 497 56.06 -18.95 -5.87
C PHE A 497 55.23 -17.70 -5.52
N ASN A 498 55.00 -16.78 -6.46
CA ASN A 498 54.06 -15.67 -6.24
C ASN A 498 52.62 -16.18 -6.42
N LEU A 499 51.86 -16.25 -5.33
CA LEU A 499 50.47 -16.72 -5.31
C LEU A 499 49.47 -15.73 -5.95
N GLN A 500 49.81 -14.44 -6.08
CA GLN A 500 48.85 -13.40 -6.48
C GLN A 500 48.39 -13.54 -7.96
N PRO A 501 49.30 -13.70 -8.96
CA PRO A 501 48.90 -13.93 -10.36
C PRO A 501 48.04 -15.17 -10.58
N VAL A 502 48.30 -16.20 -9.77
CA VAL A 502 47.61 -17.50 -9.85
C VAL A 502 46.24 -17.38 -9.23
N ARG A 503 46.12 -16.70 -8.07
CA ARG A 503 44.84 -16.38 -7.43
C ARG A 503 43.96 -15.53 -8.34
N SER A 504 44.48 -14.44 -8.90
CA SER A 504 43.70 -13.58 -9.81
C SER A 504 43.18 -14.37 -11.01
N SER A 505 44.03 -15.22 -11.59
CA SER A 505 43.65 -16.10 -12.70
C SER A 505 42.63 -17.16 -12.29
N ALA A 506 42.73 -17.74 -11.09
CA ALA A 506 41.76 -18.70 -10.59
C ALA A 506 40.37 -18.09 -10.39
N VAL A 507 40.29 -16.88 -9.84
CA VAL A 507 39.02 -16.16 -9.63
C VAL A 507 38.35 -15.83 -10.98
N VAL A 508 39.11 -15.25 -11.92
CA VAL A 508 38.58 -14.88 -13.24
C VAL A 508 38.16 -16.12 -14.05
N LEU A 509 38.95 -17.19 -14.04
CA LEU A 509 38.59 -18.46 -14.69
C LEU A 509 37.35 -19.08 -14.07
N CYS A 510 37.22 -19.06 -12.74
CA CYS A 510 36.05 -19.58 -12.06
C CYS A 510 34.78 -18.85 -12.50
N ALA A 511 34.81 -17.52 -12.51
CA ALA A 511 33.70 -16.68 -12.95
C ALA A 511 33.36 -16.93 -14.43
N SER A 512 34.38 -17.09 -15.27
CA SER A 512 34.24 -17.36 -16.70
C SER A 512 33.59 -18.72 -16.97
N PHE A 513 34.06 -19.78 -16.30
CA PHE A 513 33.51 -21.13 -16.45
C PHE A 513 32.09 -21.22 -15.90
N MET A 514 31.80 -20.57 -14.78
CA MET A 514 30.44 -20.44 -14.25
C MET A 514 29.50 -19.66 -15.18
N GLY A 515 30.01 -18.93 -16.17
CA GLY A 515 29.23 -18.17 -17.16
C GLY A 515 28.91 -18.95 -18.45
N LEU A 516 29.47 -20.15 -18.64
CA LEU A 516 29.23 -20.97 -19.83
C LEU A 516 27.81 -21.58 -19.79
N ARG A 517 27.00 -21.40 -20.84
CA ARG A 517 25.67 -22.03 -21.02
C ARG A 517 25.42 -22.62 -22.41
N ASP A 518 26.32 -22.38 -23.36
CA ASP A 518 26.18 -22.81 -24.77
C ASP A 518 27.02 -24.05 -25.01
N ASP A 519 26.39 -25.13 -25.46
CA ASP A 519 27.05 -26.44 -25.66
C ASP A 519 28.18 -26.38 -26.70
N GLY A 520 28.06 -25.50 -27.71
CA GLY A 520 29.08 -25.30 -28.73
C GLY A 520 30.34 -24.64 -28.17
N LEU A 521 30.18 -23.59 -27.36
CA LEU A 521 31.28 -22.95 -26.66
C LEU A 521 31.88 -23.87 -25.57
N ILE A 522 31.05 -24.61 -24.84
CA ILE A 522 31.52 -25.61 -23.85
C ILE A 522 32.40 -26.65 -24.53
N GLY A 523 32.01 -27.14 -25.71
CA GLY A 523 32.83 -28.06 -26.51
C GLY A 523 34.19 -27.49 -26.91
N LYS A 524 34.24 -26.21 -27.35
CA LYS A 524 35.51 -25.52 -27.66
C LYS A 524 36.39 -25.31 -26.41
N MET A 525 35.76 -25.02 -25.28
CA MET A 525 36.43 -24.75 -23.99
C MET A 525 36.91 -26.01 -23.28
N HIS A 526 36.32 -27.18 -23.57
CA HIS A 526 36.59 -28.46 -22.91
C HIS A 526 38.09 -28.80 -22.73
N PRO A 527 38.98 -28.69 -23.73
CA PRO A 527 40.41 -28.96 -23.55
C PRO A 527 41.08 -27.98 -22.58
N ILE A 528 40.72 -26.69 -22.62
CA ILE A 528 41.26 -25.68 -21.70
C ILE A 528 40.81 -25.99 -20.26
N ILE A 529 39.53 -26.36 -20.06
CA ILE A 529 39.01 -26.74 -18.74
C ILE A 529 39.72 -28.00 -18.21
N SER A 530 40.01 -28.97 -19.09
CA SER A 530 40.78 -30.17 -18.76
C SER A 530 42.19 -29.81 -18.25
N ASP A 531 42.90 -28.93 -18.96
CA ASP A 531 44.24 -28.49 -18.56
C ASP A 531 44.22 -27.79 -17.20
N VAL A 532 43.28 -26.84 -17.02
CA VAL A 532 43.08 -26.15 -15.72
C VAL A 532 42.80 -27.15 -14.59
N PHE A 533 41.92 -28.13 -14.79
CA PHE A 533 41.62 -29.14 -13.77
C PHE A 533 42.87 -29.95 -13.38
N ASN A 534 43.64 -30.42 -14.37
CA ASN A 534 44.84 -31.21 -14.11
C ASN A 534 45.93 -30.39 -13.42
N ASP A 535 46.11 -29.13 -13.82
CA ASP A 535 47.10 -28.23 -13.22
C ASP A 535 46.73 -27.87 -11.78
N LEU A 536 45.45 -27.66 -11.47
CA LEU A 536 44.97 -27.45 -10.10
C LEU A 536 45.21 -28.67 -9.21
N ILE A 537 44.95 -29.89 -9.70
CA ILE A 537 45.25 -31.12 -8.94
C ILE A 537 46.75 -31.19 -8.61
N ARG A 538 47.64 -30.87 -9.56
CA ARG A 538 49.09 -30.83 -9.34
C ARG A 538 49.51 -29.78 -8.29
N ILE A 539 48.85 -28.63 -8.26
CA ILE A 539 49.08 -27.59 -7.23
C ILE A 539 48.80 -28.14 -5.83
N PHE A 540 47.70 -28.90 -5.65
CA PHE A 540 47.37 -29.51 -4.36
C PHE A 540 48.29 -30.67 -3.97
N ASP A 541 48.87 -31.39 -4.95
CA ASP A 541 49.79 -32.50 -4.72
C ASP A 541 51.21 -32.04 -4.30
N ASN A 542 51.67 -30.88 -4.77
CA ASN A 542 53.01 -30.34 -4.50
C ASN A 542 53.22 -29.77 -3.07
N GLN A 543 52.28 -29.94 -2.14
CA GLN A 543 52.29 -29.39 -0.77
C GLN A 543 52.57 -27.87 -0.62
N LEU A 544 52.53 -27.10 -1.72
CA LEU A 544 52.68 -25.64 -1.73
C LEU A 544 51.55 -24.91 -0.95
N VAL A 545 50.47 -25.63 -0.66
CA VAL A 545 49.24 -25.10 -0.06
C VAL A 545 49.36 -25.18 1.48
N SER A 546 49.52 -24.04 2.15
CA SER A 546 49.39 -23.95 3.62
C SER A 546 47.95 -24.31 4.06
N LYS A 547 47.71 -24.53 5.36
CA LYS A 547 46.45 -25.12 5.86
C LYS A 547 45.26 -24.15 5.89
N SER A 548 45.42 -22.83 5.71
CA SER A 548 44.31 -21.90 6.01
C SER A 548 44.46 -20.47 5.44
N SER A 549 44.75 -20.30 4.15
CA SER A 549 44.58 -18.96 3.52
C SER A 549 43.30 -18.89 2.70
N ALA A 550 42.60 -17.74 2.78
CA ALA A 550 41.41 -17.43 1.99
C ALA A 550 41.67 -17.56 0.48
N ASP A 551 42.93 -17.40 0.05
CA ASP A 551 43.37 -17.52 -1.34
C ASP A 551 42.98 -18.85 -1.97
N PHE A 552 42.86 -19.92 -1.18
CA PHE A 552 42.54 -21.25 -1.69
C PHE A 552 41.05 -21.55 -1.82
N ALA A 553 40.15 -20.68 -1.33
CA ALA A 553 38.70 -20.89 -1.49
C ALA A 553 38.31 -20.96 -2.97
N HIS A 554 38.82 -20.02 -3.78
CA HIS A 554 38.57 -19.98 -5.23
C HIS A 554 39.28 -21.10 -5.99
N PHE A 555 40.36 -21.68 -5.45
CA PHE A 555 40.97 -22.87 -6.04
C PHE A 555 40.07 -24.10 -5.86
N TRP A 556 39.47 -24.27 -4.67
CA TRP A 556 38.47 -25.32 -4.46
C TRP A 556 37.23 -25.11 -5.34
N LYS A 557 36.76 -23.86 -5.41
CA LYS A 557 35.61 -23.48 -6.25
C LYS A 557 35.89 -23.74 -7.74
N LEU A 558 37.04 -23.32 -8.24
CA LEU A 558 37.46 -23.56 -9.62
C LEU A 558 37.64 -25.06 -9.89
N LEU A 559 38.30 -25.80 -8.99
CA LEU A 559 38.47 -27.25 -9.12
C LEU A 559 37.12 -27.96 -9.21
N ARG A 560 36.15 -27.54 -8.39
CA ARG A 560 34.76 -28.01 -8.44
C ARG A 560 34.11 -27.67 -9.78
N VAL A 561 34.07 -26.39 -10.18
CA VAL A 561 33.43 -25.95 -11.43
C VAL A 561 34.05 -26.62 -12.65
N SER A 562 35.37 -26.76 -12.69
CA SER A 562 36.07 -27.47 -13.76
C SER A 562 35.67 -28.94 -13.81
N LEU A 563 35.61 -29.64 -12.66
CA LEU A 563 35.17 -31.03 -12.60
C LEU A 563 33.72 -31.20 -13.08
N GLU A 564 32.84 -30.29 -12.69
CA GLU A 564 31.42 -30.27 -13.07
C GLU A 564 31.22 -30.26 -14.58
N ILE A 565 31.98 -29.41 -15.28
CA ILE A 565 31.84 -29.18 -16.71
C ILE A 565 32.63 -30.23 -17.51
N TRP A 566 33.86 -30.52 -17.11
CA TRP A 566 34.76 -31.36 -17.90
C TRP A 566 34.42 -32.86 -17.82
N PHE A 567 34.16 -33.38 -16.62
CA PHE A 567 34.11 -34.82 -16.39
C PHE A 567 32.97 -35.54 -17.13
N PRO A 568 31.72 -35.06 -17.11
CA PRO A 568 30.63 -35.72 -17.83
C PRO A 568 30.90 -35.85 -19.33
N LEU A 569 31.36 -34.75 -19.97
CA LEU A 569 31.71 -34.72 -21.39
C LEU A 569 32.90 -35.62 -21.72
N TRP A 570 33.90 -35.68 -20.84
CA TRP A 570 35.03 -36.59 -21.02
C TRP A 570 34.59 -38.06 -20.90
N ALA A 571 33.72 -38.37 -19.95
CA ALA A 571 33.22 -39.72 -19.70
C ALA A 571 32.34 -40.23 -20.86
N GLU A 572 31.54 -39.37 -21.48
CA GLU A 572 30.76 -39.70 -22.70
C GLU A 572 31.64 -40.07 -23.89
N GLN A 573 32.87 -39.53 -23.96
CA GLN A 573 33.83 -39.82 -25.03
C GLN A 573 34.64 -41.11 -24.80
N GLN A 574 34.48 -41.79 -23.66
CA GLN A 574 35.19 -43.03 -23.37
C GLN A 574 34.35 -44.26 -23.73
N ASP A 575 34.88 -45.13 -24.58
CA ASP A 575 34.26 -46.41 -24.90
C ASP A 575 34.44 -47.46 -23.79
N ASP A 576 35.46 -47.30 -22.94
CA ASP A 576 35.82 -48.23 -21.86
C ASP A 576 35.38 -47.73 -20.48
N LYS A 577 34.42 -48.44 -19.88
CA LYS A 577 33.92 -48.15 -18.52
C LYS A 577 34.99 -48.34 -17.45
N SER A 578 36.00 -49.18 -17.68
CA SER A 578 37.11 -49.37 -16.73
C SER A 578 38.03 -48.15 -16.68
N ALA A 579 38.23 -47.45 -17.80
CA ALA A 579 38.98 -46.20 -17.85
C ALA A 579 38.30 -45.07 -17.05
N ILE A 580 36.96 -44.98 -17.11
CA ILE A 580 36.18 -44.02 -16.30
C ILE A 580 36.34 -44.33 -14.80
N HIS A 581 36.25 -45.60 -14.43
CA HIS A 581 36.41 -46.07 -13.05
C HIS A 581 37.81 -45.77 -12.52
N ASP A 582 38.86 -46.10 -13.28
CA ASP A 582 40.25 -45.85 -12.88
C ASP A 582 40.54 -44.36 -12.76
N ARG A 583 39.95 -43.51 -13.62
CA ARG A 583 40.10 -42.06 -13.54
C ARG A 583 39.44 -41.48 -12.30
N LEU A 584 38.20 -41.86 -11.98
CA LEU A 584 37.52 -41.44 -10.75
C LEU A 584 38.25 -41.94 -9.50
N LYS A 585 38.76 -43.17 -9.54
CA LYS A 585 39.57 -43.73 -8.47
C LYS A 585 40.85 -42.92 -8.27
N ALA A 586 41.56 -42.57 -9.35
CA ALA A 586 42.75 -41.71 -9.29
C ALA A 586 42.42 -40.32 -8.68
N ILE A 587 41.31 -39.70 -9.09
CA ILE A 587 40.86 -38.41 -8.52
C ILE A 587 40.55 -38.56 -7.03
N SER A 588 39.80 -39.59 -6.63
CA SER A 588 39.44 -39.86 -5.22
C SER A 588 40.65 -40.10 -4.32
N GLN A 589 41.76 -40.57 -4.89
CA GLN A 589 43.01 -40.86 -4.17
C GLN A 589 44.00 -39.69 -4.17
N SER A 590 43.71 -38.61 -4.91
CA SER A 590 44.54 -37.40 -5.00
C SER A 590 44.75 -36.73 -3.64
N HIS A 591 45.83 -35.95 -3.51
CA HIS A 591 46.09 -35.20 -2.29
C HIS A 591 45.05 -34.11 -2.05
N ALA A 592 44.44 -33.57 -3.11
CA ALA A 592 43.33 -32.63 -3.04
C ALA A 592 42.14 -33.22 -2.24
N VAL A 593 41.70 -34.44 -2.55
CA VAL A 593 40.57 -35.08 -1.86
C VAL A 593 40.90 -35.41 -0.40
N LYS A 594 42.14 -35.86 -0.12
CA LYS A 594 42.61 -36.08 1.26
C LYS A 594 42.61 -34.79 2.07
N LYS A 595 43.08 -33.69 1.47
CA LYS A 595 43.12 -32.37 2.11
C LYS A 595 41.72 -31.81 2.34
N ALA A 596 40.83 -31.89 1.36
CA ALA A 596 39.42 -31.49 1.51
C ALA A 596 38.75 -32.28 2.66
N SER A 597 38.97 -33.59 2.74
CA SER A 597 38.42 -34.44 3.80
C SER A 597 38.92 -34.02 5.20
N SER A 598 40.20 -33.65 5.32
CA SER A 598 40.75 -33.15 6.58
C SER A 598 40.18 -31.80 7.00
N LEU A 599 39.88 -30.91 6.06
CA LEU A 599 39.26 -29.61 6.32
C LEU A 599 37.81 -29.74 6.79
N VAL A 600 37.02 -30.65 6.18
CA VAL A 600 35.64 -30.92 6.60
C VAL A 600 35.58 -31.45 8.04
N GLN A 601 36.50 -32.35 8.41
CA GLN A 601 36.56 -32.93 9.76
C GLN A 601 36.98 -31.93 10.85
N GLN A 602 37.69 -30.86 10.50
CA GLN A 602 38.17 -29.84 11.43
C GLN A 602 37.20 -28.64 11.56
N SER A 603 36.17 -28.55 10.71
CA SER A 603 35.23 -27.43 10.68
C SER A 603 34.15 -27.53 11.78
N GLY A 604 34.34 -26.77 12.87
CA GLY A 604 33.35 -26.61 13.95
C GLY A 604 32.46 -25.36 13.82
N SER A 605 32.81 -24.40 12.95
CA SER A 605 32.06 -23.16 12.69
C SER A 605 31.85 -22.93 11.19
N THR A 606 30.74 -22.28 10.84
CA THR A 606 30.23 -22.07 9.46
C THR A 606 30.83 -20.86 8.73
N GLU A 607 31.69 -20.07 9.37
CA GLU A 607 32.17 -18.79 8.80
C GLU A 607 33.40 -18.91 7.89
N ASP A 608 34.12 -20.04 7.89
CA ASP A 608 35.28 -20.21 7.01
C ASP A 608 34.86 -20.61 5.58
N THR A 609 35.18 -19.77 4.60
CA THR A 609 34.85 -19.97 3.17
C THR A 609 35.58 -21.17 2.55
N VAL A 610 36.77 -21.51 3.05
CA VAL A 610 37.62 -22.58 2.51
C VAL A 610 37.05 -23.99 2.81
N PRO A 611 36.71 -24.36 4.07
CA PRO A 611 36.00 -25.61 4.36
C PRO A 611 34.67 -25.73 3.62
N ALA A 612 33.92 -24.62 3.43
CA ALA A 612 32.66 -24.64 2.70
C ALA A 612 32.85 -25.04 1.22
N GLU A 613 33.79 -24.43 0.50
CA GLU A 613 34.08 -24.80 -0.89
C GLU A 613 34.69 -26.21 -1.02
N ALA A 614 35.53 -26.61 -0.06
CA ALA A 614 36.03 -27.99 -0.01
C ALA A 614 34.90 -29.02 0.20
N THR A 615 33.88 -28.68 1.00
CA THR A 615 32.69 -29.52 1.22
C THR A 615 31.87 -29.65 -0.07
N ARG A 616 31.65 -28.54 -0.79
CA ARG A 616 30.97 -28.53 -2.09
C ARG A 616 31.71 -29.35 -3.15
N PHE A 617 33.04 -29.26 -3.19
CA PHE A 617 33.87 -30.08 -4.07
C PHE A 617 33.71 -31.58 -3.77
N LEU A 618 33.76 -31.97 -2.50
CA LEU A 618 33.55 -33.38 -2.10
C LEU A 618 32.14 -33.88 -2.41
N GLY A 619 31.11 -33.04 -2.22
CA GLY A 619 29.73 -33.36 -2.60
C GLY A 619 29.59 -33.68 -4.08
N MET A 620 30.20 -32.86 -4.95
CA MET A 620 30.22 -33.09 -6.40
C MET A 620 30.96 -34.37 -6.77
N LEU A 621 32.15 -34.60 -6.20
CA LEU A 621 32.93 -35.80 -6.47
C LEU A 621 32.15 -37.06 -6.04
N LEU A 622 31.50 -37.02 -4.88
CA LEU A 622 30.63 -38.09 -4.40
C LEU A 622 29.48 -38.36 -5.39
N GLY A 623 28.82 -37.30 -5.87
CA GLY A 623 27.79 -37.41 -6.91
C GLY A 623 28.28 -38.13 -8.16
N LEU A 624 29.46 -37.77 -8.67
CA LEU A 624 30.07 -38.43 -9.83
C LEU A 624 30.45 -39.89 -9.54
N THR A 625 31.06 -40.19 -8.38
CA THR A 625 31.42 -41.57 -8.04
C THR A 625 30.18 -42.48 -7.97
N HIS A 626 29.08 -41.97 -7.43
CA HIS A 626 27.81 -42.67 -7.36
C HIS A 626 27.18 -42.87 -8.74
N ALA A 627 27.17 -41.83 -9.59
CA ALA A 627 26.61 -41.90 -10.94
C ALA A 627 27.28 -42.96 -11.82
N TYR A 628 28.58 -43.21 -11.62
CA TYR A 628 29.37 -44.19 -12.38
C TYR A 628 29.66 -45.49 -11.62
N GLY A 629 28.92 -45.79 -10.54
CA GLY A 629 28.89 -47.11 -9.89
C GLY A 629 30.08 -47.47 -9.01
N LEU A 630 30.86 -46.49 -8.55
CA LEU A 630 31.92 -46.67 -7.55
C LEU A 630 31.30 -46.73 -6.15
N SER A 631 31.26 -47.92 -5.55
CA SER A 631 30.94 -48.06 -4.12
C SER A 631 32.19 -47.75 -3.29
N GLY A 632 32.25 -46.56 -2.68
CA GLY A 632 33.18 -46.34 -1.57
C GLY A 632 33.81 -44.95 -1.46
N LEU A 633 33.22 -44.13 -0.60
CA LEU A 633 33.96 -43.46 0.46
C LEU A 633 33.30 -43.88 1.77
N SER A 634 34.09 -44.43 2.71
CA SER A 634 33.60 -44.84 4.03
C SER A 634 32.81 -43.71 4.68
N ILE A 635 31.59 -44.00 5.16
CA ILE A 635 30.76 -43.05 5.91
C ILE A 635 31.46 -42.76 7.24
N SER A 636 32.20 -41.67 7.28
CA SER A 636 32.67 -41.03 8.52
C SER A 636 31.62 -40.00 8.96
N ASP A 637 31.69 -39.49 10.20
CA ASP A 637 30.80 -38.42 10.69
C ASP A 637 30.82 -37.18 9.76
N GLY A 638 31.97 -36.88 9.14
CA GLY A 638 32.09 -35.80 8.14
C GLY A 638 31.34 -36.06 6.83
N THR A 639 31.06 -37.32 6.50
CA THR A 639 30.33 -37.69 5.27
C THR A 639 28.82 -37.51 5.43
N GLN A 640 28.28 -37.67 6.65
CA GLN A 640 26.87 -37.41 6.94
C GLN A 640 26.50 -35.94 6.74
N LYS A 641 27.37 -35.01 7.14
CA LYS A 641 27.21 -33.57 6.90
C LYS A 641 27.06 -33.25 5.41
N ILE A 642 27.87 -33.88 4.55
CA ILE A 642 27.83 -33.68 3.10
C ILE A 642 26.50 -34.15 2.49
N TYR A 643 25.95 -35.29 2.92
CA TYR A 643 24.65 -35.81 2.44
C TYR A 643 23.46 -34.96 2.92
N LEU A 644 23.56 -34.34 4.10
CA LEU A 644 22.52 -33.42 4.60
C LEU A 644 22.55 -32.08 3.87
N GLU A 645 23.74 -31.57 3.52
CA GLU A 645 23.90 -30.37 2.68
C GLU A 645 23.56 -30.63 1.19
N ASN A 646 23.55 -31.90 0.75
CA ASN A 646 23.26 -32.30 -0.64
C ASN A 646 22.27 -33.49 -0.69
N PRO A 647 20.98 -33.27 -0.36
CA PRO A 647 20.01 -34.34 -0.12
C PRO A 647 19.70 -35.21 -1.35
N ALA A 648 19.89 -34.68 -2.56
CA ALA A 648 19.75 -35.44 -3.81
C ALA A 648 20.67 -36.67 -3.88
N LEU A 649 21.83 -36.61 -3.20
CA LEU A 649 22.80 -37.71 -3.14
C LEU A 649 22.36 -38.87 -2.23
N ILE A 650 21.34 -38.67 -1.39
CA ILE A 650 20.82 -39.74 -0.52
C ILE A 650 20.22 -40.88 -1.36
N GLY A 651 19.67 -40.57 -2.54
CA GLY A 651 19.05 -41.58 -3.40
C GLY A 651 20.01 -42.54 -4.08
N THR A 652 21.27 -42.14 -4.22
CA THR A 652 22.31 -42.98 -4.84
C THR A 652 23.04 -43.88 -3.84
N LEU A 653 22.75 -43.74 -2.55
CA LEU A 653 23.29 -44.59 -1.48
C LEU A 653 22.75 -46.02 -1.56
N ASP A 654 23.55 -46.97 -1.05
CA ASP A 654 23.06 -48.32 -0.77
C ASP A 654 21.95 -48.30 0.30
N GLU A 655 21.09 -49.33 0.30
CA GLU A 655 19.88 -49.38 1.14
C GLU A 655 20.18 -49.23 2.64
N LYS A 656 21.31 -49.76 3.13
CA LYS A 656 21.67 -49.71 4.54
C LYS A 656 22.07 -48.30 4.95
N SER A 657 22.91 -47.65 4.15
CA SER A 657 23.39 -46.28 4.38
C SER A 657 22.25 -45.26 4.26
N ARG A 658 21.39 -45.43 3.25
CA ARG A 658 20.22 -44.58 3.03
C ARG A 658 19.26 -44.58 4.22
N LYS A 659 18.93 -45.77 4.74
CA LYS A 659 18.07 -45.92 5.93
C LYS A 659 18.65 -45.26 7.18
N ALA A 660 19.97 -45.31 7.35
CA ALA A 660 20.64 -44.66 8.48
C ALA A 660 20.51 -43.12 8.42
N VAL A 661 20.78 -42.52 7.25
CA VAL A 661 20.66 -41.06 7.05
C VAL A 661 19.21 -40.59 7.19
N LEU A 662 18.26 -41.28 6.56
CA LEU A 662 16.83 -40.95 6.67
C LEU A 662 16.30 -41.08 8.10
N SER A 663 16.81 -42.06 8.88
CA SER A 663 16.45 -42.20 10.30
C SER A 663 16.86 -41.00 11.15
N ALA A 664 18.06 -40.45 10.90
CA ALA A 664 18.53 -39.27 11.61
C ALA A 664 17.70 -38.01 11.30
N ILE A 665 17.25 -37.86 10.04
CA ILE A 665 16.41 -36.73 9.60
C ILE A 665 15.03 -36.76 10.28
N VAL A 666 14.37 -37.92 10.33
CA VAL A 666 13.03 -38.06 10.93
C VAL A 666 13.07 -37.99 12.47
N ASP A 667 14.17 -38.43 13.10
CA ASP A 667 14.31 -38.43 14.55
C ASP A 667 14.41 -37.02 15.15
N GLY A 668 14.77 -36.00 14.35
CA GLY A 668 14.85 -34.61 14.80
C GLY A 668 15.80 -34.41 15.98
N ASN A 669 16.70 -35.36 16.25
CA ASN A 669 17.81 -35.13 17.15
C ASN A 669 18.59 -33.98 16.53
N GLN A 670 18.62 -32.82 17.19
CA GLN A 670 19.60 -31.78 16.88
C GLN A 670 20.98 -32.43 16.96
N MET A 671 21.49 -32.90 15.82
CA MET A 671 22.91 -33.21 15.67
C MET A 671 23.58 -31.86 15.81
N ALA A 672 24.05 -31.56 17.02
CA ALA A 672 24.60 -30.27 17.39
C ALA A 672 25.65 -29.85 16.34
N GLY A 673 25.39 -28.72 15.66
CA GLY A 673 26.33 -28.13 14.70
C GLY A 673 25.95 -28.18 13.21
N LEU A 674 24.71 -28.56 12.82
CA LEU A 674 24.20 -28.42 11.45
C LEU A 674 23.19 -27.26 11.34
N ASP A 675 23.47 -26.31 10.45
CA ASP A 675 22.65 -25.11 10.16
C ASP A 675 21.69 -25.31 8.96
N VAL A 676 21.56 -26.56 8.48
CA VAL A 676 20.71 -26.88 7.31
C VAL A 676 19.26 -27.04 7.76
N GLN A 677 18.37 -26.22 7.20
CA GLN A 677 16.93 -26.29 7.50
C GLN A 677 16.32 -27.60 6.96
N LEU A 678 15.43 -28.20 7.76
CA LEU A 678 14.82 -29.52 7.48
C LEU A 678 13.99 -29.53 6.18
N ASP A 679 13.42 -28.40 5.79
CA ASP A 679 12.66 -28.22 4.56
C ASP A 679 13.53 -28.37 3.30
N VAL A 680 14.77 -27.85 3.31
CA VAL A 680 15.74 -28.01 2.21
C VAL A 680 16.07 -29.49 2.02
N VAL A 681 16.24 -30.22 3.12
CA VAL A 681 16.54 -31.67 3.09
C VAL A 681 15.38 -32.46 2.51
N VAL A 682 14.15 -32.18 2.98
CA VAL A 682 12.93 -32.86 2.50
C VAL A 682 12.66 -32.56 1.04
N ASN A 683 12.85 -31.30 0.59
CA ASN A 683 12.68 -30.92 -0.81
C ASN A 683 13.69 -31.65 -1.71
N GLY A 684 14.96 -31.73 -1.32
CA GLY A 684 15.97 -32.44 -2.10
C GLY A 684 15.74 -33.96 -2.19
N ILE A 685 15.19 -34.59 -1.14
CA ILE A 685 14.77 -36.00 -1.19
C ILE A 685 13.61 -36.19 -2.19
N VAL A 686 12.71 -35.21 -2.27
CA VAL A 686 11.56 -35.29 -3.18
C VAL A 686 11.96 -35.02 -4.62
N GLU A 687 12.84 -34.04 -4.86
CA GLU A 687 13.42 -33.79 -6.19
C GLU A 687 14.15 -35.02 -6.72
N ALA A 688 14.85 -35.77 -5.85
CA ALA A 688 15.50 -37.02 -6.22
C ALA A 688 14.49 -38.11 -6.64
N GLY A 689 13.28 -38.11 -6.08
CA GLY A 689 12.16 -38.98 -6.46
C GLY A 689 12.39 -40.49 -6.26
N GLY A 690 11.33 -41.29 -6.47
CA GLY A 690 11.42 -42.76 -6.50
C GLY A 690 11.39 -43.46 -5.13
N ALA A 691 12.22 -44.51 -4.96
CA ALA A 691 12.20 -45.41 -3.79
C ALA A 691 12.57 -44.72 -2.46
N THR A 692 13.35 -43.64 -2.52
CA THR A 692 13.76 -42.83 -1.36
C THR A 692 12.59 -42.14 -0.69
N LEU A 693 11.67 -41.59 -1.49
CA LEU A 693 10.46 -40.95 -1.01
C LEU A 693 9.55 -41.98 -0.35
N ASP A 694 9.41 -43.17 -0.94
CA ASP A 694 8.64 -44.28 -0.36
C ASP A 694 9.21 -44.74 0.99
N GLU A 695 10.53 -44.90 1.10
CA GLU A 695 11.22 -45.24 2.35
C GLU A 695 11.03 -44.14 3.42
N THR A 696 11.09 -42.87 3.02
CA THR A 696 10.88 -41.71 3.90
C THR A 696 9.44 -41.69 4.43
N VAL A 697 8.45 -41.87 3.56
CA VAL A 697 7.04 -41.95 3.94
C VAL A 697 6.79 -43.14 4.86
N HIS A 698 7.37 -44.31 4.57
CA HIS A 698 7.26 -45.49 5.43
C HIS A 698 7.82 -45.22 6.84
N LEU A 699 8.94 -44.49 6.93
CA LEU A 699 9.55 -44.12 8.20
C LEU A 699 8.68 -43.12 8.98
N ILE A 700 8.10 -42.11 8.31
CA ILE A 700 7.16 -41.15 8.91
C ILE A 700 5.95 -41.89 9.51
N VAL A 701 5.32 -42.78 8.74
CA VAL A 701 4.17 -43.59 9.17
C VAL A 701 4.52 -44.41 10.42
N LYS A 702 5.65 -45.13 10.39
CA LYS A 702 6.12 -45.93 11.53
C LYS A 702 6.33 -45.11 12.81
N ARG A 703 6.69 -43.83 12.67
CA ARG A 703 6.91 -42.91 13.81
C ARG A 703 5.64 -42.27 14.32
N LEU A 704 4.68 -41.96 13.45
CA LEU A 704 3.34 -41.50 13.86
C LEU A 704 2.60 -42.57 14.67
N GLU A 705 2.86 -43.84 14.39
CA GLU A 705 2.32 -45.00 15.12
C GLU A 705 3.11 -45.34 16.40
N GLY A 706 4.31 -44.79 16.57
CA GLY A 706 5.24 -45.08 17.68
C GLY A 706 5.34 -43.97 18.72
N LYS A 707 6.44 -43.97 19.50
CA LYS A 707 6.81 -42.90 20.43
C LYS A 707 7.58 -41.80 19.69
N ARG A 708 7.39 -40.52 20.06
CA ARG A 708 7.99 -39.31 19.42
C ARG A 708 7.27 -38.84 18.15
N SER A 709 5.94 -38.89 18.15
CA SER A 709 5.11 -38.49 17.00
C SER A 709 5.23 -37.01 16.61
N VAL A 710 5.72 -36.14 17.51
CA VAL A 710 5.91 -34.70 17.25
C VAL A 710 7.02 -34.42 16.22
N GLY A 711 8.11 -35.21 16.22
CA GLY A 711 9.18 -35.04 15.24
C GLY A 711 8.73 -35.32 13.80
N ALA A 712 7.85 -36.32 13.63
CA ALA A 712 7.23 -36.65 12.35
C ALA A 712 6.29 -35.55 11.83
N LEU A 713 5.67 -34.75 12.72
CA LEU A 713 4.85 -33.60 12.30
C LEU A 713 5.69 -32.49 11.65
N ASN A 714 6.89 -32.21 12.17
CA ASN A 714 7.78 -31.20 11.58
C ASN A 714 8.14 -31.57 10.13
N ALA A 715 8.43 -32.86 9.88
CA ALA A 715 8.70 -33.36 8.53
C ALA A 715 7.45 -33.31 7.62
N LEU A 716 6.25 -33.52 8.15
CA LEU A 716 5.01 -33.42 7.37
C LEU A 716 4.62 -31.98 7.05
N GLU A 717 4.93 -31.02 7.91
CA GLU A 717 4.62 -29.60 7.70
C GLU A 717 5.38 -29.01 6.50
N THR A 718 6.56 -29.56 6.19
CA THR A 718 7.38 -29.17 5.03
C THR A 718 6.97 -29.85 3.72
N MET A 719 6.23 -30.97 3.76
CA MET A 719 5.81 -31.72 2.56
C MET A 719 4.48 -31.22 1.97
N SER A 720 4.41 -30.95 0.67
CA SER A 720 3.13 -30.65 -0.01
C SER A 720 2.28 -31.93 -0.20
N PRO A 721 0.96 -31.91 0.05
CA PRO A 721 0.07 -33.04 -0.26
C PRO A 721 0.11 -33.46 -1.73
N SER A 722 0.41 -32.55 -2.66
CA SER A 722 0.52 -32.86 -4.09
C SER A 722 1.70 -33.77 -4.43
N MET A 723 2.71 -33.85 -3.56
CA MET A 723 3.92 -34.67 -3.75
C MET A 723 3.69 -36.14 -3.39
N LEU A 724 2.58 -36.46 -2.71
CA LEU A 724 2.28 -37.78 -2.19
C LEU A 724 1.20 -38.49 -3.04
N SER A 725 1.44 -39.76 -3.37
CA SER A 725 0.43 -40.61 -4.00
C SER A 725 -0.81 -40.78 -3.11
N SER A 726 -1.96 -41.10 -3.70
CA SER A 726 -3.20 -41.32 -2.95
C SER A 726 -3.03 -42.36 -1.82
N GLY A 727 -2.32 -43.47 -2.09
CA GLY A 727 -2.11 -44.52 -1.09
C GLY A 727 -1.17 -44.10 0.04
N GLN A 728 -0.15 -43.29 -0.24
CA GLN A 728 0.73 -42.72 0.80
C GLN A 728 -0.03 -41.75 1.70
N ARG A 729 -0.84 -40.86 1.11
CA ARG A 729 -1.68 -39.91 1.87
C ARG A 729 -2.69 -40.64 2.75
N GLU A 730 -3.32 -41.70 2.26
CA GLU A 730 -4.24 -42.52 3.04
C GLU A 730 -3.55 -43.14 4.27
N ARG A 731 -2.35 -43.72 4.11
CA ARG A 731 -1.57 -44.28 5.24
C ARG A 731 -1.20 -43.21 6.27
N ILE A 732 -0.71 -42.05 5.81
CA ILE A 732 -0.37 -40.93 6.71
C ILE A 732 -1.61 -40.45 7.46
N LEU A 733 -2.75 -40.29 6.76
CA LEU A 733 -4.01 -39.87 7.36
C LEU A 733 -4.47 -40.85 8.44
N ASP A 734 -4.38 -42.15 8.19
CA ASP A 734 -4.80 -43.19 9.12
C ASP A 734 -3.93 -43.20 10.38
N SER A 735 -2.60 -43.08 10.24
CA SER A 735 -1.69 -42.97 11.38
C SER A 735 -1.88 -41.66 12.16
N LEU A 736 -2.12 -40.54 11.47
CA LEU A 736 -2.47 -39.27 12.12
C LEU A 736 -3.77 -39.37 12.92
N CYS A 737 -4.79 -40.03 12.38
CA CYS A 737 -6.06 -40.24 13.08
C CYS A 737 -5.93 -41.15 14.31
N ALA A 738 -5.07 -42.17 14.23
CA ALA A 738 -4.84 -43.14 15.29
C ALA A 738 -3.98 -42.61 16.45
N SER A 739 -3.10 -41.62 16.21
CA SER A 739 -2.12 -41.16 17.20
C SER A 739 -2.74 -40.48 18.44
N GLU A 740 -2.62 -41.14 19.60
CA GLU A 740 -3.04 -40.59 20.90
C GLU A 740 -2.03 -39.59 21.49
N GLU A 741 -0.74 -39.75 21.20
CA GLU A 741 0.33 -38.86 21.69
C GLU A 741 0.14 -37.44 21.14
N LEU A 742 -0.12 -37.32 19.82
CA LEU A 742 -0.44 -36.04 19.19
C LEU A 742 -1.73 -35.42 19.73
N ARG A 743 -2.71 -36.27 20.03
CA ARG A 743 -4.01 -35.83 20.57
C ARG A 743 -3.86 -35.17 21.95
N LYS A 744 -2.90 -35.63 22.75
CA LYS A 744 -2.62 -35.09 24.10
C LYS A 744 -1.68 -33.89 24.07
N HIS A 745 -0.67 -33.90 23.20
CA HIS A 745 0.42 -32.91 23.24
C HIS A 745 0.36 -31.82 22.16
N ALA A 746 -0.29 -32.08 21.01
CA ALA A 746 -0.35 -31.12 19.89
C ALA A 746 -1.64 -31.24 19.04
N PRO A 747 -2.84 -31.18 19.64
CA PRO A 747 -4.10 -31.48 18.95
C PRO A 747 -4.44 -30.50 17.81
N ALA A 748 -4.12 -29.21 17.94
CA ALA A 748 -4.32 -28.23 16.88
C ALA A 748 -3.43 -28.51 15.64
N ARG A 749 -2.16 -28.89 15.86
CA ARG A 749 -1.23 -29.27 14.79
C ARG A 749 -1.64 -30.58 14.12
N GLN A 750 -2.12 -31.54 14.90
CA GLN A 750 -2.68 -32.79 14.37
C GLN A 750 -3.88 -32.52 13.45
N LEU A 751 -4.85 -31.70 13.87
CA LEU A 751 -6.01 -31.34 13.05
C LEU A 751 -5.60 -30.59 11.77
N ALA A 752 -4.66 -29.65 11.87
CA ALA A 752 -4.14 -28.94 10.71
C ALA A 752 -3.48 -29.88 9.68
N ALA A 753 -2.68 -30.84 10.14
CA ALA A 753 -2.06 -31.85 9.29
C ALA A 753 -3.10 -32.75 8.60
N ILE A 754 -4.16 -33.18 9.33
CA ILE A 754 -5.26 -33.98 8.76
C ILE A 754 -6.00 -33.19 7.69
N VAL A 755 -6.36 -31.92 7.96
CA VAL A 755 -7.04 -31.05 6.98
C VAL A 755 -6.17 -30.86 5.73
N ARG A 756 -4.87 -30.62 5.89
CA ARG A 756 -3.92 -30.45 4.79
C ARG A 756 -3.81 -31.72 3.93
N MET A 757 -3.75 -32.91 4.53
CA MET A 757 -3.73 -34.17 3.77
C MET A 757 -5.03 -34.43 2.98
N LEU A 758 -6.16 -33.82 3.41
CA LEU A 758 -7.48 -33.92 2.78
C LEU A 758 -7.77 -32.81 1.76
N GLU A 759 -6.82 -31.92 1.45
CA GLU A 759 -6.97 -30.94 0.34
C GLU A 759 -7.25 -31.65 -1.00
N LEU A 760 -6.67 -32.83 -1.17
CA LEU A 760 -6.88 -33.73 -2.30
C LEU A 760 -7.67 -34.98 -1.85
N PRO A 761 -8.58 -35.55 -2.67
CA PRO A 761 -9.41 -36.68 -2.26
C PRO A 761 -8.59 -37.92 -1.82
N CYS A 762 -8.97 -38.53 -0.70
CA CYS A 762 -8.39 -39.78 -0.14
C CYS A 762 -9.51 -40.82 0.14
N PRO A 763 -10.12 -41.42 -0.88
CA PRO A 763 -11.38 -42.15 -0.74
C PRO A 763 -11.31 -43.43 0.13
N ASN A 764 -10.13 -44.03 0.31
CA ASN A 764 -10.00 -45.27 1.09
C ASN A 764 -9.49 -45.08 2.51
N ALA A 765 -9.25 -43.83 2.94
CA ALA A 765 -8.78 -43.56 4.29
C ALA A 765 -9.81 -44.01 5.34
N GLY A 766 -9.31 -44.48 6.48
CA GLY A 766 -10.09 -44.97 7.61
C GLY A 766 -11.11 -43.96 8.13
N LEU A 767 -10.85 -42.66 8.02
CA LEU A 767 -11.79 -41.59 8.38
C LEU A 767 -13.13 -41.68 7.62
N PHE A 768 -13.14 -42.23 6.41
CA PHE A 768 -14.34 -42.45 5.60
C PHE A 768 -14.97 -43.84 5.81
N LYS A 769 -14.34 -44.72 6.59
CA LYS A 769 -14.85 -46.07 6.92
C LYS A 769 -15.41 -46.13 8.33
N ASP A 770 -14.78 -45.42 9.27
CA ASP A 770 -15.23 -45.33 10.66
C ASP A 770 -15.39 -43.87 11.10
N THR A 771 -16.64 -43.46 11.28
CA THR A 771 -16.97 -42.11 11.74
C THR A 771 -16.59 -41.85 13.20
N SER A 772 -16.17 -42.88 13.97
CA SER A 772 -15.80 -42.75 15.39
C SER A 772 -14.53 -41.91 15.54
N ILE A 773 -13.67 -41.94 14.52
CA ILE A 773 -12.45 -41.15 14.44
C ILE A 773 -12.78 -39.66 14.55
N LEU A 774 -13.81 -39.19 13.83
CA LEU A 774 -14.26 -37.80 13.89
C LEU A 774 -14.77 -37.42 15.31
N TRP A 775 -15.49 -38.32 15.98
CA TRP A 775 -15.95 -38.12 17.37
C TRP A 775 -14.78 -38.05 18.35
N ASN A 776 -13.77 -38.91 18.17
CA ASN A 776 -12.59 -38.95 19.03
C ASN A 776 -11.76 -37.67 18.90
N LEU A 777 -11.63 -37.14 17.68
CA LEU A 777 -10.96 -35.86 17.43
C LEU A 777 -11.75 -34.68 18.05
N ALA A 778 -13.08 -34.71 17.99
CA ALA A 778 -13.95 -33.68 18.56
C ALA A 778 -14.16 -33.75 20.07
N ALA A 779 -13.77 -34.85 20.72
CA ALA A 779 -13.81 -34.99 22.17
C ALA A 779 -12.62 -34.29 22.88
N THR A 780 -11.59 -33.89 22.13
CA THR A 780 -10.37 -33.23 22.62
C THR A 780 -10.47 -31.78 23.08
N PRO A 781 -11.29 -30.87 22.49
CA PRO A 781 -11.36 -29.46 22.90
C PRO A 781 -11.96 -29.22 24.30
N LYS A 782 -12.20 -30.26 25.10
CA LYS A 782 -12.71 -30.15 26.47
C LYS A 782 -11.70 -29.58 27.49
N SER A 783 -10.42 -29.49 27.14
CA SER A 783 -9.35 -29.24 28.12
C SER A 783 -8.26 -28.27 27.65
N LEU A 784 -8.53 -27.34 26.73
CA LEU A 784 -7.50 -26.47 26.17
C LEU A 784 -7.85 -24.99 26.39
N ASP A 785 -6.81 -24.23 26.73
CA ASP A 785 -6.82 -22.81 27.11
C ASP A 785 -7.70 -21.93 26.21
N GLU A 786 -8.21 -20.83 26.79
CA GLU A 786 -9.13 -19.89 26.13
C GLU A 786 -8.63 -19.40 24.75
N ALA A 787 -7.32 -19.37 24.50
CA ALA A 787 -6.72 -18.85 23.27
C ALA A 787 -6.84 -19.78 22.03
N ASP A 788 -6.64 -21.10 22.17
CA ASP A 788 -6.54 -22.03 21.02
C ASP A 788 -7.88 -22.66 20.61
N GLY A 789 -8.88 -22.59 21.49
CA GLY A 789 -10.22 -23.18 21.27
C GLY A 789 -10.90 -22.77 19.95
N PRO A 790 -11.00 -21.47 19.59
CA PRO A 790 -11.66 -21.03 18.36
C PRO A 790 -11.00 -21.59 17.09
N ARG A 791 -9.66 -21.64 17.08
CA ARG A 791 -8.88 -22.16 15.95
C ARG A 791 -9.13 -23.66 15.77
N MET A 792 -9.19 -24.41 16.86
CA MET A 792 -9.48 -25.85 16.82
C MET A 792 -10.91 -26.14 16.31
N LEU A 793 -11.92 -25.40 16.77
CA LEU A 793 -13.30 -25.56 16.29
C LEU A 793 -13.39 -25.25 14.79
N LYS A 794 -12.66 -24.23 14.30
CA LYS A 794 -12.62 -23.90 12.87
C LYS A 794 -11.95 -25.00 12.04
N LEU A 795 -10.84 -25.58 12.51
CA LEU A 795 -10.19 -26.71 11.85
C LEU A 795 -11.10 -27.93 11.81
N LEU A 796 -11.87 -28.17 12.87
CA LEU A 796 -12.84 -29.26 12.96
C LEU A 796 -14.04 -29.05 12.02
N GLU A 797 -14.54 -27.82 11.89
CA GLU A 797 -15.56 -27.43 10.90
C GLU A 797 -15.05 -27.73 9.48
N CYS A 798 -13.83 -27.31 9.16
CA CYS A 798 -13.21 -27.56 7.85
C CYS A 798 -13.06 -29.07 7.56
N LEU A 799 -12.51 -29.82 8.52
CA LEU A 799 -12.37 -31.27 8.44
C LEU A 799 -13.73 -31.95 8.19
N THR A 800 -14.73 -31.59 8.98
CA THR A 800 -16.08 -32.17 8.87
C THR A 800 -16.70 -31.87 7.51
N SER A 801 -16.56 -30.64 7.02
CA SER A 801 -17.09 -30.26 5.71
C SER A 801 -16.42 -31.03 4.56
N LEU A 802 -15.10 -31.22 4.62
CA LEU A 802 -14.38 -32.05 3.66
C LEU A 802 -14.87 -33.51 3.70
N VAL A 803 -15.04 -34.06 4.91
CA VAL A 803 -15.55 -35.43 5.09
C VAL A 803 -16.94 -35.59 4.49
N VAL A 804 -17.87 -34.67 4.78
CA VAL A 804 -19.25 -34.70 4.24
C VAL A 804 -19.23 -34.54 2.72
N LYS A 805 -18.50 -33.56 2.19
CA LYS A 805 -18.43 -33.27 0.75
C LYS A 805 -17.86 -34.42 -0.06
N TYR A 806 -16.79 -35.07 0.41
CA TYR A 806 -16.22 -36.24 -0.26
C TYR A 806 -17.11 -37.47 -0.12
N SER A 807 -17.73 -37.68 1.04
CA SER A 807 -18.67 -38.80 1.25
C SER A 807 -19.94 -38.67 0.40
N ALA A 808 -20.44 -37.44 0.21
CA ALA A 808 -21.60 -37.14 -0.64
C ALA A 808 -21.27 -37.33 -2.13
N LYS A 809 -20.08 -36.92 -2.60
CA LYS A 809 -19.63 -37.17 -3.98
C LYS A 809 -19.50 -38.66 -4.31
N ARG A 810 -19.19 -39.50 -3.32
CA ARG A 810 -19.11 -40.96 -3.48
C ARG A 810 -20.48 -41.60 -3.66
N LEU A 811 -21.50 -41.06 -2.98
CA LEU A 811 -22.90 -41.50 -3.05
C LEU A 811 -23.47 -41.45 -4.49
N ALA A 812 -22.98 -40.52 -5.31
CA ALA A 812 -23.38 -40.42 -6.72
C ALA A 812 -22.76 -41.50 -7.63
N ARG A 813 -21.87 -42.36 -7.12
CA ARG A 813 -21.13 -43.37 -7.91
C ARG A 813 -21.29 -44.82 -7.42
N GLU A 814 -21.60 -45.05 -6.14
CA GLU A 814 -21.76 -46.38 -5.53
C GLU A 814 -22.97 -46.38 -4.58
N ASP A 815 -23.82 -47.41 -4.65
CA ASP A 815 -25.17 -47.47 -4.03
C ASP A 815 -25.24 -47.47 -2.49
N GLU A 816 -24.14 -47.45 -1.73
CA GLU A 816 -24.22 -47.32 -0.26
C GLU A 816 -23.01 -46.57 0.35
N SER A 817 -23.18 -45.30 0.74
CA SER A 817 -22.24 -44.66 1.68
C SER A 817 -22.61 -45.06 3.11
N SER A 818 -22.08 -46.20 3.56
CA SER A 818 -22.19 -46.64 4.96
C SER A 818 -21.71 -45.58 5.95
N ALA A 819 -20.74 -44.74 5.56
CA ALA A 819 -20.15 -43.67 6.37
C ALA A 819 -21.14 -42.56 6.73
N LEU A 820 -21.89 -42.02 5.76
CA LEU A 820 -22.91 -40.99 6.04
C LEU A 820 -24.05 -41.57 6.88
N THR A 821 -24.43 -42.83 6.64
CA THR A 821 -25.45 -43.51 7.44
C THR A 821 -24.99 -43.74 8.88
N ASP A 822 -23.73 -44.16 9.09
CA ASP A 822 -23.13 -44.31 10.41
C ASP A 822 -22.99 -42.96 11.14
N LEU A 823 -22.64 -41.90 10.39
CA LEU A 823 -22.59 -40.53 10.88
C LEU A 823 -23.96 -40.09 11.43
N GLY A 824 -25.02 -40.29 10.64
CA GLY A 824 -26.39 -40.01 11.06
C GLY A 824 -26.81 -40.77 12.32
N LYS A 825 -26.45 -42.06 12.42
CA LYS A 825 -26.72 -42.88 13.62
C LYS A 825 -26.01 -42.38 14.87
N LYS A 826 -24.75 -41.92 14.75
CA LYS A 826 -24.01 -41.37 15.89
C LYS A 826 -24.56 -40.02 16.36
N ILE A 827 -24.96 -39.16 15.42
CA ILE A 827 -25.67 -37.91 15.73
C ILE A 827 -26.97 -38.22 16.47
N ASP A 828 -27.78 -39.16 15.96
CA ASP A 828 -29.02 -39.60 16.59
C ASP A 828 -28.80 -40.11 18.03
N HIS A 829 -27.77 -40.93 18.24
CA HIS A 829 -27.42 -41.48 19.55
C HIS A 829 -26.95 -40.39 20.52
N HIS A 830 -26.11 -39.47 20.07
CA HIS A 830 -25.59 -38.38 20.89
C HIS A 830 -26.72 -37.45 21.35
N ILE A 831 -27.58 -37.01 20.42
CA ILE A 831 -28.75 -36.19 20.75
C ILE A 831 -29.63 -36.90 21.78
N LYS A 832 -29.92 -38.20 21.59
CA LYS A 832 -30.74 -38.97 22.53
C LYS A 832 -30.13 -39.04 23.94
N LYS A 833 -28.80 -39.15 24.05
CA LYS A 833 -28.08 -39.27 25.32
C LYS A 833 -27.97 -37.94 26.07
N THR A 834 -27.80 -36.83 25.34
CA THR A 834 -27.47 -35.52 25.92
C THR A 834 -28.71 -34.63 26.12
N ALA A 835 -29.77 -34.80 25.33
CA ALA A 835 -30.97 -33.93 25.38
C ALA A 835 -31.70 -33.90 26.74
N GLY A 836 -31.53 -34.93 27.59
CA GLY A 836 -32.10 -34.96 28.93
C GLY A 836 -31.17 -34.45 30.04
N LYS A 837 -29.90 -34.16 29.74
CA LYS A 837 -28.88 -33.78 30.74
C LYS A 837 -28.48 -32.30 30.70
N GLY A 838 -28.59 -31.63 29.54
CA GLY A 838 -28.26 -30.20 29.38
C GLY A 838 -26.76 -29.89 29.43
N ASN A 839 -25.98 -30.41 28.48
CA ASN A 839 -24.51 -30.24 28.42
C ASN A 839 -23.99 -30.22 26.96
N PHE A 840 -24.73 -29.61 26.03
CA PHE A 840 -24.25 -29.42 24.66
C PHE A 840 -23.14 -28.38 24.58
N ALA A 841 -23.20 -27.30 25.37
CA ALA A 841 -22.18 -26.25 25.44
C ALA A 841 -20.82 -26.81 25.88
N ASP A 842 -20.80 -27.74 26.84
CA ASP A 842 -19.60 -28.44 27.32
C ASP A 842 -18.97 -29.38 26.26
N ASN A 843 -19.69 -29.65 25.17
CA ASN A 843 -19.25 -30.52 24.07
C ASN A 843 -19.15 -29.75 22.75
N ALA A 844 -18.62 -28.51 22.79
CA ALA A 844 -18.56 -27.61 21.64
C ALA A 844 -18.05 -28.27 20.34
N GLY A 845 -16.99 -29.09 20.40
CA GLY A 845 -16.48 -29.81 19.22
C GLY A 845 -17.49 -30.75 18.56
N ILE A 846 -18.27 -31.49 19.34
CA ILE A 846 -19.32 -32.39 18.81
C ILE A 846 -20.48 -31.57 18.25
N VAL A 847 -20.85 -30.48 18.91
CA VAL A 847 -21.89 -29.57 18.42
C VAL A 847 -21.47 -28.92 17.10
N THR A 848 -20.20 -28.54 16.94
CA THR A 848 -19.65 -28.04 15.67
C THR A 848 -19.78 -29.10 14.58
N ILE A 849 -19.42 -30.37 14.84
CA ILE A 849 -19.63 -31.46 13.85
C ILE A 849 -21.09 -31.52 13.42
N ILE A 850 -22.02 -31.59 14.38
CA ILE A 850 -23.46 -31.70 14.08
C ILE A 850 -23.93 -30.51 13.24
N SER A 851 -23.53 -29.30 13.62
CA SER A 851 -23.90 -28.05 12.93
C SER A 851 -23.35 -28.02 11.51
N THR A 852 -22.08 -28.37 11.30
CA THR A 852 -21.47 -28.42 9.97
C THR A 852 -22.14 -29.47 9.09
N VAL A 853 -22.39 -30.67 9.61
CA VAL A 853 -23.09 -31.74 8.87
C VAL A 853 -24.47 -31.27 8.43
N LEU A 854 -25.25 -30.66 9.33
CA LEU A 854 -26.59 -30.17 9.00
C LEU A 854 -26.56 -29.01 8.00
N ALA A 855 -25.58 -28.11 8.09
CA ALA A 855 -25.40 -27.00 7.16
C ALA A 855 -25.04 -27.49 5.74
N ASP A 856 -24.06 -28.39 5.62
CA ASP A 856 -23.62 -28.91 4.33
C ASP A 856 -24.70 -29.76 3.66
N VAL A 857 -25.39 -30.60 4.44
CA VAL A 857 -26.51 -31.42 3.97
C VAL A 857 -27.66 -30.55 3.42
N ARG A 858 -27.95 -29.39 4.00
CA ARG A 858 -28.98 -28.48 3.46
C ARG A 858 -28.68 -27.98 2.06
N THR A 859 -27.40 -27.72 1.78
CA THR A 859 -26.96 -27.20 0.48
C THR A 859 -26.85 -28.31 -0.57
N SER A 860 -26.92 -29.58 -0.16
CA SER A 860 -26.86 -30.73 -1.05
C SER A 860 -28.10 -30.82 -1.97
N PRO A 861 -27.92 -31.14 -3.27
CA PRO A 861 -29.04 -31.37 -4.20
C PRO A 861 -29.73 -32.73 -3.97
N ASP A 862 -29.11 -33.66 -3.25
CA ASP A 862 -29.61 -35.03 -3.06
C ASP A 862 -30.57 -35.16 -1.86
N GLU A 863 -31.81 -35.58 -2.14
CA GLU A 863 -32.89 -35.72 -1.18
C GLU A 863 -32.62 -36.79 -0.11
N THR A 864 -31.82 -37.82 -0.42
CA THR A 864 -31.44 -38.86 0.54
C THR A 864 -30.46 -38.32 1.58
N THR A 865 -29.49 -37.50 1.17
CA THR A 865 -28.58 -36.80 2.09
C THR A 865 -29.32 -35.85 3.03
N ARG A 866 -30.42 -35.21 2.58
CA ARG A 866 -31.26 -34.31 3.40
C ARG A 866 -31.98 -35.02 4.56
N GLN A 867 -32.10 -36.35 4.51
CA GLN A 867 -32.76 -37.16 5.54
C GLN A 867 -31.78 -37.92 6.45
N LEU A 868 -30.50 -37.49 6.51
CA LEU A 868 -29.45 -38.12 7.34
C LEU A 868 -29.84 -38.30 8.82
N VAL A 869 -30.60 -37.34 9.36
CA VAL A 869 -31.08 -37.31 10.75
C VAL A 869 -32.60 -37.24 10.73
N LYS A 870 -33.26 -38.07 11.55
CA LYS A 870 -34.73 -38.12 11.57
C LYS A 870 -35.31 -36.78 12.02
N PRO A 871 -36.38 -36.26 11.36
CA PRO A 871 -37.02 -35.01 11.75
C PRO A 871 -37.46 -34.96 13.21
N SER A 872 -37.93 -36.08 13.77
CA SER A 872 -38.30 -36.19 15.18
C SER A 872 -37.10 -36.06 16.13
N ARG A 873 -35.90 -36.46 15.71
CA ARG A 873 -34.68 -36.29 16.50
C ARG A 873 -34.17 -34.86 16.44
N LEU A 874 -34.22 -34.23 15.27
CA LEU A 874 -33.91 -32.80 15.12
C LEU A 874 -34.83 -31.94 15.99
N GLN A 875 -36.10 -32.33 16.12
CA GLN A 875 -37.05 -31.68 17.02
C GLN A 875 -36.59 -31.72 18.48
N VAL A 876 -36.25 -32.92 18.99
CA VAL A 876 -35.73 -33.09 20.35
C VAL A 876 -34.43 -32.31 20.57
N TYR A 877 -33.56 -32.26 19.55
CA TYR A 877 -32.32 -31.50 19.62
C TYR A 877 -32.58 -30.00 19.72
N ALA A 878 -33.45 -29.45 18.87
CA ALA A 878 -33.83 -28.04 18.88
C ALA A 878 -34.43 -27.61 20.23
N GLN A 879 -35.32 -28.43 20.82
CA GLN A 879 -35.87 -28.19 22.15
C GLN A 879 -34.79 -28.15 23.23
N ALA A 880 -33.83 -29.09 23.19
CA ALA A 880 -32.77 -29.14 24.18
C ALA A 880 -31.79 -27.97 24.06
N LEU A 881 -31.43 -27.56 22.83
CA LEU A 881 -30.61 -26.37 22.59
C LEU A 881 -31.29 -25.10 23.12
N LEU A 882 -32.61 -24.96 22.90
CA LEU A 882 -33.40 -23.83 23.42
C LEU A 882 -33.39 -23.76 24.95
N ARG A 883 -33.59 -24.89 25.63
CA ARG A 883 -33.58 -24.92 27.11
C ARG A 883 -32.21 -24.55 27.67
N GLU A 884 -31.15 -25.12 27.11
CA GLU A 884 -29.77 -24.89 27.58
C GLU A 884 -29.30 -23.44 27.30
N ALA A 885 -29.69 -22.85 26.17
CA ALA A 885 -29.41 -21.44 25.88
C ALA A 885 -30.07 -20.49 26.91
N VAL A 886 -31.25 -20.83 27.41
CA VAL A 886 -31.94 -20.02 28.44
C VAL A 886 -31.27 -20.17 29.81
N GLU A 887 -30.83 -21.37 30.17
CA GLU A 887 -30.06 -21.60 31.39
C GLU A 887 -28.76 -20.77 31.37
N LEU A 888 -28.01 -20.82 30.26
CA LEU A 888 -26.76 -20.07 30.10
C LEU A 888 -26.94 -18.56 30.08
N GLN A 889 -28.09 -18.06 29.63
CA GLN A 889 -28.39 -16.63 29.65
C GLN A 889 -28.63 -16.09 31.07
N SER A 890 -29.09 -16.95 31.99
CA SER A 890 -29.34 -16.59 33.39
C SER A 890 -28.10 -16.66 34.28
N SER A 891 -27.13 -17.49 33.92
CA SER A 891 -25.81 -17.58 34.54
C SER A 891 -24.83 -16.61 33.88
N SER A 892 -23.98 -15.91 34.63
CA SER A 892 -22.94 -15.01 34.09
C SER A 892 -21.78 -15.74 33.39
N SER A 893 -22.02 -16.86 32.69
CA SER A 893 -21.00 -17.81 32.22
C SER A 893 -20.96 -18.00 30.70
N SER A 894 -19.73 -18.01 30.18
CA SER A 894 -19.22 -18.36 28.83
C SER A 894 -20.05 -17.91 27.62
N GLU A 895 -19.76 -16.71 27.11
CA GLU A 895 -20.19 -16.19 25.80
C GLU A 895 -19.94 -17.20 24.65
N ARG A 896 -18.88 -18.02 24.75
CA ARG A 896 -18.52 -19.06 23.77
C ARG A 896 -19.51 -20.24 23.74
N GLY A 897 -20.00 -20.65 24.91
CA GLY A 897 -21.02 -21.69 25.01
C GLY A 897 -22.32 -21.23 24.33
N MET A 898 -22.70 -19.97 24.58
CA MET A 898 -23.85 -19.35 23.95
C MET A 898 -23.73 -19.31 22.42
N GLN A 899 -22.60 -18.81 21.89
CA GLN A 899 -22.37 -18.75 20.45
C GLN A 899 -22.48 -20.13 19.79
N THR A 900 -21.91 -21.17 20.42
CA THR A 900 -21.94 -22.54 19.89
C THR A 900 -23.36 -23.11 19.80
N LEU A 901 -24.21 -22.84 20.80
CA LEU A 901 -25.61 -23.28 20.80
C LEU A 901 -26.42 -22.52 19.74
N LEU A 902 -26.22 -21.20 19.62
CA LEU A 902 -26.94 -20.38 18.65
C LEU A 902 -26.56 -20.75 17.20
N ASP A 903 -25.27 -20.99 16.93
CA ASP A 903 -24.80 -21.50 15.64
C ASP A 903 -25.44 -22.85 15.29
N ALA A 904 -25.57 -23.74 16.27
CA ALA A 904 -26.25 -25.03 16.09
C ALA A 904 -27.75 -24.86 15.80
N MET A 905 -28.41 -23.86 16.39
CA MET A 905 -29.80 -23.53 16.09
C MET A 905 -29.97 -23.00 14.67
N ILE A 906 -29.07 -22.14 14.18
CA ILE A 906 -29.11 -21.66 12.78
C ILE A 906 -28.86 -22.81 11.81
N ALA A 907 -27.98 -23.75 12.18
CA ALA A 907 -27.75 -24.97 11.44
C ALA A 907 -28.92 -25.96 11.48
N LEU A 908 -30.10 -25.65 12.06
CA LEU A 908 -31.33 -26.49 12.04
C LEU A 908 -32.43 -25.98 11.09
N PRO A 909 -33.28 -26.85 10.49
CA PRO A 909 -34.24 -26.40 9.48
C PRO A 909 -35.27 -25.46 10.10
N ASP A 910 -35.63 -24.37 9.40
CA ASP A 910 -36.55 -23.34 9.93
C ASP A 910 -37.87 -23.92 10.47
N SER A 911 -38.37 -25.01 9.89
CA SER A 911 -39.59 -25.70 10.34
C SER A 911 -39.41 -26.40 11.69
N VAL A 912 -38.24 -26.98 11.95
CA VAL A 912 -37.89 -27.65 13.21
C VAL A 912 -37.69 -26.62 14.31
N VAL A 913 -36.95 -25.55 14.02
CA VAL A 913 -36.69 -24.46 14.98
C VAL A 913 -38.00 -23.80 15.40
N ARG A 914 -38.91 -23.53 14.46
CA ARG A 914 -40.24 -22.96 14.76
C ARG A 914 -41.10 -23.88 15.63
N ARG A 915 -41.16 -25.16 15.27
CA ARG A 915 -41.94 -26.14 16.04
C ARG A 915 -41.39 -26.30 17.46
N ALA A 916 -40.06 -26.27 17.63
CA ALA A 916 -39.43 -26.36 18.94
C ALA A 916 -39.74 -25.13 19.80
N ALA A 917 -39.75 -23.93 19.22
CA ALA A 917 -40.20 -22.72 19.89
C ALA A 917 -41.69 -22.79 20.29
N GLU A 918 -42.55 -23.39 19.46
CA GLU A 918 -43.98 -23.57 19.78
C GLU A 918 -44.19 -24.55 20.95
N GLU A 919 -43.39 -25.62 21.03
CA GLU A 919 -43.48 -26.65 22.07
C GLU A 919 -42.78 -26.21 23.39
N GLU A 920 -41.72 -25.41 23.32
CA GLU A 920 -40.95 -24.87 24.47
C GLU A 920 -41.26 -23.40 24.77
N GLN A 921 -42.54 -23.08 24.99
CA GLN A 921 -43.00 -21.73 25.29
C GLN A 921 -42.22 -20.95 26.38
N PRO A 922 -41.84 -21.53 27.54
CA PRO A 922 -41.08 -20.79 28.54
C PRO A 922 -39.68 -20.40 28.06
N ALA A 923 -38.99 -21.30 27.34
CA ALA A 923 -37.67 -21.00 26.80
C ALA A 923 -37.76 -19.98 25.65
N PHE A 924 -38.78 -20.11 24.81
CA PHE A 924 -39.04 -19.15 23.74
C PHE A 924 -39.31 -17.74 24.27
N LYS A 925 -40.05 -17.59 25.39
CA LYS A 925 -40.28 -16.28 26.01
C LYS A 925 -38.98 -15.61 26.50
N SER A 926 -38.03 -16.37 27.03
CA SER A 926 -36.73 -15.83 27.43
C SER A 926 -35.90 -15.37 26.22
N LEU A 927 -35.90 -16.16 25.15
CA LEU A 927 -35.27 -15.79 23.88
C LEU A 927 -35.91 -14.52 23.29
N ASP A 928 -37.24 -14.42 23.32
CA ASP A 928 -37.99 -13.26 22.84
C ASP A 928 -37.68 -12.00 23.69
N ALA A 929 -37.56 -12.14 25.01
CA ALA A 929 -37.12 -11.05 25.90
C ALA A 929 -35.66 -10.63 25.66
N ALA A 930 -34.78 -11.55 25.26
CA ALA A 930 -33.42 -11.22 24.85
C ALA A 930 -33.40 -10.40 23.55
N LEU A 931 -34.25 -10.79 22.59
CA LEU A 931 -34.43 -10.05 21.35
C LEU A 931 -35.05 -8.66 21.60
N GLU A 932 -35.97 -8.53 22.56
CA GLU A 932 -36.50 -7.23 23.01
C GLU A 932 -35.37 -6.32 23.51
N ARG A 933 -34.50 -6.81 24.41
CA ARG A 933 -33.36 -6.02 24.93
C ARG A 933 -32.40 -5.54 23.83
N ILE A 934 -32.10 -6.42 22.87
CA ILE A 934 -31.24 -6.08 21.72
C ILE A 934 -31.95 -5.04 20.82
N ALA A 935 -33.26 -5.20 20.59
CA ALA A 935 -34.07 -4.25 19.82
C ALA A 935 -34.16 -2.86 20.48
N GLU A 936 -34.22 -2.81 21.81
CA GLU A 936 -34.23 -1.57 22.62
C GLU A 936 -32.86 -0.87 22.70
N GLY A 937 -31.83 -1.43 22.05
CA GLY A 937 -30.49 -0.82 21.98
C GLY A 937 -29.58 -1.17 23.16
N SER A 938 -29.86 -2.27 23.86
CA SER A 938 -28.94 -2.89 24.82
C SER A 938 -28.31 -4.15 24.20
N PRO A 939 -27.32 -4.01 23.28
CA PRO A 939 -26.65 -5.13 22.64
C PRO A 939 -25.91 -5.99 23.67
N SER A 940 -25.60 -7.24 23.32
CA SER A 940 -24.67 -8.02 24.13
C SER A 940 -23.24 -7.49 24.00
N ASN A 941 -22.31 -7.92 24.86
CA ASN A 941 -20.90 -7.52 24.75
C ASN A 941 -20.24 -8.00 23.44
N ASP A 942 -20.86 -8.95 22.72
CA ASP A 942 -20.33 -9.57 21.50
C ASP A 942 -21.31 -9.40 20.31
N ALA A 943 -20.90 -8.61 19.31
CA ALA A 943 -21.68 -8.35 18.11
C ALA A 943 -21.98 -9.61 17.27
N ALA A 944 -21.17 -10.67 17.38
CA ALA A 944 -21.41 -11.94 16.70
C ALA A 944 -22.65 -12.67 17.28
N ILE A 945 -22.82 -12.60 18.60
CA ILE A 945 -23.97 -13.17 19.30
C ILE A 945 -25.25 -12.43 18.86
N ASP A 946 -25.20 -11.10 18.82
CA ASP A 946 -26.32 -10.26 18.37
C ASP A 946 -26.72 -10.52 16.91
N SER A 947 -25.74 -10.73 16.02
CA SER A 947 -25.98 -11.15 14.63
C SER A 947 -26.72 -12.49 14.55
N THR A 948 -26.31 -13.44 15.38
CA THR A 948 -26.88 -14.80 15.43
C THR A 948 -28.31 -14.77 15.98
N TYR A 949 -28.55 -13.95 17.01
CA TYR A 949 -29.90 -13.66 17.52
C TYR A 949 -30.81 -13.04 16.45
N PHE A 950 -30.32 -12.06 15.70
CA PHE A 950 -31.08 -11.45 14.60
C PHE A 950 -31.46 -12.47 13.51
N GLN A 951 -30.52 -13.35 13.12
CA GLN A 951 -30.80 -14.42 12.16
C GLN A 951 -31.91 -15.36 12.66
N LEU A 952 -31.89 -15.73 13.94
CA LEU A 952 -32.96 -16.52 14.56
C LEU A 952 -34.29 -15.77 14.57
N ALA A 953 -34.30 -14.48 14.90
CA ALA A 953 -35.50 -13.63 14.86
C ALA A 953 -36.13 -13.56 13.45
N CYS A 954 -35.33 -13.64 12.39
CA CYS A 954 -35.84 -13.71 11.03
C CYS A 954 -36.60 -15.02 10.73
N THR A 955 -36.22 -16.13 11.38
CA THR A 955 -36.83 -17.46 11.19
C THR A 955 -38.05 -17.71 12.09
N LEU A 956 -38.01 -17.19 13.32
CA LEU A 956 -39.03 -17.33 14.35
C LEU A 956 -40.14 -16.28 14.18
N LYS A 957 -41.36 -16.59 14.67
CA LYS A 957 -42.44 -15.61 14.81
C LYS A 957 -42.32 -14.99 16.20
N THR A 958 -41.44 -14.01 16.36
CA THR A 958 -41.21 -13.28 17.61
C THR A 958 -42.31 -12.25 17.86
N SER A 959 -42.41 -11.73 19.09
CA SER A 959 -43.33 -10.63 19.44
C SER A 959 -42.95 -9.30 18.78
N GLN A 960 -41.70 -9.21 18.30
CA GLN A 960 -41.14 -8.04 17.64
C GLN A 960 -41.98 -7.60 16.44
N ASP A 961 -42.34 -6.32 16.40
CA ASP A 961 -42.87 -5.72 15.19
C ASP A 961 -41.78 -5.66 14.10
N GLU A 962 -42.20 -5.57 12.83
CA GLU A 962 -41.22 -5.52 11.72
C GLU A 962 -40.33 -4.27 11.84
N ARG A 963 -40.79 -3.21 12.51
CA ARG A 963 -40.00 -2.00 12.75
C ARG A 963 -38.81 -2.28 13.68
N SER A 964 -39.02 -3.02 14.76
CA SER A 964 -37.96 -3.38 15.73
C SER A 964 -36.95 -4.33 15.13
N LEU A 965 -37.39 -5.29 14.30
CA LEU A 965 -36.48 -6.17 13.55
C LEU A 965 -35.57 -5.39 12.59
N MET A 966 -36.12 -4.38 11.91
CA MET A 966 -35.35 -3.55 10.98
C MET A 966 -34.37 -2.64 11.73
N ALA A 967 -34.76 -2.14 12.91
CA ALA A 967 -33.87 -1.38 13.79
C ALA A 967 -32.72 -2.25 14.31
N MET A 968 -32.99 -3.49 14.73
CA MET A 968 -32.00 -4.47 15.15
C MET A 968 -31.00 -4.79 14.02
N ALA A 969 -31.50 -5.05 12.81
CA ALA A 969 -30.65 -5.26 11.64
C ALA A 969 -29.74 -4.06 11.38
N ALA A 970 -30.28 -2.84 11.45
CA ALA A 970 -29.50 -1.62 11.26
C ALA A 970 -28.44 -1.44 12.36
N ASN A 971 -28.76 -1.72 13.63
CA ASN A 971 -27.80 -1.65 14.75
C ASN A 971 -26.64 -2.65 14.55
N ALA A 972 -26.96 -3.90 14.18
CA ALA A 972 -25.96 -4.92 13.91
C ALA A 972 -25.06 -4.54 12.73
N LEU A 973 -25.64 -4.00 11.64
CA LEU A 973 -24.89 -3.58 10.45
C LEU A 973 -24.02 -2.33 10.66
N GLU A 974 -24.29 -1.52 11.69
CA GLU A 974 -23.44 -0.38 12.10
C GLU A 974 -22.30 -0.80 13.03
N SER A 975 -22.36 -2.00 13.60
CA SER A 975 -21.33 -2.56 14.48
C SER A 975 -20.16 -3.16 13.67
N GLU A 976 -18.98 -3.28 14.30
CA GLU A 976 -17.78 -3.89 13.67
C GLU A 976 -17.92 -5.42 13.55
N LEU A 977 -18.67 -5.88 12.54
CA LEU A 977 -18.87 -7.29 12.25
C LEU A 977 -17.81 -7.88 11.31
N GLN A 978 -17.55 -9.18 11.45
CA GLN A 978 -16.80 -9.92 10.44
C GLN A 978 -17.59 -9.98 9.12
N PRO A 979 -16.91 -10.02 7.95
CA PRO A 979 -17.59 -10.04 6.65
C PRO A 979 -18.61 -11.17 6.49
N LYS A 980 -18.35 -12.33 7.11
CA LYS A 980 -19.26 -13.50 7.11
C LYS A 980 -20.58 -13.16 7.79
N ASP A 981 -20.52 -12.52 8.96
CA ASP A 981 -21.71 -12.22 9.76
C ASP A 981 -22.52 -11.08 9.15
N HIS A 982 -21.84 -10.11 8.54
CA HIS A 982 -22.48 -9.06 7.75
C HIS A 982 -23.32 -9.65 6.61
N VAL A 983 -22.76 -10.59 5.83
CA VAL A 983 -23.48 -11.27 4.75
C VAL A 983 -24.63 -12.11 5.28
N ALA A 984 -24.43 -12.83 6.39
CA ALA A 984 -25.46 -13.67 7.00
C ALA A 984 -26.72 -12.89 7.42
N ILE A 985 -26.55 -11.67 7.96
CA ILE A 985 -27.65 -10.75 8.27
C ILE A 985 -28.45 -10.39 7.01
N LEU A 986 -27.77 -10.01 5.93
CA LEU A 986 -28.41 -9.62 4.68
C LEU A 986 -29.14 -10.80 4.01
N ASP A 987 -28.58 -12.01 4.07
CA ASP A 987 -29.21 -13.23 3.57
C ASP A 987 -30.45 -13.62 4.39
N ALA A 988 -30.39 -13.48 5.71
CA ALA A 988 -31.53 -13.71 6.60
C ALA A 988 -32.69 -12.74 6.31
N LEU A 989 -32.39 -11.46 6.12
CA LEU A 989 -33.36 -10.45 5.66
C LEU A 989 -33.97 -10.85 4.32
N HIS A 990 -33.14 -11.13 3.31
CA HIS A 990 -33.62 -11.51 1.98
C HIS A 990 -34.54 -12.74 2.03
N LYS A 991 -34.16 -13.79 2.78
CA LYS A 991 -34.95 -15.02 2.97
C LYS A 991 -36.29 -14.73 3.65
N ARG A 992 -36.33 -13.89 4.68
CA ARG A 992 -37.56 -13.52 5.40
C ARG A 992 -38.58 -12.86 4.47
N TYR A 993 -38.12 -11.94 3.63
CA TYR A 993 -39.00 -11.08 2.83
C TYR A 993 -39.31 -11.61 1.42
N LYS A 994 -38.55 -12.59 0.91
CA LYS A 994 -38.72 -13.14 -0.45
C LYS A 994 -40.17 -13.49 -0.82
N ASN A 995 -40.91 -14.15 0.08
CA ASN A 995 -42.24 -14.71 -0.20
C ASN A 995 -43.38 -14.20 0.71
N LYS A 996 -43.16 -13.17 1.55
CA LYS A 996 -44.16 -12.68 2.52
C LYS A 996 -44.56 -11.22 2.23
N SER A 997 -45.67 -11.00 1.52
CA SER A 997 -46.17 -9.64 1.17
C SER A 997 -46.44 -8.77 2.40
N ASP A 998 -47.19 -9.28 3.38
CA ASP A 998 -47.57 -8.51 4.58
C ASP A 998 -46.36 -8.03 5.41
N CYS A 999 -45.30 -8.85 5.46
CA CYS A 999 -44.05 -8.48 6.12
C CYS A 999 -43.29 -7.42 5.32
N ARG A 1000 -43.23 -7.55 3.98
CA ARG A 1000 -42.62 -6.55 3.10
C ARG A 1000 -43.32 -5.20 3.22
N SER A 1001 -44.66 -5.17 3.16
CA SER A 1001 -45.42 -3.92 3.21
C SER A 1001 -45.23 -3.18 4.53
N ARG A 1002 -45.25 -3.90 5.67
CA ARG A 1002 -44.97 -3.31 7.00
C ARG A 1002 -43.51 -2.84 7.15
N ALA A 1003 -42.55 -3.60 6.65
CA ALA A 1003 -41.14 -3.21 6.65
C ALA A 1003 -40.91 -1.94 5.80
N LEU A 1004 -41.55 -1.84 4.63
CA LEU A 1004 -41.49 -0.65 3.77
C LEU A 1004 -42.13 0.58 4.44
N GLN A 1005 -43.29 0.42 5.07
CA GLN A 1005 -43.92 1.51 5.83
C GLN A 1005 -42.99 2.06 6.92
N SER A 1006 -42.22 1.19 7.60
CA SER A 1006 -41.26 1.64 8.62
C SER A 1006 -40.09 2.43 8.06
N LEU A 1007 -39.61 2.08 6.86
CA LEU A 1007 -38.45 2.70 6.22
C LEU A 1007 -38.77 4.01 5.51
N VAL A 1008 -40.00 4.18 5.01
CA VAL A 1008 -40.41 5.31 4.14
C VAL A 1008 -41.00 6.51 4.91
N ILE A 1009 -41.04 6.47 6.25
CA ILE A 1009 -41.62 7.55 7.08
C ILE A 1009 -40.89 8.88 6.84
N GLU A 1010 -41.63 9.87 6.32
CA GLU A 1010 -41.11 11.12 5.73
C GLU A 1010 -40.47 12.14 6.70
N LYS A 1011 -40.36 11.85 8.01
CA LYS A 1011 -39.97 12.84 9.03
C LYS A 1011 -38.93 12.37 10.07
N ARG A 1012 -38.15 11.33 9.79
CA ARG A 1012 -37.09 10.85 10.71
C ARG A 1012 -35.70 10.94 10.08
N ASP A 1013 -34.67 11.12 10.91
CA ASP A 1013 -33.28 10.97 10.50
C ASP A 1013 -33.04 9.50 10.12
N VAL A 1014 -32.67 9.27 8.85
CA VAL A 1014 -32.46 7.93 8.28
C VAL A 1014 -30.99 7.56 8.42
N ARG A 1015 -30.72 6.35 8.92
CA ARG A 1015 -29.36 5.82 9.06
C ARG A 1015 -28.85 5.18 7.77
N ALA A 1016 -27.53 5.15 7.58
CA ALA A 1016 -26.93 4.52 6.40
C ALA A 1016 -27.22 3.01 6.35
N ALA A 1017 -27.24 2.33 7.50
CA ALA A 1017 -27.58 0.91 7.58
C ALA A 1017 -29.05 0.62 7.22
N GLU A 1018 -29.99 1.51 7.53
CA GLU A 1018 -31.40 1.36 7.10
C GLU A 1018 -31.53 1.37 5.58
N LEU A 1019 -30.68 2.11 4.87
CA LEU A 1019 -30.62 2.09 3.40
C LEU A 1019 -29.99 0.79 2.86
N VAL A 1020 -29.03 0.20 3.58
CA VAL A 1020 -28.51 -1.14 3.24
C VAL A 1020 -29.62 -2.17 3.37
N VAL A 1021 -30.39 -2.11 4.46
CA VAL A 1021 -31.56 -2.97 4.64
C VAL A 1021 -32.57 -2.75 3.52
N LEU A 1022 -32.95 -1.51 3.20
CA LEU A 1022 -33.85 -1.20 2.07
C LEU A 1022 -33.32 -1.82 0.76
N ARG A 1023 -32.03 -1.67 0.48
CA ARG A 1023 -31.38 -2.21 -0.71
C ARG A 1023 -31.50 -3.73 -0.83
N THR A 1024 -31.49 -4.47 0.29
CA THR A 1024 -31.71 -5.93 0.29
C THR A 1024 -33.16 -6.32 0.05
N LEU A 1025 -34.12 -5.47 0.43
CA LEU A 1025 -35.54 -5.70 0.22
C LEU A 1025 -35.95 -5.48 -1.24
N LEU A 1026 -35.40 -4.44 -1.88
CA LEU A 1026 -35.80 -3.98 -3.22
C LEU A 1026 -35.99 -5.11 -4.25
N PRO A 1027 -35.07 -6.09 -4.42
CA PRO A 1027 -35.25 -7.17 -5.40
C PRO A 1027 -36.51 -8.02 -5.17
N SER A 1028 -36.97 -8.16 -3.92
CA SER A 1028 -38.13 -8.97 -3.55
C SER A 1028 -39.49 -8.27 -3.69
N ILE A 1029 -39.51 -6.94 -3.87
CA ILE A 1029 -40.73 -6.12 -3.95
C ILE A 1029 -41.46 -6.36 -5.28
N LYS A 1030 -42.77 -6.57 -5.21
CA LYS A 1030 -43.69 -6.67 -6.35
C LYS A 1030 -44.59 -5.44 -6.43
N GLU A 1031 -45.24 -5.24 -7.58
CA GLU A 1031 -46.17 -4.12 -7.80
C GLU A 1031 -47.39 -4.18 -6.85
N GLU A 1032 -47.89 -5.39 -6.60
CA GLU A 1032 -49.00 -5.67 -5.67
C GLU A 1032 -48.72 -5.16 -4.24
N ASP A 1033 -47.48 -5.32 -3.75
CA ASP A 1033 -47.09 -4.92 -2.39
C ASP A 1033 -47.23 -3.41 -2.15
N LEU A 1034 -47.06 -2.59 -3.20
CA LEU A 1034 -47.12 -1.13 -3.12
C LEU A 1034 -48.56 -0.61 -3.20
N LEU A 1035 -49.42 -1.31 -3.96
CA LEU A 1035 -50.83 -0.98 -4.10
C LEU A 1035 -51.60 -1.21 -2.79
N GLU A 1036 -51.32 -2.31 -2.09
CA GLU A 1036 -51.92 -2.63 -0.78
C GLU A 1036 -51.51 -1.64 0.32
N GLY A 1037 -50.29 -1.09 0.24
CA GLY A 1037 -49.76 -0.12 1.20
C GLY A 1037 -50.24 1.32 1.01
N GLY A 1038 -51.05 1.61 -0.02
CA GLY A 1038 -51.52 2.97 -0.32
C GLY A 1038 -50.45 3.94 -0.81
N HIS A 1039 -49.27 3.43 -1.19
CA HIS A 1039 -48.15 4.24 -1.67
C HIS A 1039 -48.14 4.28 -3.20
N SER A 1040 -47.79 5.43 -3.79
CA SER A 1040 -47.50 5.45 -5.23
C SER A 1040 -46.26 4.57 -5.49
N PRO A 1041 -46.22 3.77 -6.58
CA PRO A 1041 -45.06 2.92 -6.89
C PRO A 1041 -43.73 3.69 -6.98
N GLN A 1042 -43.81 5.00 -7.25
CA GLN A 1042 -42.68 5.91 -7.39
C GLN A 1042 -42.22 6.55 -6.08
N SER A 1043 -43.02 6.49 -5.00
CA SER A 1043 -42.72 7.13 -3.71
C SER A 1043 -41.38 6.72 -3.11
N ILE A 1044 -41.03 5.43 -3.22
CA ILE A 1044 -39.76 4.88 -2.73
C ILE A 1044 -38.60 5.50 -3.50
N LEU A 1045 -38.70 5.61 -4.83
CA LEU A 1045 -37.66 6.22 -5.66
C LEU A 1045 -37.49 7.71 -5.33
N TYR A 1046 -38.59 8.48 -5.18
CA TYR A 1046 -38.51 9.87 -4.73
C TYR A 1046 -37.86 10.00 -3.35
N THR A 1047 -38.19 9.10 -2.42
CA THR A 1047 -37.61 9.08 -1.08
C THR A 1047 -36.11 8.79 -1.14
N SER A 1048 -35.68 7.80 -1.93
CA SER A 1048 -34.25 7.51 -2.14
C SER A 1048 -33.52 8.67 -2.81
N LEU A 1049 -34.13 9.36 -3.78
CA LEU A 1049 -33.54 10.55 -4.40
C LEU A 1049 -33.41 11.72 -3.42
N ARG A 1050 -34.42 11.95 -2.58
CA ARG A 1050 -34.37 12.96 -1.50
C ARG A 1050 -33.29 12.65 -0.48
N LEU A 1051 -33.15 11.38 -0.09
CA LEU A 1051 -32.09 10.92 0.83
C LEU A 1051 -30.70 10.94 0.18
N ALA A 1052 -30.61 10.79 -1.15
CA ALA A 1052 -29.34 10.95 -1.86
C ALA A 1052 -28.81 12.39 -1.72
N ASP A 1053 -29.69 13.39 -1.69
CA ASP A 1053 -29.35 14.79 -1.39
C ASP A 1053 -29.11 15.07 0.11
N ASN A 1054 -28.64 14.09 0.89
CA ASN A 1054 -28.18 14.31 2.27
C ASN A 1054 -26.76 14.90 2.27
N SER A 1055 -26.32 15.52 3.38
CA SER A 1055 -24.93 15.98 3.53
C SER A 1055 -23.96 14.82 3.81
N SER A 1056 -24.42 13.73 4.43
CA SER A 1056 -23.64 12.53 4.70
C SER A 1056 -23.34 11.74 3.42
N ILE A 1057 -22.05 11.56 3.12
CA ILE A 1057 -21.58 10.78 1.96
C ILE A 1057 -22.04 9.31 2.08
N ALA A 1058 -22.03 8.74 3.29
CA ALA A 1058 -22.46 7.36 3.51
C ALA A 1058 -23.95 7.17 3.13
N ILE A 1059 -24.83 8.07 3.60
CA ILE A 1059 -26.26 8.04 3.27
C ILE A 1059 -26.46 8.25 1.76
N CYS A 1060 -25.78 9.25 1.18
CA CYS A 1060 -25.85 9.56 -0.24
C CYS A 1060 -25.52 8.34 -1.12
N ARG A 1061 -24.40 7.67 -0.84
CA ARG A 1061 -23.96 6.50 -1.63
C ARG A 1061 -24.91 5.32 -1.49
N ARG A 1062 -25.36 5.01 -0.27
CA ARG A 1062 -26.35 3.92 -0.05
C ARG A 1062 -27.70 4.22 -0.68
N ALA A 1063 -28.11 5.48 -0.71
CA ALA A 1063 -29.31 5.92 -1.40
C ALA A 1063 -29.18 5.78 -2.93
N LEU A 1064 -28.03 6.15 -3.51
CA LEU A 1064 -27.73 5.93 -4.93
C LEU A 1064 -27.70 4.44 -5.30
N ASP A 1065 -27.20 3.57 -4.42
CA ASP A 1065 -27.27 2.11 -4.60
C ASP A 1065 -28.73 1.61 -4.69
N CYS A 1066 -29.63 2.17 -3.87
CA CYS A 1066 -31.07 1.89 -3.94
C CYS A 1066 -31.68 2.38 -5.28
N VAL A 1067 -31.38 3.62 -5.68
CA VAL A 1067 -31.82 4.21 -6.95
C VAL A 1067 -31.37 3.35 -8.13
N GLY A 1068 -30.09 2.93 -8.15
CA GLY A 1068 -29.54 2.07 -9.19
C GLY A 1068 -30.22 0.70 -9.27
N CYS A 1069 -30.58 0.10 -8.13
CA CYS A 1069 -31.35 -1.15 -8.08
C CYS A 1069 -32.76 -0.98 -8.65
N ILE A 1070 -33.47 0.07 -8.24
CA ILE A 1070 -34.82 0.37 -8.72
C ILE A 1070 -34.81 0.58 -10.24
N LEU A 1071 -33.91 1.44 -10.73
CA LEU A 1071 -33.80 1.71 -12.16
C LEU A 1071 -33.51 0.44 -12.95
N ARG A 1072 -32.63 -0.44 -12.44
CA ARG A 1072 -32.21 -1.66 -13.15
C ARG A 1072 -33.25 -2.76 -13.17
N GLU A 1073 -33.90 -3.00 -12.03
CA GLU A 1073 -34.67 -4.22 -11.78
C GLU A 1073 -36.18 -3.97 -11.65
N LYS A 1074 -36.61 -2.72 -11.40
CA LYS A 1074 -37.99 -2.37 -11.03
C LYS A 1074 -38.56 -1.23 -11.90
N PRO A 1075 -38.74 -1.44 -13.22
CA PRO A 1075 -39.21 -0.40 -14.12
C PRO A 1075 -40.61 0.14 -13.77
N PHE A 1076 -41.49 -0.66 -13.13
CA PHE A 1076 -42.82 -0.22 -12.67
C PHE A 1076 -42.76 0.87 -11.59
N MET A 1077 -41.65 0.97 -10.85
CA MET A 1077 -41.42 2.03 -9.85
C MET A 1077 -40.90 3.33 -10.48
N THR A 1078 -40.86 3.42 -11.81
CA THR A 1078 -40.29 4.57 -12.53
C THR A 1078 -41.30 5.17 -13.52
N ASN A 1079 -41.42 6.49 -13.51
CA ASN A 1079 -42.16 7.27 -14.50
C ASN A 1079 -41.27 8.38 -15.10
N GLN A 1080 -41.79 9.15 -16.06
CA GLN A 1080 -41.01 10.23 -16.69
C GLN A 1080 -40.46 11.23 -15.65
N SER A 1081 -41.28 11.64 -14.68
CA SER A 1081 -40.88 12.60 -13.64
C SER A 1081 -39.75 12.06 -12.75
N THR A 1082 -39.75 10.77 -12.40
CA THR A 1082 -38.65 10.16 -11.62
C THR A 1082 -37.34 10.08 -12.40
N ILE A 1083 -37.39 9.88 -13.73
CA ILE A 1083 -36.20 9.88 -14.57
C ILE A 1083 -35.60 11.29 -14.63
N GLU A 1084 -36.45 12.30 -14.85
CA GLU A 1084 -36.02 13.71 -14.83
C GLU A 1084 -35.49 14.12 -13.45
N SER A 1085 -36.15 13.69 -12.37
CA SER A 1085 -35.70 13.93 -11.00
C SER A 1085 -34.35 13.25 -10.70
N THR A 1086 -34.12 12.05 -11.23
CA THR A 1086 -32.82 11.37 -11.14
C THR A 1086 -31.72 12.19 -11.82
N LEU A 1087 -31.97 12.70 -13.03
CA LEU A 1087 -31.00 13.53 -13.76
C LEU A 1087 -30.71 14.84 -13.01
N THR A 1088 -31.72 15.50 -12.46
CA THR A 1088 -31.55 16.71 -11.65
C THR A 1088 -30.78 16.40 -10.36
N THR A 1089 -31.10 15.29 -9.70
CA THR A 1089 -30.39 14.85 -8.47
C THR A 1089 -28.92 14.61 -8.77
N ILE A 1090 -28.56 13.91 -9.86
CA ILE A 1090 -27.16 13.73 -10.27
C ILE A 1090 -26.43 15.08 -10.42
N GLN A 1091 -27.08 16.09 -11.01
CA GLN A 1091 -26.48 17.44 -11.12
C GLN A 1091 -26.25 18.09 -9.75
N VAL A 1092 -27.24 17.99 -8.85
CA VAL A 1092 -27.14 18.50 -7.48
C VAL A 1092 -26.01 17.79 -6.73
N LEU A 1093 -25.92 16.47 -6.82
CA LEU A 1093 -24.89 15.69 -6.13
C LEU A 1093 -23.48 16.00 -6.64
N LEU A 1094 -23.29 16.10 -7.97
CA LEU A 1094 -22.01 16.52 -8.56
C LEU A 1094 -21.66 17.99 -8.25
N LYS A 1095 -22.63 18.79 -7.80
CA LYS A 1095 -22.40 20.17 -7.33
C LYS A 1095 -22.07 20.22 -5.85
N LYS A 1096 -22.76 19.41 -5.05
CA LYS A 1096 -22.69 19.41 -3.59
C LYS A 1096 -21.53 18.58 -3.06
N HIS A 1097 -21.30 17.40 -3.65
CA HIS A 1097 -20.26 16.47 -3.25
C HIS A 1097 -19.15 16.44 -4.28
N HIS A 1098 -17.94 16.72 -3.82
CA HIS A 1098 -16.71 16.63 -4.63
C HIS A 1098 -15.94 15.34 -4.28
N ASP A 1099 -16.66 14.26 -3.99
CA ASP A 1099 -16.12 12.97 -3.57
C ASP A 1099 -15.99 12.03 -4.77
N GLU A 1100 -14.84 11.33 -4.87
CA GLU A 1100 -14.52 10.43 -5.97
C GLU A 1100 -15.54 9.28 -6.12
N ALA A 1101 -16.01 8.75 -4.99
CA ALA A 1101 -16.92 7.62 -5.00
C ALA A 1101 -18.33 8.05 -5.40
N VAL A 1102 -18.79 9.22 -4.94
CA VAL A 1102 -20.08 9.80 -5.39
C VAL A 1102 -20.06 10.08 -6.90
N PHE A 1103 -18.94 10.60 -7.45
CA PHE A 1103 -18.80 10.78 -8.89
C PHE A 1103 -18.98 9.46 -9.65
N MET A 1104 -18.34 8.38 -9.17
CA MET A 1104 -18.46 7.06 -9.77
C MET A 1104 -19.87 6.49 -9.66
N ASP A 1105 -20.53 6.66 -8.52
CA ASP A 1105 -21.90 6.19 -8.29
C ASP A 1105 -22.91 6.96 -9.16
N CYS A 1106 -22.71 8.27 -9.35
CA CYS A 1106 -23.43 9.09 -10.33
C CYS A 1106 -23.19 8.61 -11.77
N CYS A 1107 -21.94 8.34 -12.16
CA CYS A 1107 -21.60 7.80 -13.47
C CYS A 1107 -22.30 6.46 -13.74
N ARG A 1108 -22.35 5.55 -12.76
CA ARG A 1108 -23.05 4.26 -12.86
C ARG A 1108 -24.56 4.46 -13.00
N THR A 1109 -25.14 5.34 -12.19
CA THR A 1109 -26.58 5.64 -12.23
C THR A 1109 -26.98 6.24 -13.58
N PHE A 1110 -26.18 7.19 -14.09
CA PHE A 1110 -26.38 7.77 -15.42
C PHE A 1110 -26.23 6.74 -16.54
N ASN A 1111 -25.27 5.83 -16.42
CA ASN A 1111 -25.11 4.73 -17.38
C ASN A 1111 -26.36 3.84 -17.47
N ILE A 1112 -26.97 3.49 -16.33
CA ILE A 1112 -28.24 2.74 -16.29
C ILE A 1112 -29.34 3.50 -17.04
N LEU A 1113 -29.44 4.83 -16.86
CA LEU A 1113 -30.40 5.67 -17.59
C LEU A 1113 -30.18 5.62 -19.11
N LEU A 1114 -28.93 5.73 -19.57
CA LEU A 1114 -28.58 5.68 -21.00
C LEU A 1114 -28.89 4.31 -21.63
N GLN A 1115 -28.68 3.23 -20.88
CA GLN A 1115 -28.88 1.87 -21.39
C GLN A 1115 -30.36 1.44 -21.40
N GLN A 1116 -31.10 1.74 -20.32
CA GLN A 1116 -32.45 1.18 -20.13
C GLN A 1116 -33.59 2.16 -20.46
N TYR A 1117 -33.35 3.47 -20.35
CA TYR A 1117 -34.40 4.49 -20.43
C TYR A 1117 -34.21 5.46 -21.61
N ARG A 1118 -33.43 5.09 -22.63
CA ARG A 1118 -33.08 5.96 -23.78
C ARG A 1118 -34.30 6.58 -24.48
N SER A 1119 -35.39 5.83 -24.66
CA SER A 1119 -36.61 6.34 -25.30
C SER A 1119 -37.23 7.51 -24.52
N ARG A 1120 -37.14 7.50 -23.19
CA ARG A 1120 -37.61 8.56 -22.28
C ARG A 1120 -36.68 9.77 -22.21
N LEU A 1121 -35.43 9.63 -22.68
CA LEU A 1121 -34.43 10.70 -22.73
C LEU A 1121 -34.44 11.49 -24.06
N LYS A 1122 -35.04 10.93 -25.13
CA LYS A 1122 -34.99 11.46 -26.50
C LYS A 1122 -35.42 12.94 -26.60
N ASP A 1123 -36.49 13.32 -25.90
CA ASP A 1123 -37.05 14.68 -25.92
C ASP A 1123 -36.60 15.53 -24.72
N ARG A 1124 -35.57 15.06 -23.99
CA ARG A 1124 -35.00 15.68 -22.78
C ARG A 1124 -33.48 15.82 -22.86
N MET A 1125 -32.94 15.94 -24.07
CA MET A 1125 -31.50 16.05 -24.31
C MET A 1125 -30.88 17.27 -23.61
N ASN A 1126 -31.66 18.33 -23.34
CA ASN A 1126 -31.23 19.46 -22.52
C ASN A 1126 -30.81 19.05 -21.10
N LEU A 1127 -31.54 18.13 -20.45
CA LEU A 1127 -31.19 17.62 -19.12
C LEU A 1127 -29.96 16.69 -19.18
N VAL A 1128 -29.86 15.88 -20.24
CA VAL A 1128 -28.71 14.98 -20.47
C VAL A 1128 -27.42 15.78 -20.68
N VAL A 1129 -27.48 16.84 -21.50
CA VAL A 1129 -26.36 17.76 -21.74
C VAL A 1129 -25.97 18.46 -20.44
N ALA A 1130 -26.93 18.96 -19.67
CA ALA A 1130 -26.64 19.62 -18.39
C ALA A 1130 -25.92 18.68 -17.40
N VAL A 1131 -26.34 17.41 -17.31
CA VAL A 1131 -25.66 16.38 -16.51
C VAL A 1131 -24.23 16.15 -17.00
N LEU A 1132 -24.02 15.98 -18.32
CA LEU A 1132 -22.69 15.72 -18.89
C LEU A 1132 -21.76 16.93 -18.75
N GLN A 1133 -22.26 18.15 -18.95
CA GLN A 1133 -21.51 19.37 -18.67
C GLN A 1133 -21.14 19.46 -17.20
N ARG A 1134 -22.02 19.05 -16.27
CA ARG A 1134 -21.69 18.98 -14.84
C ARG A 1134 -20.67 17.90 -14.52
N PHE A 1135 -20.72 16.73 -15.16
CA PHE A 1135 -19.67 15.72 -15.04
C PHE A 1135 -18.31 16.23 -15.52
N VAL A 1136 -18.27 16.88 -16.69
CA VAL A 1136 -17.06 17.55 -17.20
C VAL A 1136 -16.60 18.58 -16.17
N THR A 1137 -17.44 19.53 -15.76
CA THR A 1137 -17.07 20.51 -14.73
C THR A 1137 -16.56 19.86 -13.45
N SER A 1138 -17.22 18.83 -12.94
CA SER A 1138 -16.79 18.13 -11.72
C SER A 1138 -15.46 17.41 -11.89
N LEU A 1139 -15.16 16.84 -13.06
CA LEU A 1139 -13.87 16.22 -13.38
C LEU A 1139 -12.73 17.22 -13.25
N PHE A 1140 -12.95 18.45 -13.74
CA PHE A 1140 -11.96 19.54 -13.70
C PHE A 1140 -11.92 20.27 -12.33
N GLU A 1141 -13.06 20.64 -11.74
CA GLU A 1141 -13.16 21.32 -10.43
C GLU A 1141 -12.60 20.46 -9.28
N CYS A 1142 -12.85 19.14 -9.32
CA CYS A 1142 -12.42 18.21 -8.27
C CYS A 1142 -11.08 17.52 -8.57
N ASN A 1143 -10.44 17.84 -9.71
CA ASN A 1143 -9.17 17.26 -10.14
C ASN A 1143 -9.16 15.71 -10.13
N LEU A 1144 -10.20 15.10 -10.71
CA LEU A 1144 -10.39 13.64 -10.70
C LEU A 1144 -9.51 12.94 -11.76
N GLY A 1145 -8.83 11.87 -11.35
CA GLY A 1145 -7.85 11.14 -12.19
C GLY A 1145 -8.43 10.27 -13.31
N SER A 1146 -7.53 9.55 -14.01
CA SER A 1146 -7.80 8.68 -15.18
C SER A 1146 -9.04 7.78 -15.03
N ARG A 1147 -9.21 7.08 -13.90
CA ARG A 1147 -10.36 6.18 -13.65
C ARG A 1147 -11.73 6.86 -13.85
N HIS A 1148 -11.86 8.10 -13.37
CA HIS A 1148 -13.10 8.89 -13.45
C HIS A 1148 -13.34 9.38 -14.87
N ALA A 1149 -12.28 9.84 -15.53
CA ALA A 1149 -12.30 10.24 -16.93
C ALA A 1149 -12.69 9.08 -17.86
N THR A 1150 -12.18 7.87 -17.63
CA THR A 1150 -12.60 6.67 -18.38
C THR A 1150 -14.08 6.35 -18.17
N ALA A 1151 -14.60 6.48 -16.95
CA ALA A 1151 -16.02 6.27 -16.69
C ALA A 1151 -16.91 7.28 -17.42
N LEU A 1152 -16.50 8.56 -17.44
CA LEU A 1152 -17.18 9.61 -18.22
C LEU A 1152 -17.05 9.38 -19.73
N SER A 1153 -15.87 8.97 -20.22
CA SER A 1153 -15.64 8.60 -21.62
C SER A 1153 -16.63 7.54 -22.06
N ARG A 1154 -16.78 6.45 -21.30
CA ARG A 1154 -17.75 5.38 -21.58
C ARG A 1154 -19.20 5.88 -21.62
N ASN A 1155 -19.57 6.84 -20.78
CA ASN A 1155 -20.91 7.44 -20.82
C ASN A 1155 -21.12 8.29 -22.08
N LEU A 1156 -20.11 9.04 -22.53
CA LEU A 1156 -20.14 9.77 -23.81
C LEU A 1156 -20.21 8.81 -25.00
N GLU A 1157 -19.42 7.74 -24.99
CA GLU A 1157 -19.44 6.69 -26.02
C GLU A 1157 -20.82 6.03 -26.11
N LEU A 1158 -21.43 5.64 -24.99
CA LEU A 1158 -22.77 5.04 -24.96
C LEU A 1158 -23.88 6.01 -25.42
N LEU A 1159 -23.73 7.30 -25.14
CA LEU A 1159 -24.67 8.31 -25.62
C LEU A 1159 -24.58 8.45 -27.15
N CYS A 1160 -23.35 8.66 -27.65
CA CYS A 1160 -23.03 8.97 -29.03
C CYS A 1160 -23.10 7.75 -29.96
N ASN A 1161 -22.87 6.54 -29.46
CA ASN A 1161 -22.93 5.29 -30.21
C ASN A 1161 -23.69 4.22 -29.42
N PRO A 1162 -25.04 4.27 -29.42
CA PRO A 1162 -25.83 3.26 -28.73
C PRO A 1162 -25.59 1.86 -29.29
N PRO A 1163 -25.38 0.84 -28.45
CA PRO A 1163 -25.47 -0.53 -28.91
C PRO A 1163 -26.88 -0.80 -29.45
N GLN A 1164 -27.00 -1.48 -30.59
CA GLN A 1164 -28.29 -1.92 -31.11
C GLN A 1164 -28.92 -2.92 -30.12
N LEU A 1165 -29.75 -2.41 -29.21
CA LEU A 1165 -30.56 -3.26 -28.34
C LEU A 1165 -31.45 -4.12 -29.26
N ARG A 1166 -31.32 -5.45 -29.15
CA ARG A 1166 -32.19 -6.41 -29.82
C ARG A 1166 -33.64 -6.17 -29.38
N SER A 1167 -34.33 -5.25 -30.05
CA SER A 1167 -35.78 -5.11 -29.98
C SER A 1167 -36.40 -6.30 -30.71
N LYS A 1168 -36.39 -7.47 -30.06
CA LYS A 1168 -37.17 -8.63 -30.49
C LYS A 1168 -38.35 -8.78 -29.54
N ARG A 1169 -39.52 -8.25 -29.94
CA ARG A 1169 -40.75 -9.06 -29.90
C ARG A 1169 -41.98 -8.57 -30.68
N HIS A 1170 -42.07 -7.34 -31.19
CA HIS A 1170 -43.33 -6.89 -31.84
C HIS A 1170 -43.21 -5.93 -33.05
N GLN A 1171 -42.26 -6.12 -33.96
CA GLN A 1171 -42.34 -5.49 -35.28
C GLN A 1171 -42.08 -6.51 -36.39
N ASN A 1172 -43.15 -7.23 -36.75
CA ASN A 1172 -43.26 -7.87 -38.06
C ASN A 1172 -43.78 -6.83 -39.06
N THR A 1173 -42.94 -5.89 -39.49
CA THR A 1173 -43.16 -5.12 -40.73
C THR A 1173 -41.93 -4.28 -41.09
N THR A 1174 -41.44 -4.49 -42.31
CA THR A 1174 -40.46 -3.68 -43.07
C THR A 1174 -39.03 -3.57 -42.48
N THR A 1175 -38.08 -4.18 -43.19
CA THR A 1175 -36.65 -3.83 -43.14
C THR A 1175 -36.50 -2.35 -43.48
N SER A 1176 -36.37 -1.50 -42.47
CA SER A 1176 -35.96 -0.11 -42.63
C SER A 1176 -34.57 -0.09 -43.28
N LEU A 1177 -34.45 0.55 -44.46
CA LEU A 1177 -33.18 0.84 -45.15
C LEU A 1177 -32.32 1.88 -44.39
N VAL A 1178 -32.76 2.33 -43.21
CA VAL A 1178 -32.08 3.34 -42.39
C VAL A 1178 -31.48 2.65 -41.16
N ASP A 1179 -30.16 2.78 -41.00
CA ASP A 1179 -29.46 2.38 -39.78
C ASP A 1179 -29.97 3.23 -38.60
N GLU A 1180 -30.85 2.64 -37.78
CA GLU A 1180 -31.45 3.28 -36.60
C GLU A 1180 -30.37 3.71 -35.58
N ALA A 1181 -29.21 3.04 -35.52
CA ALA A 1181 -28.11 3.46 -34.67
C ALA A 1181 -27.48 4.76 -35.19
N ARG A 1182 -27.27 4.85 -36.51
CA ARG A 1182 -26.76 6.06 -37.16
C ARG A 1182 -27.73 7.24 -37.06
N LYS A 1183 -29.03 6.99 -37.16
CA LYS A 1183 -30.09 7.99 -36.94
C LYS A 1183 -30.11 8.49 -35.50
N ALA A 1184 -29.98 7.58 -34.52
CA ALA A 1184 -29.88 7.93 -33.12
C ALA A 1184 -28.59 8.71 -32.79
N GLN A 1185 -27.47 8.37 -33.43
CA GLN A 1185 -26.21 9.10 -33.34
C GLN A 1185 -26.33 10.52 -33.91
N GLY A 1186 -26.95 10.68 -35.09
CA GLY A 1186 -27.22 11.99 -35.67
C GLY A 1186 -28.12 12.87 -34.79
N HIS A 1187 -29.19 12.31 -34.22
CA HIS A 1187 -30.06 13.04 -33.28
C HIS A 1187 -29.29 13.55 -32.06
N VAL A 1188 -28.41 12.72 -31.49
CA VAL A 1188 -27.53 13.11 -30.38
C VAL A 1188 -26.52 14.18 -30.82
N GLY A 1189 -26.01 14.08 -32.05
CA GLY A 1189 -25.09 15.04 -32.69
C GLY A 1189 -25.54 16.51 -32.59
N GLN A 1190 -26.85 16.77 -32.66
CA GLN A 1190 -27.43 18.11 -32.53
C GLN A 1190 -27.13 18.79 -31.20
N TYR A 1191 -26.93 18.01 -30.14
CA TYR A 1191 -26.83 18.48 -28.76
C TYR A 1191 -25.42 18.35 -28.17
N VAL A 1192 -24.65 17.33 -28.57
CA VAL A 1192 -23.35 17.05 -27.94
C VAL A 1192 -22.27 18.09 -28.29
N GLN A 1193 -22.50 18.93 -29.31
CA GLN A 1193 -21.68 20.11 -29.57
C GLN A 1193 -21.55 21.05 -28.36
N TYR A 1194 -22.59 21.15 -27.51
CA TYR A 1194 -22.56 21.95 -26.29
C TYR A 1194 -21.65 21.34 -25.20
N ILE A 1195 -21.46 20.02 -25.22
CA ILE A 1195 -20.55 19.34 -24.29
C ILE A 1195 -19.11 19.57 -24.75
N LEU A 1196 -18.84 19.47 -26.05
CA LEU A 1196 -17.52 19.72 -26.61
C LEU A 1196 -17.09 21.18 -26.43
N HIS A 1197 -18.02 22.13 -26.63
CA HIS A 1197 -17.76 23.55 -26.30
C HIS A 1197 -17.39 23.73 -24.84
N HIS A 1198 -18.19 23.15 -23.95
CA HIS A 1198 -17.94 23.26 -22.51
C HIS A 1198 -16.61 22.65 -22.09
N TYR A 1199 -16.22 21.51 -22.66
CA TYR A 1199 -14.89 20.93 -22.44
C TYR A 1199 -13.77 21.89 -22.85
N CYS A 1200 -13.86 22.49 -24.04
CA CYS A 1200 -12.87 23.47 -24.52
C CYS A 1200 -12.77 24.70 -23.59
N ALA A 1201 -13.88 25.12 -22.98
CA ALA A 1201 -13.86 26.19 -21.98
C ALA A 1201 -13.27 25.73 -20.64
N GLN A 1202 -13.57 24.51 -20.17
CA GLN A 1202 -13.09 24.00 -18.88
C GLN A 1202 -11.58 23.75 -18.86
N ILE A 1203 -11.01 23.18 -19.92
CA ILE A 1203 -9.56 22.93 -19.98
C ILE A 1203 -8.73 24.22 -19.97
N LEU A 1204 -9.30 25.35 -20.40
CA LEU A 1204 -8.68 26.67 -20.31
C LEU A 1204 -8.76 27.27 -18.90
N ARG A 1205 -9.77 26.88 -18.10
CA ARG A 1205 -9.97 27.36 -16.73
C ARG A 1205 -9.11 26.61 -15.72
N SER A 1206 -8.97 25.30 -15.87
CA SER A 1206 -8.15 24.45 -15.00
C SER A 1206 -7.56 23.28 -15.80
N PRO A 1207 -6.28 22.94 -15.62
CA PRO A 1207 -5.74 21.71 -16.18
C PRO A 1207 -6.41 20.48 -15.53
N PRO A 1208 -6.71 19.42 -16.30
CA PRO A 1208 -7.24 18.18 -15.74
C PRO A 1208 -6.14 17.42 -14.97
N ALA A 1209 -6.54 16.49 -14.11
CA ALA A 1209 -5.62 15.60 -13.41
C ALA A 1209 -4.76 14.80 -14.39
N GLU A 1210 -3.60 14.36 -13.92
CA GLU A 1210 -2.67 13.57 -14.73
C GLU A 1210 -3.34 12.30 -15.28
N GLY A 1211 -3.21 12.04 -16.58
CA GLY A 1211 -3.82 10.90 -17.26
C GLY A 1211 -5.32 11.04 -17.57
N ALA A 1212 -6.01 12.06 -17.01
CA ALA A 1212 -7.46 12.23 -17.19
C ALA A 1212 -7.83 12.76 -18.57
N ARG A 1213 -6.97 13.61 -19.18
CA ARG A 1213 -7.17 14.09 -20.55
C ARG A 1213 -7.13 12.93 -21.53
N GLU A 1214 -6.06 12.13 -21.50
CA GLU A 1214 -5.89 10.98 -22.41
C GLU A 1214 -7.03 9.98 -22.25
N SER A 1215 -7.45 9.72 -21.01
CA SER A 1215 -8.53 8.79 -20.69
C SER A 1215 -9.93 9.27 -21.12
N LEU A 1216 -10.12 10.58 -21.31
CA LEU A 1216 -11.39 11.18 -21.76
C LEU A 1216 -11.49 11.28 -23.29
N MET A 1217 -10.35 11.24 -24.00
CA MET A 1217 -10.30 11.45 -25.46
C MET A 1217 -11.22 10.52 -26.25
N PRO A 1218 -11.32 9.20 -25.97
CA PRO A 1218 -12.19 8.31 -26.76
C PRO A 1218 -13.65 8.78 -26.80
N GLY A 1219 -14.21 9.23 -25.67
CA GLY A 1219 -15.58 9.76 -25.60
C GLY A 1219 -15.77 11.11 -26.29
N LEU A 1220 -14.74 11.97 -26.29
CA LEU A 1220 -14.77 13.23 -27.03
C LEU A 1220 -14.67 13.00 -28.54
N TRP A 1221 -13.89 12.03 -28.98
CA TRP A 1221 -13.84 11.61 -30.38
C TRP A 1221 -15.20 11.08 -30.85
N MET A 1222 -15.88 10.28 -30.04
CA MET A 1222 -17.24 9.84 -30.35
C MET A 1222 -18.26 10.98 -30.39
N THR A 1223 -18.05 12.03 -29.60
CA THR A 1223 -18.83 13.27 -29.66
C THR A 1223 -18.62 13.99 -30.99
N ILE A 1224 -17.37 14.11 -31.45
CA ILE A 1224 -17.03 14.70 -32.75
C ILE A 1224 -17.67 13.89 -33.90
N ALA A 1225 -17.56 12.55 -33.84
CA ALA A 1225 -18.17 11.67 -34.83
C ALA A 1225 -19.70 11.84 -34.89
N ALA A 1226 -20.38 11.96 -33.75
CA ALA A 1226 -21.82 12.20 -33.70
C ALA A 1226 -22.22 13.56 -34.32
N ILE A 1227 -21.40 14.60 -34.14
CA ILE A 1227 -21.62 15.91 -34.76
C ILE A 1227 -21.47 15.79 -36.29
N GLU A 1228 -20.40 15.15 -36.78
CA GLU A 1228 -20.17 14.93 -38.22
C GLU A 1228 -21.30 14.12 -38.89
N VAL A 1229 -21.91 13.16 -38.16
CA VAL A 1229 -23.05 12.36 -38.66
C VAL A 1229 -24.33 13.19 -38.79
N ASN A 1230 -24.53 14.18 -37.92
CA ASN A 1230 -25.69 15.08 -38.00
C ASN A 1230 -25.53 16.15 -39.08
N ASP A 1231 -24.38 16.81 -39.11
CA ASP A 1231 -24.07 17.89 -40.05
C ASP A 1231 -22.57 17.87 -40.38
N THR A 1232 -22.24 17.74 -41.66
CA THR A 1232 -20.86 17.75 -42.16
C THR A 1232 -20.13 19.06 -41.87
N ASP A 1233 -20.86 20.16 -41.73
CA ASP A 1233 -20.31 21.48 -41.37
C ASP A 1233 -20.47 21.82 -39.87
N GLY A 1234 -21.03 20.92 -39.06
CA GLY A 1234 -21.32 21.15 -37.65
C GLY A 1234 -20.09 21.58 -36.82
N MET A 1235 -18.89 21.06 -37.16
CA MET A 1235 -17.64 21.45 -36.52
C MET A 1235 -17.20 22.88 -36.86
N LYS A 1236 -17.51 23.36 -38.08
CA LYS A 1236 -17.23 24.75 -38.50
C LYS A 1236 -18.18 25.71 -37.77
N VAL A 1237 -19.45 25.33 -37.67
CA VAL A 1237 -20.46 26.10 -36.92
C VAL A 1237 -20.06 26.22 -35.45
N LEU A 1238 -19.66 25.11 -34.82
CA LEU A 1238 -19.15 25.12 -33.44
C LEU A 1238 -17.91 26.02 -33.29
N SER A 1239 -16.94 25.90 -34.20
CA SER A 1239 -15.73 26.74 -34.18
C SER A 1239 -16.04 28.23 -34.33
N ALA A 1240 -17.09 28.61 -35.07
CA ALA A 1240 -17.49 30.01 -35.23
C ALA A 1240 -18.05 30.61 -33.93
N ALA A 1241 -18.71 29.80 -33.10
CA ALA A 1241 -19.29 30.19 -31.82
C ALA A 1241 -18.26 30.33 -30.67
N MET A 1242 -17.03 29.84 -30.86
CA MET A 1242 -15.96 29.84 -29.86
C MET A 1242 -15.06 31.07 -29.94
N ASN A 1243 -14.38 31.43 -28.84
CA ASN A 1243 -13.32 32.44 -28.84
C ASN A 1243 -11.97 31.87 -29.38
N ASN A 1244 -10.97 32.73 -29.62
CA ASN A 1244 -9.71 32.32 -30.24
C ASN A 1244 -8.95 31.21 -29.45
N SER A 1245 -8.97 31.28 -28.12
CA SER A 1245 -8.32 30.30 -27.25
C SER A 1245 -9.06 28.96 -27.26
N GLU A 1246 -10.39 28.97 -27.20
CA GLU A 1246 -11.23 27.78 -27.30
C GLU A 1246 -11.08 27.09 -28.67
N ARG A 1247 -11.01 27.87 -29.76
CA ARG A 1247 -10.76 27.35 -31.11
C ARG A 1247 -9.40 26.65 -31.22
N ALA A 1248 -8.36 27.16 -30.55
CA ALA A 1248 -7.05 26.53 -30.55
C ALA A 1248 -7.10 25.14 -29.88
N VAL A 1249 -7.83 25.02 -28.77
CA VAL A 1249 -8.08 23.73 -28.11
C VAL A 1249 -8.89 22.81 -29.00
N LEU A 1250 -10.00 23.30 -29.58
CA LEU A 1250 -10.86 22.51 -30.47
C LEU A 1250 -10.07 21.95 -31.66
N ARG A 1251 -9.19 22.76 -32.27
CA ARG A 1251 -8.30 22.32 -33.35
C ARG A 1251 -7.40 21.18 -32.90
N SER A 1252 -6.72 21.31 -31.76
CA SER A 1252 -5.89 20.22 -31.22
C SER A 1252 -6.69 18.93 -31.02
N VAL A 1253 -7.87 19.00 -30.40
CA VAL A 1253 -8.71 17.80 -30.16
C VAL A 1253 -9.22 17.19 -31.47
N TYR A 1254 -9.54 18.03 -32.46
CA TYR A 1254 -10.00 17.58 -33.76
C TYR A 1254 -8.88 16.98 -34.62
N ASP A 1255 -7.66 17.50 -34.52
CA ASP A 1255 -6.47 16.94 -35.16
C ASP A 1255 -6.08 15.59 -34.52
N ASP A 1256 -6.19 15.48 -33.19
CA ASP A 1256 -6.04 14.19 -32.47
C ASP A 1256 -7.10 13.18 -32.94
N TYR A 1257 -8.36 13.60 -33.10
CA TYR A 1257 -9.42 12.76 -33.65
C TYR A 1257 -9.09 12.28 -35.07
N LYS A 1258 -8.63 13.16 -35.96
CA LYS A 1258 -8.25 12.77 -37.33
C LYS A 1258 -7.09 11.78 -37.36
N SER A 1259 -6.13 11.93 -36.44
CA SER A 1259 -4.91 11.13 -36.41
C SER A 1259 -5.13 9.76 -35.75
N PHE A 1260 -5.95 9.69 -34.71
CA PHE A 1260 -6.08 8.50 -33.86
C PHE A 1260 -7.52 7.98 -33.67
N GLY A 1261 -8.53 8.84 -33.79
CA GLY A 1261 -9.93 8.51 -33.48
C GLY A 1261 -10.81 8.17 -34.68
N LYS A 1262 -10.47 8.67 -35.88
CA LYS A 1262 -11.17 8.37 -37.13
C LYS A 1262 -10.61 7.07 -37.67
N TRP A 1263 -11.32 5.97 -37.47
CA TRP A 1263 -10.98 4.66 -38.04
C TRP A 1263 -10.81 4.82 -39.56
N GLN A 1264 -9.57 4.87 -40.05
CA GLN A 1264 -9.26 4.66 -41.45
C GLN A 1264 -9.43 3.16 -41.68
N GLY A 1265 -10.55 2.77 -42.28
CA GLY A 1265 -10.88 1.37 -42.48
C GLY A 1265 -9.75 0.60 -43.15
N GLY A 1266 -9.37 -0.51 -42.51
CA GLY A 1266 -9.11 -1.77 -43.20
C GLY A 1266 -10.43 -2.51 -43.39
#